data_AF-Q4CNC7-F1
#
_entry.id   AF-Q4CNC7-F1
#
_cell.length_a   1.000
_cell.length_b   1.000
_cell.length_c   1.000
_cell.angle_alpha   90.00
_cell.angle_beta   90.00
_cell.angle_gamma   90.00
#
_symmetry.space_group_name_H-M   'P 1'
#
loop_
_entity.id
_entity.type
_entity.pdbx_description
1 polymer ?
#
loop_
_entity_poly.entity_id
_entity_poly.type
_entity_poly.pdbx_seq_one_letter_code
_entity_poly.pdbx_strand_id
1 'polypeptide(L)'
;VGAGYQFFAGCLTVAGRVVTTAAELELHGITNVTTVAVCGECTKDGDCFAPLTTAVSGCNCQCAAGGHGDVCVPAPVPAGPPPPPLPTPPPTPPLPTLPIGECISDMVYPEVAQAVGGGLSWLCYRNVTFSGGGMSLTVLIGAMTGDVANVTFDGCTWRDGAVLLLLGNAYAAVGSLNIVVTGNTFIDALLSPEGVFPPHTNITISGNRFTVTRLIPRSGLDLRGPSCVAMNDLVITNDSAVVLSGNVFQTVRALSSAIRVLRSALRVSWHSVFAVVGNAFHMYGGNGTLIYLEGSSQSSSLNVINNSAVVIRGNVVTSPVRRFMSLFSSTHVESQSAVVFQGNDMQGSSVVFFPGYSSNIYYNSWLQLSGNLCHESPSEAFAYIYPRLNLRDSTVSVSGNQFMSSTVTPRVLWIISGSDDLTNGVVVVACNTVNGEEGVRYSIPSAYNATILTCSDPCTLAASCFPAYTTTASSDGCACTCAEGGHGDACLPVAVPEPPSTDGADLCVRDVRVDVEVNVGLGTSVACYVGVTFAADVVVDVELMSGSVRNVTLANCTFLDGASLYVVGWRSDPPAGQCAVVLISGLESRSGGGVVVANRYPPGSRVTVVDSVLIAEARVAYRGAYDLGDASACLVLHNVNLTGSVLNVARTQLAAVFRDAVGVLVVGGVALSSRGALYVDGLFVQTALGLCVSVEGGVAAIGGSVAAFVDSHFLLCKHAVSVRGAVSVSGSAVVLVRSDFVSTGDYAVAFYSTVSLAGGSMLLAKGNVHDGVSREMLYAAGAVNAAGSTLSFVRNRALLPRMLSLSLSLVAGAHLRVACNDAGGIVLSTAEEYAAAGFGDAGRIDVVGCDACDRDTHCYASGTASASMRSGVCVCVCGSGGYGEACVPVGTPVLPPAAGTASSVFVREGVTVRSVFVVPAGVSEVTLRHVVLDGVSPVLYVPWMARDGVRIVVQNVSLQNGAVLYVMGGGALRGAGAAGSDESGPVELSVCDVEALNGALVLTGTFPAGSVLTVTDSLLVAARLTPLVYLPGLQSSPHAPLLVLSGLRLVRSVLVVSGVALVTVMTGGRTVVVDGAVLELVGGGVALDADVFGGDYALYASARVVASGGAVLRVSGSQVYAAHGLVFDGGVVANASAVVVNDNAGALTGGALLVLRGSALFVSGSWLSVRGNSISGRLLSLPSYPRSAEFVQSTLTLHGNAGSGAVVMDGTVALGGASRRFVVGCLALNGQALEPMDYRSAGIIGEFRPVACGMCDADVHCFAAATRAMSGSCRCRCAEGGYGRDCLPVYLPHVDGCNRTPGMPLLSHTATLTETHSLTPTWTPSLSTAHYSPTQHGPTETLQVT
;
A
#
# COMPACT_ATOMS: atom_id res chain seq x y z
N VAL A 1 -11.32 39.66 33.01
CA VAL A 1 -10.06 39.00 33.39
C VAL A 1 -9.25 40.01 34.21
N GLY A 2 -8.83 39.64 35.43
CA GLY A 2 -8.29 40.57 36.43
C GLY A 2 -6.97 41.25 36.05
N ALA A 3 -6.65 42.38 36.67
CA ALA A 3 -5.59 43.34 36.32
C ALA A 3 -4.12 42.86 36.41
N GLY A 4 -3.86 41.55 36.30
CA GLY A 4 -2.52 40.98 36.52
C GLY A 4 -2.04 39.98 35.49
N TYR A 5 -2.75 39.78 34.37
CA TYR A 5 -2.26 38.90 33.29
C TYR A 5 -1.47 39.70 32.24
N GLN A 6 -0.53 39.02 31.60
CA GLN A 6 0.14 39.48 30.38
C GLN A 6 -0.06 38.41 29.30
N PHE A 7 -0.45 38.81 28.10
CA PHE A 7 -0.56 37.97 26.91
C PHE A 7 0.40 38.47 25.83
N PHE A 8 1.42 37.67 25.54
CA PHE A 8 2.45 37.97 24.53
C PHE A 8 2.14 37.20 23.24
N ALA A 9 2.06 37.90 22.12
CA ALA A 9 1.89 37.28 20.79
C ALA A 9 2.53 38.17 19.71
N GLY A 10 3.23 37.58 18.75
CA GLY A 10 3.89 38.30 17.66
C GLY A 10 4.85 37.39 16.87
N CYS A 11 5.34 37.87 15.74
CA CYS A 11 6.19 37.13 14.81
C CYS A 11 5.57 35.81 14.28
N LEU A 12 4.24 35.75 14.19
CA LEU A 12 3.52 34.59 13.63
C LEU A 12 3.47 34.70 12.11
N THR A 13 3.77 33.62 11.39
CA THR A 13 3.58 33.60 9.93
C THR A 13 2.18 33.08 9.61
N VAL A 14 1.28 33.96 9.17
CA VAL A 14 -0.08 33.61 8.75
C VAL A 14 -0.21 33.90 7.26
N ALA A 15 -0.58 32.89 6.47
CA ALA A 15 -0.69 32.96 5.01
C ALA A 15 0.58 33.52 4.31
N GLY A 16 1.77 33.13 4.81
CA GLY A 16 3.07 33.56 4.28
C GLY A 16 3.47 35.00 4.63
N ARG A 17 2.65 35.73 5.40
CA ARG A 17 3.00 37.05 5.94
C ARG A 17 3.27 36.96 7.43
N VAL A 18 4.30 37.69 7.87
CA VAL A 18 4.64 37.79 9.29
C VAL A 18 3.75 38.85 9.93
N VAL A 19 2.98 38.44 10.92
CA VAL A 19 2.07 39.26 11.71
C VAL A 19 2.89 39.97 12.79
N THR A 20 2.93 41.30 12.74
CA THR A 20 3.84 42.12 13.57
C THR A 20 3.14 43.20 14.39
N THR A 21 1.83 43.38 14.20
CA THR A 21 1.04 44.40 14.91
C THR A 21 -0.16 43.79 15.64
N ALA A 22 -0.62 44.44 16.71
CA ALA A 22 -1.81 44.02 17.46
C ALA A 22 -3.07 43.96 16.57
N ALA A 23 -3.21 44.90 15.63
CA ALA A 23 -4.34 44.94 14.71
C ALA A 23 -4.35 43.75 13.74
N GLU A 24 -3.18 43.31 13.25
CA GLU A 24 -3.09 42.10 12.41
C GLU A 24 -3.37 40.83 13.22
N LEU A 25 -2.91 40.76 14.48
CA LEU A 25 -3.23 39.66 15.40
C LEU A 25 -4.75 39.57 15.63
N GLU A 26 -5.41 40.69 15.89
CA GLU A 26 -6.88 40.75 16.05
C GLU A 26 -7.62 40.34 14.77
N LEU A 27 -7.14 40.76 13.60
CA LEU A 27 -7.69 40.33 12.31
C LEU A 27 -7.63 38.81 12.12
N HIS A 28 -6.64 38.16 12.73
CA HIS A 28 -6.47 36.71 12.76
C HIS A 28 -7.06 36.03 14.01
N GLY A 29 -7.93 36.72 14.76
CA GLY A 29 -8.66 36.16 15.91
C GLY A 29 -7.89 36.15 17.23
N ILE A 30 -6.70 36.75 17.28
CA ILE A 30 -5.86 36.84 18.49
C ILE A 30 -6.13 38.19 19.17
N THR A 31 -7.14 38.22 20.03
CA THR A 31 -7.55 39.42 20.80
C THR A 31 -6.92 39.45 22.19
N ASN A 32 -6.94 40.62 22.84
CA ASN A 32 -6.44 40.85 24.22
C ASN A 32 -4.92 40.67 24.41
N VAL A 33 -4.14 40.81 23.33
CA VAL A 33 -2.66 40.80 23.40
C VAL A 33 -2.21 42.03 24.20
N THR A 34 -1.49 41.82 25.30
CA THR A 34 -0.95 42.93 26.11
C THR A 34 0.37 43.45 25.57
N THR A 35 1.16 42.57 24.95
CA THR A 35 2.48 42.92 24.39
C THR A 35 2.69 42.19 23.07
N VAL A 36 3.05 42.93 22.02
CA VAL A 36 3.34 42.34 20.71
C VAL A 36 4.81 42.00 20.62
N ALA A 37 5.14 40.72 20.35
CA ALA A 37 6.52 40.27 20.24
C ALA A 37 7.17 40.71 18.90
N VAL A 38 8.40 41.21 18.97
CA VAL A 38 9.17 41.65 17.79
C VAL A 38 9.98 40.48 17.24
N CYS A 39 9.99 40.32 15.91
CA CYS A 39 10.77 39.27 15.27
C CYS A 39 12.28 39.42 15.51
N GLY A 40 12.92 38.34 15.97
CA GLY A 40 14.36 38.27 16.20
C GLY A 40 14.85 38.88 17.51
N GLU A 41 13.97 39.49 18.31
CA GLU A 41 14.28 39.87 19.69
C GLU A 41 13.81 38.79 20.66
N CYS A 42 14.77 38.23 21.41
CA CYS A 42 14.46 37.27 22.45
C CYS A 42 14.28 37.99 23.79
N THR A 43 13.13 37.79 24.42
CA THR A 43 12.72 38.50 25.63
C THR A 43 12.43 37.52 26.76
N LYS A 44 12.54 38.02 27.99
CA LYS A 44 12.30 37.23 29.20
C LYS A 44 10.90 36.60 29.24
N ASP A 45 9.90 37.31 28.73
CA ASP A 45 8.49 36.90 28.77
C ASP A 45 8.04 36.12 27.52
N GLY A 46 8.82 36.19 26.42
CA GLY A 46 8.52 35.51 25.17
C GLY A 46 9.22 34.16 25.01
N ASP A 47 10.47 34.06 25.46
CA ASP A 47 11.34 32.90 25.20
C ASP A 47 11.68 32.11 26.47
N CYS A 48 11.41 32.68 27.64
CA CYS A 48 11.79 32.13 28.93
C CYS A 48 10.61 32.08 29.89
N PHE A 49 10.72 31.25 30.93
CA PHE A 49 9.83 31.33 32.07
C PHE A 49 10.23 32.51 32.97
N ALA A 50 9.69 33.68 32.64
CA ALA A 50 10.08 34.97 33.22
C ALA A 50 10.24 35.02 34.75
N PRO A 51 9.40 34.37 35.58
CA PRO A 51 9.57 34.39 37.04
C PRO A 51 10.90 33.81 37.52
N LEU A 52 11.52 32.90 36.75
CA LEU A 52 12.76 32.20 37.11
C LEU A 52 13.89 32.46 36.12
N THR A 53 13.82 33.53 35.33
CA THR A 53 14.94 33.98 34.49
C THR A 53 15.58 35.22 35.13
N THR A 54 16.90 35.34 35.10
CA THR A 54 17.66 36.50 35.57
C THR A 54 18.08 37.41 34.41
N ALA A 55 18.46 36.84 33.27
CA ALA A 55 18.84 37.56 32.07
C ALA A 55 18.61 36.71 30.81
N VAL A 56 18.54 37.36 29.64
CA VAL A 56 18.51 36.70 28.33
C VAL A 56 19.72 37.19 27.53
N SER A 57 20.54 36.28 27.02
CA SER A 57 21.72 36.59 26.21
C SER A 57 21.76 35.70 24.97
N GLY A 58 21.68 36.30 23.78
CA GLY A 58 21.69 35.55 22.51
C GLY A 58 20.60 34.47 22.43
N CYS A 59 19.38 34.79 22.90
CA CYS A 59 18.24 33.87 23.01
C CYS A 59 18.41 32.70 24.00
N ASN A 60 19.46 32.72 24.83
CA ASN A 60 19.59 31.79 25.96
C ASN A 60 19.10 32.44 27.26
N CYS A 61 18.24 31.73 27.99
CA CYS A 61 17.72 32.14 29.28
C CYS A 61 18.71 31.78 30.40
N GLN A 62 19.15 32.77 31.19
CA GLN A 62 19.89 32.52 32.43
C GLN A 62 18.90 32.34 33.57
N CYS A 63 18.95 31.21 34.26
CA CYS A 63 17.95 30.87 35.27
C CYS A 63 18.31 31.40 36.66
N ALA A 64 17.29 31.89 37.39
CA ALA A 64 17.35 32.14 38.82
C ALA A 64 17.35 30.82 39.59
N ALA A 65 17.63 30.88 40.90
CA ALA A 65 17.51 29.71 41.77
C ALA A 65 16.09 29.13 41.70
N GLY A 66 15.99 27.83 41.36
CA GLY A 66 14.72 27.12 41.14
C GLY A 66 14.25 27.03 39.69
N GLY A 67 14.88 27.74 38.75
CA GLY A 67 14.63 27.59 37.31
C GLY A 67 15.49 26.47 36.71
N HIS A 68 14.89 25.66 35.85
CA HIS A 68 15.53 24.49 35.24
C HIS A 68 15.40 24.49 33.70
N GLY A 69 16.41 23.96 33.02
CA GLY A 69 16.44 23.87 31.55
C GLY A 69 16.84 25.16 30.85
N ASP A 70 16.83 25.11 29.53
CA ASP A 70 17.08 26.20 28.58
C ASP A 70 16.05 27.34 28.65
N VAL A 71 14.85 27.04 29.15
CA VAL A 71 13.72 27.99 29.27
C VAL A 71 13.41 28.35 30.75
N CYS A 72 14.21 27.88 31.71
CA CYS A 72 14.08 28.20 33.15
C CYS A 72 12.74 27.83 33.81
N VAL A 73 12.14 26.71 33.41
CA VAL A 73 10.86 26.24 33.97
C VAL A 73 10.94 25.90 35.48
N PRO A 74 9.82 25.92 36.24
CA PRO A 74 9.81 25.72 37.70
C PRO A 74 10.19 24.34 38.19
N ALA A 75 10.21 23.35 37.30
CA ALA A 75 10.53 21.98 37.62
C ALA A 75 11.47 21.43 36.55
N PRO A 76 12.42 20.56 36.91
CA PRO A 76 13.18 19.82 35.93
C PRO A 76 12.21 19.04 35.04
N VAL A 77 12.20 19.34 33.74
CA VAL A 77 11.56 18.44 32.77
C VAL A 77 12.28 17.10 32.92
N PRO A 78 11.57 15.98 33.09
CA PRO A 78 12.21 14.68 33.16
C PRO A 78 13.12 14.57 31.96
N ALA A 79 14.43 14.44 32.19
CA ALA A 79 15.28 13.90 31.16
C ALA A 79 14.56 12.63 30.74
N GLY A 80 14.13 12.55 29.47
CA GLY A 80 13.81 11.25 28.87
C GLY A 80 14.90 10.27 29.31
N PRO A 81 14.55 8.99 29.53
CA PRO A 81 15.37 8.02 30.25
C PRO A 81 16.84 8.30 29.99
N PRO A 82 17.65 8.55 31.04
CA PRO A 82 19.00 9.06 30.87
C PRO A 82 19.64 8.22 29.77
N PRO A 83 20.26 8.84 28.74
CA PRO A 83 21.02 8.07 27.80
C PRO A 83 21.91 7.17 28.65
N PRO A 84 21.88 5.84 28.40
CA PRO A 84 22.57 4.87 29.25
C PRO A 84 23.96 5.42 29.54
N PRO A 85 24.44 5.32 30.80
CA PRO A 85 25.65 5.98 31.24
C PRO A 85 26.68 5.79 30.15
N LEU A 86 27.15 6.93 29.59
CA LEU A 86 28.16 6.94 28.53
C LEU A 86 29.17 5.88 28.97
N PRO A 87 29.29 4.77 28.23
CA PRO A 87 30.27 3.77 28.58
C PRO A 87 31.56 4.55 28.71
N THR A 88 32.23 4.45 29.85
CA THR A 88 33.64 4.87 29.95
C THR A 88 34.27 4.47 28.63
N PRO A 89 34.78 5.42 27.84
CA PRO A 89 35.03 5.23 26.42
C PRO A 89 35.69 3.87 26.32
N PRO A 90 35.01 2.86 25.74
CA PRO A 90 35.62 1.55 25.66
C PRO A 90 36.94 1.82 24.97
N PRO A 91 38.06 1.32 25.54
CA PRO A 91 39.40 1.64 25.05
C PRO A 91 39.31 1.56 23.54
N THR A 92 39.54 2.69 22.86
CA THR A 92 39.22 2.90 21.43
C THR A 92 39.33 1.55 20.77
N PRO A 93 38.20 0.88 20.43
CA PRO A 93 38.27 -0.53 20.08
C PRO A 93 39.33 -0.59 18.98
N PRO A 94 40.36 -1.43 19.16
CA PRO A 94 41.48 -1.46 18.23
C PRO A 94 40.85 -1.51 16.85
N LEU A 95 41.21 -0.51 16.02
CA LEU A 95 40.73 -0.37 14.65
C LEU A 95 40.58 -1.79 14.12
N PRO A 96 39.39 -2.24 13.65
CA PRO A 96 39.28 -3.58 13.13
C PRO A 96 40.38 -3.66 12.10
N THR A 97 41.40 -4.46 12.44
CA THR A 97 42.51 -4.72 11.55
C THR A 97 41.83 -5.53 10.47
N LEU A 98 41.29 -4.84 9.47
CA LEU A 98 40.68 -5.46 8.32
C LEU A 98 41.75 -6.44 7.83
N PRO A 99 41.47 -7.75 7.84
CA PRO A 99 42.27 -8.68 7.08
C PRO A 99 42.42 -8.11 5.68
N ILE A 100 43.64 -8.12 5.14
CA ILE A 100 43.93 -7.64 3.79
C ILE A 100 42.88 -8.25 2.84
N GLY A 101 42.04 -7.42 2.23
CA GLY A 101 40.97 -7.84 1.32
C GLY A 101 39.53 -7.73 1.83
N GLU A 102 39.28 -7.44 3.11
CA GLU A 102 37.90 -7.29 3.62
C GLU A 102 37.31 -5.87 3.42
N CYS A 103 35.98 -5.77 3.46
CA CYS A 103 35.22 -4.53 3.30
C CYS A 103 34.35 -4.26 4.53
N ILE A 104 34.33 -3.01 5.00
CA ILE A 104 33.30 -2.54 5.94
C ILE A 104 31.98 -2.54 5.17
N SER A 105 30.96 -3.25 5.65
CA SER A 105 29.73 -3.43 4.90
C SER A 105 28.43 -3.35 5.70
N ASP A 106 27.34 -3.06 4.99
CA ASP A 106 25.94 -3.13 5.44
C ASP A 106 25.65 -2.40 6.77
N MET A 107 26.10 -1.14 6.87
CA MET A 107 25.92 -0.32 8.07
C MET A 107 25.69 1.16 7.79
N VAL A 108 25.13 1.87 8.78
CA VAL A 108 25.12 3.34 8.82
C VAL A 108 26.37 3.80 9.56
N TYR A 109 27.21 4.58 8.88
CA TYR A 109 28.43 5.12 9.46
C TYR A 109 28.10 6.30 10.39
N PRO A 110 28.74 6.43 11.57
CA PRO A 110 28.49 7.55 12.47
C PRO A 110 28.84 8.89 11.81
N GLU A 111 28.04 9.94 12.07
CA GLU A 111 28.28 11.29 11.57
C GLU A 111 29.53 11.91 12.22
N VAL A 112 30.68 11.70 11.59
CA VAL A 112 31.98 12.20 12.07
C VAL A 112 32.86 12.69 10.92
N ALA A 113 33.73 13.65 11.22
CA ALA A 113 34.85 13.98 10.34
C ALA A 113 36.04 13.07 10.69
N GLN A 114 36.38 12.15 9.80
CA GLN A 114 37.44 11.16 10.02
C GLN A 114 38.42 11.12 8.85
N ALA A 115 39.69 10.92 9.17
CA ALA A 115 40.73 10.59 8.20
C ALA A 115 41.12 9.11 8.29
N VAL A 116 41.21 8.43 7.14
CA VAL A 116 41.52 7.00 7.01
C VAL A 116 42.67 6.79 6.02
N GLY A 117 43.27 5.59 6.01
CA GLY A 117 44.36 5.21 5.11
C GLY A 117 45.75 5.07 5.78
N GLY A 118 45.91 5.48 7.03
CA GLY A 118 47.21 5.42 7.72
C GLY A 118 47.80 4.00 7.79
N GLY A 119 48.93 3.78 7.12
CA GLY A 119 49.64 2.50 7.06
C GLY A 119 48.93 1.39 6.28
N LEU A 120 47.84 1.71 5.56
CA LEU A 120 47.03 0.72 4.86
C LEU A 120 47.42 0.62 3.38
N SER A 121 47.46 -0.61 2.86
CA SER A 121 47.47 -0.92 1.42
C SER A 121 46.07 -1.29 0.89
N TRP A 122 45.08 -1.39 1.76
CA TRP A 122 43.73 -1.80 1.40
C TRP A 122 42.69 -1.04 2.22
N LEU A 123 41.69 -0.46 1.56
CA LEU A 123 40.53 0.17 2.16
C LEU A 123 39.29 -0.20 1.34
N CYS A 124 38.25 -0.74 1.96
CA CYS A 124 37.03 -1.08 1.25
C CYS A 124 35.78 -0.80 2.08
N TYR A 125 34.80 -0.14 1.46
CA TYR A 125 33.45 0.10 1.99
C TYR A 125 32.42 -0.41 0.98
N ARG A 126 31.43 -1.17 1.44
CA ARG A 126 30.37 -1.74 0.60
C ARG A 126 28.98 -1.55 1.23
N ASN A 127 28.00 -1.02 0.52
CA ASN A 127 26.63 -0.79 1.06
C ASN A 127 26.62 0.00 2.39
N VAL A 128 27.52 0.95 2.57
CA VAL A 128 27.60 1.79 3.77
C VAL A 128 26.83 3.10 3.54
N THR A 129 26.07 3.55 4.53
CA THR A 129 25.38 4.84 4.48
C THR A 129 26.12 5.90 5.30
N PHE A 130 26.57 6.96 4.65
CA PHE A 130 27.19 8.15 5.23
C PHE A 130 26.20 9.31 5.18
N SER A 131 25.88 9.91 6.32
CA SER A 131 24.80 10.91 6.41
C SER A 131 25.17 12.04 7.36
N GLY A 132 24.71 13.25 7.03
CA GLY A 132 24.81 14.43 7.88
C GLY A 132 25.89 15.41 7.45
N GLY A 133 25.70 16.69 7.78
CA GLY A 133 26.60 17.78 7.37
C GLY A 133 27.94 17.76 8.09
N GLY A 134 28.04 17.09 9.24
CA GLY A 134 29.30 16.83 9.94
C GLY A 134 30.06 15.60 9.43
N MET A 135 29.44 14.78 8.59
CA MET A 135 30.06 13.55 8.06
C MET A 135 31.04 13.89 6.95
N SER A 136 32.33 13.62 7.19
CA SER A 136 33.38 13.81 6.19
C SER A 136 34.39 12.68 6.29
N LEU A 137 34.46 11.81 5.29
CA LEU A 137 35.46 10.75 5.22
C LEU A 137 36.61 11.19 4.31
N THR A 138 37.79 11.39 4.90
CA THR A 138 39.00 11.77 4.18
C THR A 138 39.92 10.55 4.02
N VAL A 139 40.12 10.10 2.79
CA VAL A 139 41.14 9.10 2.48
C VAL A 139 42.47 9.83 2.29
N LEU A 140 43.36 9.71 3.27
CA LEU A 140 44.70 10.29 3.24
C LEU A 140 45.64 9.36 2.47
N ILE A 141 45.74 9.57 1.15
CA ILE A 141 46.60 8.76 0.28
C ILE A 141 48.08 8.86 0.69
N GLY A 142 48.53 10.04 1.13
CA GLY A 142 49.90 10.22 1.63
C GLY A 142 50.26 9.42 2.87
N ALA A 143 49.27 8.91 3.61
CA ALA A 143 49.47 8.08 4.78
C ALA A 143 49.42 6.57 4.46
N MET A 144 49.03 6.20 3.23
CA MET A 144 48.98 4.81 2.79
C MET A 144 50.38 4.27 2.46
N THR A 145 50.55 2.96 2.57
CA THR A 145 51.82 2.27 2.33
C THR A 145 51.58 0.92 1.67
N GLY A 146 52.39 0.54 0.67
CA GLY A 146 52.39 -0.80 0.08
C GLY A 146 52.76 -0.82 -1.41
N ASP A 147 53.18 -1.99 -1.92
CA ASP A 147 53.56 -2.12 -3.34
C ASP A 147 52.38 -1.84 -4.29
N VAL A 148 51.19 -2.28 -3.89
CA VAL A 148 49.90 -1.96 -4.54
C VAL A 148 48.93 -1.56 -3.44
N ALA A 149 48.30 -0.40 -3.58
CA ALA A 149 47.24 0.05 -2.68
C ALA A 149 45.89 0.11 -3.39
N ASN A 150 44.84 -0.43 -2.76
CA ASN A 150 43.48 -0.41 -3.31
C ASN A 150 42.50 0.26 -2.34
N VAL A 151 41.69 1.17 -2.88
CA VAL A 151 40.62 1.87 -2.15
C VAL A 151 39.32 1.65 -2.91
N THR A 152 38.30 1.08 -2.27
CA THR A 152 37.02 0.77 -2.93
C THR A 152 35.83 1.31 -2.12
N PHE A 153 34.91 1.98 -2.81
CA PHE A 153 33.59 2.37 -2.33
C PHE A 153 32.54 1.79 -3.31
N ASP A 154 31.79 0.81 -2.85
CA ASP A 154 30.91 -0.02 -3.68
C ASP A 154 29.47 0.04 -3.14
N GLY A 155 28.52 0.55 -3.91
CA GLY A 155 27.11 0.60 -3.48
C GLY A 155 26.82 1.47 -2.25
N CYS A 156 27.73 2.38 -1.86
CA CYS A 156 27.52 3.21 -0.66
C CYS A 156 26.55 4.39 -0.95
N THR A 157 25.86 4.84 0.09
CA THR A 157 24.95 5.99 0.02
C THR A 157 25.55 7.16 0.81
N TRP A 158 25.66 8.32 0.17
CA TRP A 158 26.15 9.57 0.76
C TRP A 158 25.01 10.57 0.73
N ARG A 159 24.61 11.12 1.87
CA ARG A 159 23.47 12.04 1.91
C ARG A 159 23.59 13.15 2.95
N ASP A 160 22.69 14.12 2.84
CA ASP A 160 22.46 15.16 3.85
C ASP A 160 23.70 16.01 4.16
N GLY A 161 24.56 16.25 3.17
CA GLY A 161 25.75 17.09 3.30
C GLY A 161 27.04 16.29 3.50
N ALA A 162 26.98 14.96 3.49
CA ALA A 162 28.15 14.11 3.64
C ALA A 162 29.19 14.35 2.52
N VAL A 163 30.47 14.23 2.88
CA VAL A 163 31.60 14.45 1.95
C VAL A 163 32.55 13.25 1.93
N LEU A 164 32.88 12.79 0.72
CA LEU A 164 33.99 11.86 0.47
C LEU A 164 35.16 12.66 -0.14
N LEU A 165 36.27 12.76 0.59
CA LEU A 165 37.49 13.44 0.17
C LEU A 165 38.61 12.43 -0.08
N LEU A 166 39.11 12.37 -1.31
CA LEU A 166 40.30 11.58 -1.68
C LEU A 166 41.49 12.55 -1.77
N LEU A 167 42.33 12.58 -0.74
CA LEU A 167 43.42 13.55 -0.64
C LEU A 167 44.74 12.94 -1.09
N GLY A 168 45.16 13.27 -2.32
CA GLY A 168 46.41 12.84 -2.94
C GLY A 168 47.65 13.47 -2.28
N ASN A 169 48.75 12.70 -2.25
CA ASN A 169 50.08 13.20 -1.94
C ASN A 169 51.13 12.46 -2.80
N ALA A 170 51.93 13.21 -3.56
CA ALA A 170 52.91 12.66 -4.49
C ALA A 170 53.99 11.79 -3.82
N TYR A 171 54.24 12.00 -2.52
CA TYR A 171 55.27 11.31 -1.75
C TYR A 171 54.72 10.13 -0.92
N ALA A 172 53.51 9.65 -1.24
CA ALA A 172 52.97 8.45 -0.62
C ALA A 172 53.92 7.25 -0.86
N ALA A 173 54.15 6.41 0.14
CA ALA A 173 54.98 5.22 0.02
C ALA A 173 54.17 4.05 -0.60
N VAL A 174 53.54 4.33 -1.73
CA VAL A 174 52.68 3.43 -2.49
C VAL A 174 53.29 3.22 -3.88
N GLY A 175 53.49 1.95 -4.29
CA GLY A 175 54.07 1.64 -5.61
C GLY A 175 53.09 1.86 -6.77
N SER A 176 51.85 1.39 -6.61
CA SER A 176 50.72 1.65 -7.52
C SER A 176 49.42 1.79 -6.73
N LEU A 177 48.50 2.64 -7.19
CA LEU A 177 47.29 2.99 -6.44
C LEU A 177 46.04 2.81 -7.30
N ASN A 178 45.06 2.03 -6.85
CA ASN A 178 43.75 1.93 -7.50
C ASN A 178 42.65 2.43 -6.56
N ILE A 179 41.89 3.42 -6.99
CA ILE A 179 40.72 3.92 -6.28
C ILE A 179 39.48 3.65 -7.13
N VAL A 180 38.50 2.94 -6.59
CA VAL A 180 37.24 2.63 -7.27
C VAL A 180 36.08 3.18 -6.46
N VAL A 181 35.30 4.07 -7.05
CA VAL A 181 34.04 4.58 -6.50
C VAL A 181 32.96 4.12 -7.47
N THR A 182 32.27 3.03 -7.14
CA THR A 182 31.32 2.37 -8.05
C THR A 182 29.94 2.14 -7.45
N GLY A 183 28.89 2.37 -8.24
CA GLY A 183 27.50 2.09 -7.83
C GLY A 183 26.99 2.91 -6.63
N ASN A 184 27.67 4.01 -6.27
CA ASN A 184 27.30 4.82 -5.11
C ASN A 184 26.20 5.82 -5.45
N THR A 185 25.41 6.20 -4.44
CA THR A 185 24.37 7.23 -4.55
C THR A 185 24.72 8.44 -3.68
N PHE A 186 24.85 9.62 -4.28
CA PHE A 186 25.13 10.89 -3.61
C PHE A 186 23.89 11.80 -3.69
N ILE A 187 23.26 12.12 -2.56
CA ILE A 187 22.06 12.96 -2.47
C ILE A 187 22.37 14.17 -1.58
N ASP A 188 22.54 15.34 -2.17
CA ASP A 188 23.10 16.51 -1.47
C ASP A 188 24.40 16.15 -0.74
N ALA A 189 25.24 15.33 -1.38
CA ALA A 189 26.57 14.92 -0.94
C ALA A 189 27.63 15.23 -2.01
N LEU A 190 28.90 15.33 -1.58
CA LEU A 190 30.01 15.78 -2.43
C LEU A 190 31.13 14.73 -2.51
N LEU A 191 31.58 14.43 -3.73
CA LEU A 191 32.82 13.70 -3.99
C LEU A 191 33.94 14.70 -4.32
N SER A 192 35.09 14.59 -3.66
CA SER A 192 36.22 15.49 -3.87
C SER A 192 37.56 14.75 -3.98
N PRO A 193 38.07 14.48 -5.19
CA PRO A 193 39.46 14.05 -5.40
C PRO A 193 40.39 15.24 -5.56
N GLU A 194 41.35 15.43 -4.64
CA GLU A 194 42.20 16.63 -4.58
C GLU A 194 43.69 16.31 -4.50
N GLY A 195 44.51 17.18 -5.09
CA GLY A 195 45.97 17.17 -4.92
C GLY A 195 46.73 16.39 -5.98
N VAL A 196 47.96 16.02 -5.64
CA VAL A 196 48.88 15.28 -6.52
C VAL A 196 48.92 13.83 -6.07
N PHE A 197 48.45 12.91 -6.92
CA PHE A 197 48.47 11.49 -6.61
C PHE A 197 49.86 10.88 -6.92
N PRO A 198 50.25 9.78 -6.24
CA PRO A 198 51.49 9.08 -6.56
C PRO A 198 51.48 8.54 -8.00
N PRO A 199 52.65 8.23 -8.59
CA PRO A 199 52.73 7.60 -9.91
C PRO A 199 51.91 6.30 -9.98
N HIS A 200 51.52 5.89 -11.19
CA HIS A 200 50.73 4.66 -11.41
C HIS A 200 49.42 4.62 -10.62
N THR A 201 48.70 5.75 -10.58
CA THR A 201 47.39 5.87 -9.92
C THR A 201 46.24 5.73 -10.91
N ASN A 202 45.29 4.84 -10.65
CA ASN A 202 44.02 4.71 -11.38
C ASN A 202 42.84 5.06 -10.47
N ILE A 203 42.16 6.18 -10.73
CA ILE A 203 40.91 6.56 -10.07
C ILE A 203 39.74 6.31 -11.02
N THR A 204 38.88 5.37 -10.68
CA THR A 204 37.70 5.00 -11.47
C THR A 204 36.44 5.37 -10.70
N ILE A 205 35.66 6.31 -11.22
CA ILE A 205 34.37 6.74 -10.68
C ILE A 205 33.30 6.25 -11.67
N SER A 206 32.66 5.12 -11.37
CA SER A 206 31.80 4.43 -12.33
C SER A 206 30.39 4.12 -11.84
N GLY A 207 29.37 4.31 -12.68
CA GLY A 207 28.01 3.85 -12.35
C GLY A 207 27.39 4.52 -11.11
N ASN A 208 27.88 5.70 -10.70
CA ASN A 208 27.37 6.41 -9.54
C ASN A 208 26.25 7.37 -9.93
N ARG A 209 25.38 7.69 -8.97
CA ARG A 209 24.29 8.66 -9.14
C ARG A 209 24.49 9.85 -8.23
N PHE A 210 24.53 11.05 -8.80
CA PHE A 210 24.66 12.31 -8.06
C PHE A 210 23.39 13.13 -8.23
N THR A 211 22.78 13.54 -7.12
CA THR A 211 21.64 14.45 -7.11
C THR A 211 21.95 15.58 -6.15
N VAL A 212 21.98 16.81 -6.67
CA VAL A 212 22.31 17.99 -5.87
C VAL A 212 21.23 19.06 -6.02
N THR A 213 20.57 19.36 -4.91
CA THR A 213 19.52 20.36 -4.76
C THR A 213 20.05 21.64 -4.08
N ARG A 214 21.09 21.51 -3.25
CA ARG A 214 21.69 22.62 -2.49
C ARG A 214 23.21 22.69 -2.59
N LEU A 215 23.76 23.82 -2.15
CA LEU A 215 25.21 23.98 -2.00
C LEU A 215 25.69 23.13 -0.83
N ILE A 216 26.78 22.39 -1.02
CA ILE A 216 27.42 21.60 0.02
C ILE A 216 28.69 22.35 0.43
N PRO A 217 28.75 22.90 1.65
CA PRO A 217 29.93 23.62 2.10
C PRO A 217 31.10 22.64 2.26
N ARG A 218 32.25 22.98 1.68
CA ARG A 218 33.51 22.26 1.87
C ARG A 218 34.58 23.24 2.31
N SER A 219 35.07 23.09 3.54
CA SER A 219 36.17 23.89 4.08
C SER A 219 37.40 23.90 3.17
N GLY A 220 37.78 25.06 2.66
CA GLY A 220 38.91 25.23 1.73
C GLY A 220 38.53 25.32 0.25
N LEU A 221 37.26 25.05 -0.10
CA LEU A 221 36.69 25.25 -1.43
C LEU A 221 35.57 26.30 -1.38
N ASP A 222 35.81 27.48 -1.94
CA ASP A 222 34.80 28.55 -2.04
C ASP A 222 33.84 28.29 -3.22
N LEU A 223 32.93 27.33 -3.04
CA LEU A 223 31.94 26.98 -4.05
C LEU A 223 30.84 28.06 -4.14
N ARG A 224 30.74 28.71 -5.30
CA ARG A 224 29.68 29.71 -5.58
C ARG A 224 28.34 29.11 -6.00
N GLY A 225 28.29 27.80 -6.24
CA GLY A 225 27.07 27.11 -6.66
C GLY A 225 27.17 25.61 -6.47
N PRO A 226 26.05 24.87 -6.49
CA PRO A 226 26.02 23.44 -6.24
C PRO A 226 26.93 22.64 -7.19
N SER A 227 27.60 21.61 -6.67
CA SER A 227 28.49 20.75 -7.45
C SER A 227 28.44 19.30 -6.97
N CYS A 228 28.50 18.34 -7.90
CA CYS A 228 28.48 16.91 -7.59
C CYS A 228 29.90 16.40 -7.27
N VAL A 229 30.85 16.80 -8.12
CA VAL A 229 32.28 16.58 -7.94
C VAL A 229 32.96 17.93 -7.93
N ALA A 230 33.67 18.25 -6.84
CA ALA A 230 34.43 19.47 -6.73
C ALA A 230 35.83 19.16 -6.23
N MET A 231 36.85 19.88 -6.69
CA MET A 231 38.23 19.64 -6.28
C MET A 231 39.05 20.93 -6.26
N ASN A 232 40.03 20.99 -5.34
CA ASN A 232 41.00 22.06 -5.22
C ASN A 232 42.34 21.56 -5.76
N ASP A 233 42.61 21.83 -7.04
CA ASP A 233 43.72 21.22 -7.79
C ASP A 233 43.58 19.70 -8.01
N LEU A 234 43.94 19.24 -9.20
CA LEU A 234 44.06 17.82 -9.51
C LEU A 234 45.21 17.62 -10.49
N VAL A 235 46.24 16.91 -10.02
CA VAL A 235 47.42 16.59 -10.82
C VAL A 235 47.49 15.09 -11.04
N ILE A 236 47.40 14.70 -12.30
CA ILE A 236 47.42 13.32 -12.79
C ILE A 236 48.72 13.17 -13.56
N THR A 237 49.65 12.38 -13.03
CA THR A 237 51.01 12.32 -13.58
C THR A 237 51.62 10.94 -13.53
N ASN A 238 52.59 10.69 -14.41
CA ASN A 238 53.42 9.47 -14.43
C ASN A 238 52.57 8.21 -14.53
N ASP A 239 52.04 7.97 -15.74
CA ASP A 239 51.26 6.78 -16.08
C ASP A 239 50.01 6.60 -15.18
N SER A 240 49.32 7.70 -14.89
CA SER A 240 48.12 7.72 -14.05
C SER A 240 46.86 8.04 -14.84
N ALA A 241 45.70 7.55 -14.38
CA ALA A 241 44.40 7.75 -15.00
C ALA A 241 43.33 8.18 -13.99
N VAL A 242 42.49 9.13 -14.37
CA VAL A 242 41.24 9.46 -13.66
C VAL A 242 40.08 9.36 -14.63
N VAL A 243 39.14 8.46 -14.38
CA VAL A 243 38.05 8.13 -15.30
C VAL A 243 36.71 8.27 -14.59
N LEU A 244 35.83 9.08 -15.16
CA LEU A 244 34.43 9.17 -14.77
C LEU A 244 33.59 8.52 -15.87
N SER A 245 32.96 7.37 -15.59
CA SER A 245 32.21 6.64 -16.61
C SER A 245 30.86 6.07 -16.16
N GLY A 246 29.83 6.15 -17.00
CA GLY A 246 28.51 5.57 -16.68
C GLY A 246 27.81 6.24 -15.49
N ASN A 247 28.21 7.44 -15.08
CA ASN A 247 27.58 8.14 -13.95
C ASN A 247 26.39 8.97 -14.43
N VAL A 248 25.45 9.21 -13.51
CA VAL A 248 24.31 10.10 -13.72
C VAL A 248 24.44 11.32 -12.81
N PHE A 249 24.47 12.52 -13.40
CA PHE A 249 24.56 13.78 -12.67
C PHE A 249 23.27 14.58 -12.81
N GLN A 250 22.61 14.86 -11.69
CA GLN A 250 21.37 15.61 -11.63
C GLN A 250 21.52 16.84 -10.73
N THR A 251 21.16 18.01 -11.25
CA THR A 251 21.12 19.26 -10.46
C THR A 251 19.75 19.90 -10.57
N VAL A 252 19.24 20.44 -9.45
CA VAL A 252 17.87 21.02 -9.37
C VAL A 252 17.90 22.54 -9.16
N ARG A 253 19.09 23.16 -9.23
CA ARG A 253 19.27 24.61 -9.00
C ARG A 253 20.11 25.25 -10.09
N ALA A 254 19.82 26.52 -10.38
CA ALA A 254 20.55 27.33 -11.36
C ALA A 254 22.01 27.56 -10.93
N LEU A 255 22.87 27.88 -11.90
CA LEU A 255 24.31 28.13 -11.72
C LEU A 255 25.09 26.95 -11.11
N SER A 256 24.59 25.74 -11.30
CA SER A 256 25.20 24.49 -10.84
C SER A 256 26.25 23.97 -11.83
N SER A 257 27.15 23.13 -11.31
CA SER A 257 28.11 22.38 -12.12
C SER A 257 28.11 20.91 -11.76
N ALA A 258 28.40 20.02 -12.71
CA ALA A 258 28.56 18.60 -12.37
C ALA A 258 29.96 18.36 -11.80
N ILE A 259 30.99 18.81 -12.52
CA ILE A 259 32.41 18.68 -12.19
C ILE A 259 33.02 20.09 -12.13
N ARG A 260 33.70 20.41 -11.03
CA ARG A 260 34.30 21.73 -10.81
C ARG A 260 35.71 21.63 -10.24
N VAL A 261 36.68 22.28 -10.89
CA VAL A 261 38.07 22.42 -10.41
C VAL A 261 38.31 23.89 -10.07
N LEU A 262 38.66 24.17 -8.81
CA LEU A 262 38.89 25.52 -8.28
C LEU A 262 40.38 25.82 -8.06
N ARG A 263 40.72 27.12 -8.04
CA ARG A 263 42.03 27.74 -7.78
C ARG A 263 43.18 27.39 -8.75
N SER A 264 43.41 26.11 -9.02
CA SER A 264 44.54 25.59 -9.79
C SER A 264 44.12 24.92 -11.09
N ALA A 265 45.11 24.49 -11.88
CA ALA A 265 44.91 23.79 -13.14
C ALA A 265 44.47 22.35 -12.92
N LEU A 266 43.59 21.82 -13.76
CA LEU A 266 43.63 20.38 -14.03
C LEU A 266 44.92 20.10 -14.81
N ARG A 267 45.87 19.39 -14.20
CA ARG A 267 47.16 19.07 -14.81
C ARG A 267 47.24 17.58 -15.12
N VAL A 268 47.47 17.24 -16.38
CA VAL A 268 47.68 15.88 -16.85
C VAL A 268 49.04 15.81 -17.54
N SER A 269 49.96 15.02 -17.01
CA SER A 269 51.34 14.99 -17.52
C SER A 269 51.98 13.61 -17.53
N TRP A 270 52.92 13.37 -18.44
CA TRP A 270 53.70 12.13 -18.50
C TRP A 270 52.84 10.87 -18.66
N HIS A 271 52.41 10.60 -19.90
CA HIS A 271 51.64 9.39 -20.27
C HIS A 271 50.37 9.17 -19.42
N SER A 272 49.71 10.25 -19.02
CA SER A 272 48.56 10.21 -18.12
C SER A 272 47.26 10.65 -18.81
N VAL A 273 46.11 10.27 -18.24
CA VAL A 273 44.79 10.56 -18.82
C VAL A 273 43.74 11.02 -17.82
N PHE A 274 42.95 12.04 -18.19
CA PHE A 274 41.68 12.39 -17.53
C PHE A 274 40.53 12.16 -18.49
N ALA A 275 39.58 11.29 -18.13
CA ALA A 275 38.51 10.86 -19.02
C ALA A 275 37.12 11.04 -18.40
N VAL A 276 36.17 11.59 -19.16
CA VAL A 276 34.75 11.69 -18.82
C VAL A 276 33.96 11.02 -19.94
N VAL A 277 33.59 9.75 -19.74
CA VAL A 277 33.13 8.87 -20.84
C VAL A 277 31.81 8.19 -20.53
N GLY A 278 30.78 8.38 -21.37
CA GLY A 278 29.51 7.64 -21.22
C GLY A 278 28.68 8.05 -20.01
N ASN A 279 28.73 9.32 -19.58
CA ASN A 279 27.93 9.82 -18.46
C ASN A 279 26.65 10.51 -18.95
N ALA A 280 25.61 10.49 -18.12
CA ALA A 280 24.36 11.20 -18.36
C ALA A 280 24.25 12.44 -17.45
N PHE A 281 23.90 13.58 -18.04
CA PHE A 281 23.74 14.86 -17.34
C PHE A 281 22.32 15.38 -17.47
N HIS A 282 21.73 15.76 -16.34
CA HIS A 282 20.43 16.41 -16.24
C HIS A 282 20.54 17.65 -15.36
N MET A 283 20.77 18.81 -16.00
CA MET A 283 21.02 20.07 -15.31
C MET A 283 19.79 20.98 -15.31
N TYR A 284 19.60 21.73 -14.23
CA TYR A 284 18.49 22.68 -14.13
C TYR A 284 18.73 24.00 -14.89
N GLY A 285 17.72 24.39 -15.69
CA GLY A 285 17.41 25.78 -16.02
C GLY A 285 18.32 26.48 -17.03
N GLY A 286 18.95 25.77 -17.97
CA GLY A 286 19.72 26.38 -19.08
C GLY A 286 20.99 27.14 -18.67
N ASN A 287 21.22 27.32 -17.37
CA ASN A 287 22.27 28.16 -16.79
C ASN A 287 23.41 27.34 -16.18
N GLY A 288 23.30 26.01 -16.16
CA GLY A 288 24.31 25.10 -15.62
C GLY A 288 25.56 25.03 -16.51
N THR A 289 26.69 24.64 -15.92
CA THR A 289 27.93 24.33 -16.64
C THR A 289 28.45 22.96 -16.22
N LEU A 290 28.51 21.98 -17.13
CA LEU A 290 28.84 20.59 -16.75
C LEU A 290 30.25 20.49 -16.15
N ILE A 291 31.26 20.96 -16.88
CA ILE A 291 32.67 20.95 -16.47
C ILE A 291 33.17 22.40 -16.37
N TYR A 292 33.52 22.83 -15.17
CA TYR A 292 34.04 24.17 -14.92
C TYR A 292 35.47 24.09 -14.37
N LEU A 293 36.43 24.62 -15.12
CA LEU A 293 37.85 24.69 -14.74
C LEU A 293 38.24 26.15 -14.52
N GLU A 294 38.52 26.53 -13.28
CA GLU A 294 38.80 27.92 -12.92
C GLU A 294 40.23 28.32 -13.29
N GLY A 295 41.24 27.70 -12.67
CA GLY A 295 42.61 28.20 -12.72
C GLY A 295 42.76 29.59 -12.06
N SER A 296 43.86 30.28 -12.32
CA SER A 296 44.11 31.64 -11.81
C SER A 296 44.90 32.48 -12.81
N SER A 297 45.18 33.75 -12.50
CA SER A 297 46.08 34.57 -13.35
C SER A 297 47.53 34.05 -13.37
N GLN A 298 47.92 33.22 -12.40
CA GLN A 298 49.25 32.60 -12.31
C GLN A 298 49.27 31.14 -12.75
N SER A 299 48.09 30.53 -13.00
CA SER A 299 47.96 29.12 -13.34
C SER A 299 46.92 28.91 -14.43
N SER A 300 47.27 28.12 -15.45
CA SER A 300 46.33 27.66 -16.47
C SER A 300 45.11 26.97 -15.84
N SER A 301 43.95 26.98 -16.50
CA SER A 301 42.80 26.14 -16.07
C SER A 301 43.02 24.68 -16.42
N LEU A 302 43.73 24.43 -17.52
CA LEU A 302 44.01 23.11 -18.04
C LEU A 302 45.44 23.06 -18.57
N ASN A 303 46.19 22.04 -18.17
CA ASN A 303 47.56 21.81 -18.63
C ASN A 303 47.75 20.33 -18.96
N VAL A 304 47.89 19.99 -20.25
CA VAL A 304 48.04 18.61 -20.74
C VAL A 304 49.36 18.50 -21.48
N ILE A 305 50.35 17.82 -20.90
CA ILE A 305 51.73 17.86 -21.40
C ILE A 305 52.40 16.49 -21.41
N ASN A 306 53.41 16.32 -22.27
CA ASN A 306 54.25 15.12 -22.35
C ASN A 306 53.44 13.84 -22.55
N ASN A 307 52.97 13.64 -23.79
CA ASN A 307 52.28 12.44 -24.24
C ASN A 307 51.04 12.12 -23.41
N SER A 308 50.25 13.12 -23.03
CA SER A 308 49.09 12.95 -22.15
C SER A 308 47.77 13.31 -22.84
N ALA A 309 46.65 12.87 -22.28
CA ALA A 309 45.34 13.08 -22.90
C ALA A 309 44.24 13.53 -21.92
N VAL A 310 43.34 14.39 -22.40
CA VAL A 310 42.06 14.68 -21.76
C VAL A 310 40.95 14.30 -22.73
N VAL A 311 40.04 13.41 -22.32
CA VAL A 311 39.07 12.81 -23.22
C VAL A 311 37.65 12.91 -22.67
N ILE A 312 36.78 13.61 -23.40
CA ILE A 312 35.38 13.79 -23.06
C ILE A 312 34.56 13.16 -24.18
N ARG A 313 34.02 11.95 -23.94
CA ARG A 313 33.48 11.12 -25.02
C ARG A 313 32.13 10.46 -24.70
N GLY A 314 31.20 10.45 -25.65
CA GLY A 314 29.99 9.61 -25.54
C GLY A 314 29.05 10.01 -24.40
N ASN A 315 29.09 11.25 -23.92
CA ASN A 315 28.21 11.71 -22.84
C ASN A 315 26.88 12.22 -23.40
N VAL A 316 25.81 12.05 -22.62
CA VAL A 316 24.45 12.48 -22.99
C VAL A 316 23.98 13.59 -22.06
N VAL A 317 23.50 14.71 -22.62
CA VAL A 317 23.01 15.87 -21.88
C VAL A 317 21.53 16.08 -22.20
N THR A 318 20.67 15.66 -21.27
CA THR A 318 19.21 15.57 -21.46
C THR A 318 18.46 16.89 -21.33
N SER A 319 19.13 17.95 -20.88
CA SER A 319 18.55 19.28 -20.72
C SER A 319 19.48 20.37 -21.26
N PRO A 320 18.94 21.52 -21.72
CA PRO A 320 19.78 22.62 -22.18
C PRO A 320 20.72 23.12 -21.06
N VAL A 321 21.97 23.43 -21.42
CA VAL A 321 22.99 23.93 -20.49
C VAL A 321 23.61 25.22 -21.01
N ARG A 322 24.16 26.06 -20.14
CA ARG A 322 24.84 27.28 -20.61
C ARG A 322 26.11 26.90 -21.34
N ARG A 323 26.91 26.04 -20.69
CA ARG A 323 28.17 25.53 -21.23
C ARG A 323 28.38 24.07 -20.90
N PHE A 324 28.96 23.32 -21.84
CA PHE A 324 29.43 21.98 -21.52
C PHE A 324 30.74 22.07 -20.74
N MET A 325 31.75 22.72 -21.33
CA MET A 325 33.06 22.89 -20.75
C MET A 325 33.48 24.37 -20.77
N SER A 326 33.84 24.90 -19.61
CA SER A 326 34.29 26.28 -19.45
C SER A 326 35.67 26.32 -18.76
N LEU A 327 36.63 26.96 -19.41
CA LEU A 327 37.97 27.21 -18.87
C LEU A 327 38.13 28.71 -18.65
N PHE A 328 38.42 29.15 -17.44
CA PHE A 328 38.43 30.57 -17.09
C PHE A 328 39.79 31.27 -17.33
N SER A 329 40.90 30.54 -17.26
CA SER A 329 42.28 30.98 -17.48
C SER A 329 42.91 30.27 -18.70
N SER A 330 44.21 30.43 -18.92
CA SER A 330 44.91 29.87 -20.09
C SER A 330 44.77 28.36 -20.19
N THR A 331 44.74 27.84 -21.41
CA THR A 331 44.75 26.40 -21.69
C THR A 331 46.07 26.05 -22.36
N HIS A 332 46.72 24.98 -21.90
CA HIS A 332 48.06 24.62 -22.35
C HIS A 332 48.10 23.14 -22.73
N VAL A 333 48.42 22.83 -23.98
CA VAL A 333 48.51 21.46 -24.50
C VAL A 333 49.82 21.33 -25.27
N GLU A 334 50.77 20.53 -24.78
CA GLU A 334 52.12 20.48 -25.37
C GLU A 334 52.74 19.08 -25.42
N SER A 335 53.78 18.96 -26.25
CA SER A 335 54.65 17.79 -26.33
C SER A 335 53.85 16.51 -26.62
N GLN A 336 53.31 16.45 -27.84
CA GLN A 336 52.55 15.30 -28.35
C GLN A 336 51.35 14.91 -27.45
N SER A 337 50.68 15.91 -26.86
CA SER A 337 49.51 15.71 -26.00
C SER A 337 48.20 16.07 -26.70
N ALA A 338 47.08 15.52 -26.22
CA ALA A 338 45.79 15.66 -26.87
C ALA A 338 44.64 16.05 -25.92
N VAL A 339 43.73 16.91 -26.40
CA VAL A 339 42.42 17.16 -25.78
C VAL A 339 41.35 16.77 -26.78
N VAL A 340 40.52 15.79 -26.43
CA VAL A 340 39.52 15.18 -27.32
C VAL A 340 38.12 15.36 -26.74
N PHE A 341 37.23 15.95 -27.53
CA PHE A 341 35.83 16.15 -27.23
C PHE A 341 34.98 15.49 -28.33
N GLN A 342 34.53 14.25 -28.09
CA GLN A 342 34.06 13.38 -29.17
C GLN A 342 32.72 12.70 -28.90
N GLY A 343 31.80 12.70 -29.87
CA GLY A 343 30.61 11.84 -29.80
C GLY A 343 29.65 12.16 -28.65
N ASN A 344 29.62 13.40 -28.16
CA ASN A 344 28.70 13.80 -27.10
C ASN A 344 27.36 14.26 -27.69
N ASP A 345 26.27 13.88 -27.05
CA ASP A 345 24.89 14.17 -27.45
C ASP A 345 24.26 15.17 -26.47
N MET A 346 23.69 16.27 -26.98
CA MET A 346 23.27 17.41 -26.18
C MET A 346 21.95 18.01 -26.64
N GLN A 347 21.06 18.32 -25.70
CA GLN A 347 19.77 18.93 -26.00
C GLN A 347 19.87 20.37 -26.51
N GLY A 348 20.80 21.18 -25.98
CA GLY A 348 21.00 22.58 -26.38
C GLY A 348 22.02 23.30 -25.52
N SER A 349 22.67 24.34 -26.07
CA SER A 349 23.58 25.16 -25.28
C SER A 349 23.75 26.61 -25.75
N SER A 350 24.39 27.45 -24.94
CA SER A 350 24.87 28.76 -25.42
C SER A 350 26.24 28.61 -26.08
N VAL A 351 27.19 28.02 -25.35
CA VAL A 351 28.52 27.65 -25.87
C VAL A 351 28.94 26.28 -25.38
N VAL A 352 29.28 25.33 -26.25
CA VAL A 352 29.67 23.97 -25.81
C VAL A 352 31.07 24.01 -25.18
N PHE A 353 32.07 24.48 -25.92
CA PHE A 353 33.47 24.53 -25.49
C PHE A 353 33.98 25.97 -25.42
N PHE A 354 34.29 26.46 -24.22
CA PHE A 354 34.66 27.86 -23.98
C PHE A 354 35.97 28.01 -23.18
N PRO A 355 37.12 28.13 -23.84
CA PRO A 355 38.32 28.70 -23.23
C PRO A 355 38.27 30.23 -23.23
N GLY A 356 38.16 30.80 -22.04
CA GLY A 356 38.05 32.24 -21.78
C GLY A 356 39.38 33.00 -21.74
N TYR A 357 40.50 32.32 -21.98
CA TYR A 357 41.83 32.92 -22.15
C TYR A 357 42.64 32.16 -23.22
N SER A 358 43.84 32.65 -23.54
CA SER A 358 44.69 32.11 -24.61
C SER A 358 44.84 30.59 -24.53
N SER A 359 44.59 29.93 -25.66
CA SER A 359 44.77 28.48 -25.82
C SER A 359 46.10 28.25 -26.53
N ASN A 360 47.08 27.70 -25.83
CA ASN A 360 48.42 27.41 -26.33
C ASN A 360 48.53 25.92 -26.64
N ILE A 361 48.73 25.58 -27.91
CA ILE A 361 48.84 24.19 -28.36
C ILE A 361 50.14 24.06 -29.16
N TYR A 362 51.17 23.46 -28.56
CA TYR A 362 52.52 23.44 -29.14
C TYR A 362 53.11 22.03 -29.26
N TYR A 363 54.13 21.90 -30.10
CA TYR A 363 54.99 20.72 -30.24
C TYR A 363 54.21 19.44 -30.56
N ASN A 364 53.62 19.37 -31.76
CA ASN A 364 52.88 18.20 -32.27
C ASN A 364 51.68 17.79 -31.41
N SER A 365 51.01 18.76 -30.78
CA SER A 365 49.84 18.53 -29.92
C SER A 365 48.51 18.73 -30.67
N TRP A 366 47.41 18.28 -30.07
CA TRP A 366 46.11 18.24 -30.75
C TRP A 366 44.93 18.63 -29.85
N LEU A 367 44.05 19.46 -30.38
CA LEU A 367 42.73 19.72 -29.83
C LEU A 367 41.69 19.27 -30.87
N GLN A 368 40.87 18.29 -30.52
CA GLN A 368 39.83 17.75 -31.40
C GLN A 368 38.45 17.93 -30.79
N LEU A 369 37.51 18.46 -31.58
CA LEU A 369 36.08 18.47 -31.28
C LEU A 369 35.34 17.77 -32.42
N SER A 370 34.97 16.50 -32.24
CA SER A 370 34.50 15.66 -33.35
C SER A 370 33.24 14.85 -33.09
N GLY A 371 32.36 14.74 -34.08
CA GLY A 371 31.23 13.80 -34.03
C GLY A 371 30.16 14.10 -32.99
N ASN A 372 30.07 15.34 -32.48
CA ASN A 372 29.10 15.70 -31.45
C ASN A 372 27.74 16.05 -32.07
N LEU A 373 26.64 15.73 -31.38
CA LEU A 373 25.27 16.03 -31.79
C LEU A 373 24.67 17.11 -30.87
N CYS A 374 24.18 18.19 -31.48
CA CYS A 374 23.40 19.23 -30.81
C CYS A 374 21.96 19.20 -31.34
N HIS A 375 21.01 18.75 -30.52
CA HIS A 375 19.59 18.76 -30.86
C HIS A 375 19.00 20.18 -30.97
N GLU A 376 19.62 21.15 -30.32
CA GLU A 376 19.38 22.57 -30.53
C GLU A 376 20.72 23.26 -30.73
N SER A 377 20.84 23.98 -31.84
CA SER A 377 22.07 24.68 -32.20
C SER A 377 22.53 25.64 -31.11
N PRO A 378 23.83 25.68 -30.80
CA PRO A 378 24.36 26.60 -29.82
C PRO A 378 23.98 28.04 -30.14
N SER A 379 23.45 28.77 -29.16
CA SER A 379 22.93 30.12 -29.40
C SER A 379 24.03 31.13 -29.77
N GLU A 380 25.27 30.90 -29.31
CA GLU A 380 26.43 31.73 -29.64
C GLU A 380 27.42 31.01 -30.57
N ALA A 381 28.01 29.91 -30.10
CA ALA A 381 28.94 29.09 -30.87
C ALA A 381 29.15 27.71 -30.25
N PHE A 382 29.45 26.68 -31.05
CA PHE A 382 29.85 25.37 -30.53
C PHE A 382 31.20 25.44 -29.80
N ALA A 383 32.26 25.85 -30.51
CA ALA A 383 33.57 26.12 -29.92
C ALA A 383 33.90 27.62 -30.04
N TYR A 384 34.09 28.28 -28.91
CA TYR A 384 34.45 29.70 -28.84
C TYR A 384 35.79 29.87 -28.12
N ILE A 385 36.83 30.15 -28.91
CA ILE A 385 38.19 30.36 -28.45
C ILE A 385 38.47 31.86 -28.24
N TYR A 386 38.72 32.26 -27.00
CA TYR A 386 38.91 33.66 -26.60
C TYR A 386 40.17 33.88 -25.73
N PRO A 387 41.03 34.89 -25.97
CA PRO A 387 41.06 35.75 -27.15
C PRO A 387 41.88 35.17 -28.31
N ARG A 388 42.87 34.32 -28.04
CA ARG A 388 43.86 33.87 -29.03
C ARG A 388 44.06 32.36 -28.98
N LEU A 389 44.31 31.79 -30.15
CA LEU A 389 44.75 30.42 -30.33
C LEU A 389 46.21 30.43 -30.79
N ASN A 390 47.15 29.97 -29.97
CA ASN A 390 48.56 29.92 -30.34
C ASN A 390 48.91 28.49 -30.77
N LEU A 391 49.53 28.34 -31.94
CA LEU A 391 49.79 27.03 -32.55
C LEU A 391 51.22 26.92 -33.04
N ARG A 392 51.94 25.90 -32.54
CA ARG A 392 53.30 25.58 -32.99
C ARG A 392 53.39 24.10 -33.34
N ASP A 393 53.58 23.80 -34.62
CA ASP A 393 53.64 22.45 -35.17
C ASP A 393 52.47 21.58 -34.67
N SER A 394 51.29 22.16 -34.49
CA SER A 394 50.17 21.55 -33.76
C SER A 394 48.85 21.81 -34.48
N THR A 395 47.85 21.00 -34.16
CA THR A 395 46.60 20.95 -34.90
C THR A 395 45.39 21.20 -34.02
N VAL A 396 44.45 22.02 -34.50
CA VAL A 396 43.07 22.08 -33.98
C VAL A 396 42.13 21.53 -35.04
N SER A 397 41.29 20.57 -34.67
CA SER A 397 40.32 19.97 -35.57
C SER A 397 38.89 20.07 -35.04
N VAL A 398 37.97 20.49 -35.90
CA VAL A 398 36.52 20.52 -35.60
C VAL A 398 35.78 19.81 -36.73
N SER A 399 35.38 18.56 -36.52
CA SER A 399 34.92 17.68 -37.61
C SER A 399 33.66 16.88 -37.29
N GLY A 400 32.81 16.61 -38.27
CA GLY A 400 31.69 15.67 -38.11
C GLY A 400 30.61 16.07 -37.11
N ASN A 401 30.59 17.33 -36.63
CA ASN A 401 29.59 17.76 -35.64
C ASN A 401 28.27 18.08 -36.34
N GLN A 402 27.17 17.62 -35.76
CA GLN A 402 25.82 17.75 -36.30
C GLN A 402 24.98 18.67 -35.43
N PHE A 403 24.27 19.60 -36.07
CA PHE A 403 23.44 20.59 -35.40
C PHE A 403 22.03 20.54 -35.96
N MET A 404 21.03 20.76 -35.11
CA MET A 404 19.68 21.05 -35.58
C MET A 404 19.36 22.52 -35.33
N SER A 405 18.86 23.24 -36.33
CA SER A 405 18.52 24.67 -36.24
C SER A 405 17.26 25.01 -37.01
N SER A 406 16.43 25.90 -36.47
CA SER A 406 15.22 26.39 -37.14
C SER A 406 15.33 27.81 -37.72
N THR A 407 16.28 28.64 -37.27
CA THR A 407 16.30 30.07 -37.63
C THR A 407 17.68 30.67 -37.89
N VAL A 408 18.76 30.12 -37.32
CA VAL A 408 20.10 30.73 -37.39
C VAL A 408 21.14 29.70 -37.78
N THR A 409 21.98 30.05 -38.74
CA THR A 409 23.18 29.26 -39.09
C THR A 409 24.11 29.15 -37.87
N PRO A 410 24.37 27.93 -37.34
CA PRO A 410 25.21 27.77 -36.17
C PRO A 410 26.66 28.16 -36.48
N ARG A 411 27.28 28.86 -35.53
CA ARG A 411 28.73 29.11 -35.54
C ARG A 411 29.43 27.94 -34.89
N VAL A 412 30.16 27.16 -35.69
CA VAL A 412 30.78 25.93 -35.19
C VAL A 412 32.12 26.22 -34.53
N LEU A 413 32.92 27.09 -35.15
CA LEU A 413 34.20 27.53 -34.61
C LEU A 413 34.30 29.05 -34.70
N TRP A 414 34.58 29.68 -33.56
CA TRP A 414 34.84 31.10 -33.45
C TRP A 414 36.16 31.35 -32.72
N ILE A 415 37.16 31.82 -33.47
CA ILE A 415 38.43 32.32 -32.95
C ILE A 415 38.37 33.84 -33.06
N ILE A 416 38.48 34.57 -31.95
CA ILE A 416 38.19 36.00 -31.96
C ILE A 416 39.33 36.86 -32.53
N SER A 417 40.59 36.57 -32.17
CA SER A 417 41.75 37.36 -32.58
C SER A 417 42.83 36.48 -33.20
N GLY A 418 43.57 37.05 -34.15
CA GLY A 418 44.79 36.44 -34.67
C GLY A 418 45.85 36.29 -33.59
N SER A 419 46.79 35.36 -33.80
CA SER A 419 47.95 35.17 -32.94
C SER A 419 49.23 35.53 -33.69
N ASP A 420 50.16 36.19 -33.00
CA ASP A 420 51.53 36.39 -33.47
C ASP A 420 52.41 35.15 -33.27
N ASP A 421 51.89 34.15 -32.53
CA ASP A 421 52.57 32.93 -32.16
C ASP A 421 52.03 31.73 -32.94
N LEU A 422 52.26 31.79 -34.25
CA LEU A 422 51.84 30.79 -35.23
C LEU A 422 53.03 30.29 -36.04
N THR A 423 53.43 29.04 -35.81
CA THR A 423 54.52 28.36 -36.53
C THR A 423 54.02 27.00 -36.98
N ASN A 424 53.82 26.77 -38.28
CA ASN A 424 53.28 25.50 -38.82
C ASN A 424 51.98 25.01 -38.13
N GLY A 425 51.19 25.93 -37.57
CA GLY A 425 49.92 25.62 -36.92
C GLY A 425 48.83 25.34 -37.95
N VAL A 426 48.04 24.27 -37.74
CA VAL A 426 46.97 23.87 -38.66
C VAL A 426 45.62 23.93 -37.95
N VAL A 427 44.65 24.59 -38.57
CA VAL A 427 43.24 24.51 -38.18
C VAL A 427 42.50 23.74 -39.26
N VAL A 428 41.92 22.60 -38.92
CA VAL A 428 41.17 21.73 -39.83
C VAL A 428 39.71 21.72 -39.42
N VAL A 429 38.84 21.95 -40.38
CA VAL A 429 37.40 21.92 -40.16
C VAL A 429 36.76 21.11 -41.27
N ALA A 430 36.05 20.04 -40.91
CA ALA A 430 35.59 19.06 -41.90
C ALA A 430 34.17 18.57 -41.62
N CYS A 431 33.29 18.62 -42.62
CA CYS A 431 31.96 18.01 -42.57
C CYS A 431 31.16 18.30 -41.27
N ASN A 432 30.96 19.57 -40.93
CA ASN A 432 30.04 19.94 -39.85
C ASN A 432 28.71 20.35 -40.49
N THR A 433 27.60 19.75 -40.07
CA THR A 433 26.33 19.87 -40.77
C THR A 433 25.25 20.47 -39.88
N VAL A 434 24.31 21.17 -40.50
CA VAL A 434 23.08 21.64 -39.85
C VAL A 434 21.89 21.04 -40.57
N ASN A 435 20.99 20.36 -39.86
CA ASN A 435 19.87 19.62 -40.42
C ASN A 435 20.28 18.62 -41.53
N GLY A 436 21.48 18.05 -41.43
CA GLY A 436 22.03 17.12 -42.41
C GLY A 436 22.68 17.76 -43.64
N GLU A 437 22.64 19.09 -43.78
CA GLU A 437 23.25 19.82 -44.90
C GLU A 437 24.51 20.61 -44.49
N GLU A 438 25.41 20.83 -45.44
CA GLU A 438 26.53 21.77 -45.28
C GLU A 438 26.00 23.20 -45.26
N GLY A 439 25.97 23.82 -44.09
CA GLY A 439 25.37 25.15 -43.94
C GLY A 439 25.81 25.91 -42.69
N VAL A 440 26.96 25.57 -42.12
CA VAL A 440 27.47 26.14 -40.87
C VAL A 440 28.44 27.31 -41.11
N ARG A 441 28.72 28.11 -40.07
CA ARG A 441 29.63 29.27 -40.16
C ARG A 441 30.90 29.08 -39.33
N TYR A 442 32.01 29.54 -39.86
CA TYR A 442 33.30 29.64 -39.18
C TYR A 442 33.78 31.09 -39.14
N SER A 443 34.31 31.52 -38.00
CA SER A 443 34.94 32.84 -37.84
C SER A 443 36.38 32.62 -37.41
N ILE A 444 37.28 32.52 -38.40
CA ILE A 444 38.69 32.23 -38.21
C ILE A 444 39.51 33.39 -38.80
N PRO A 445 40.38 34.06 -38.02
CA PRO A 445 41.26 35.10 -38.53
C PRO A 445 42.17 34.57 -39.64
N SER A 446 42.46 35.39 -40.66
CA SER A 446 43.27 34.99 -41.81
C SER A 446 44.72 34.61 -41.47
N ALA A 447 45.20 34.94 -40.27
CA ALA A 447 46.50 34.50 -39.78
C ALA A 447 46.59 32.97 -39.62
N TYR A 448 45.44 32.30 -39.41
CA TYR A 448 45.36 30.85 -39.39
C TYR A 448 45.07 30.36 -40.83
N ASN A 449 46.00 29.62 -41.43
CA ASN A 449 45.78 28.95 -42.72
C ASN A 449 44.81 27.77 -42.56
N ALA A 450 43.53 28.08 -42.30
CA ALA A 450 42.51 27.09 -42.02
C ALA A 450 42.14 26.27 -43.27
N THR A 451 42.08 24.96 -43.11
CA THR A 451 41.62 24.02 -44.14
C THR A 451 40.16 23.67 -43.86
N ILE A 452 39.29 24.00 -44.82
CA ILE A 452 37.84 23.75 -44.73
C ILE A 452 37.49 22.67 -45.75
N LEU A 453 37.03 21.52 -45.28
CA LEU A 453 36.73 20.34 -46.08
C LEU A 453 35.22 20.07 -46.10
N THR A 454 34.73 19.70 -47.28
CA THR A 454 33.35 19.25 -47.51
C THR A 454 33.16 17.81 -47.00
N CYS A 455 31.91 17.40 -46.83
CA CYS A 455 31.50 16.06 -46.47
C CYS A 455 31.77 15.01 -47.54
N SER A 456 32.12 15.41 -48.77
CA SER A 456 32.48 14.50 -49.85
C SER A 456 33.86 13.86 -49.70
N ASP A 457 34.78 14.51 -48.97
CA ASP A 457 36.13 13.99 -48.69
C ASP A 457 36.58 14.36 -47.26
N PRO A 458 35.90 13.84 -46.23
CA PRO A 458 36.11 14.29 -44.85
C PRO A 458 37.40 13.73 -44.23
N CYS A 459 37.98 12.69 -44.82
CA CYS A 459 39.09 11.94 -44.23
C CYS A 459 40.44 12.63 -44.51
N THR A 460 40.76 13.67 -43.75
CA THR A 460 42.16 14.09 -43.58
C THR A 460 42.74 13.49 -42.31
N LEU A 461 44.02 13.10 -42.37
CA LEU A 461 44.79 12.57 -41.23
C LEU A 461 44.52 13.38 -39.96
N ALA A 462 44.54 14.71 -40.07
CA ALA A 462 44.40 15.65 -38.96
C ALA A 462 42.96 15.86 -38.44
N ALA A 463 41.92 15.43 -39.16
CA ALA A 463 40.53 15.59 -38.74
C ALA A 463 40.06 14.47 -37.81
N SER A 464 40.51 13.24 -38.05
CA SER A 464 40.07 12.03 -37.32
C SER A 464 41.17 11.40 -36.48
N CYS A 465 42.44 11.55 -36.88
CA CYS A 465 43.58 10.87 -36.26
C CYS A 465 44.52 11.88 -35.59
N PHE A 466 45.14 11.51 -34.48
CA PHE A 466 46.15 12.35 -33.85
C PHE A 466 47.45 12.36 -34.68
N PRO A 467 47.87 13.48 -35.30
CA PRO A 467 48.95 13.46 -36.28
C PRO A 467 50.30 12.95 -35.74
N ALA A 468 50.61 13.20 -34.47
CA ALA A 468 51.89 12.83 -33.87
C ALA A 468 52.11 11.32 -33.78
N TYR A 469 51.04 10.53 -33.70
CA TYR A 469 51.07 9.09 -33.53
C TYR A 469 50.30 8.33 -34.61
N THR A 470 50.12 8.95 -35.79
CA THR A 470 49.45 8.29 -36.92
C THR A 470 50.45 8.05 -38.05
N THR A 471 50.48 6.83 -38.58
CA THR A 471 51.33 6.46 -39.73
C THR A 471 50.60 6.65 -41.06
N THR A 472 49.37 6.13 -41.17
CA THR A 472 48.50 6.28 -42.34
C THR A 472 47.04 6.41 -41.88
N ALA A 473 46.19 7.00 -42.71
CA ALA A 473 44.75 6.99 -42.53
C ALA A 473 44.10 6.48 -43.82
N SER A 474 43.15 5.56 -43.67
CA SER A 474 42.35 5.04 -44.77
C SER A 474 41.44 6.15 -45.31
N SER A 475 41.38 6.31 -46.64
CA SER A 475 40.36 7.14 -47.29
C SER A 475 38.96 6.54 -47.15
N ASP A 476 38.86 5.23 -46.98
CA ASP A 476 37.62 4.51 -46.74
C ASP A 476 37.38 4.39 -45.22
N GLY A 477 36.36 5.12 -44.72
CA GLY A 477 35.93 5.10 -43.31
C GLY A 477 36.78 5.91 -42.32
N CYS A 478 37.78 6.66 -42.78
CA CYS A 478 38.70 7.47 -41.96
C CYS A 478 39.44 6.70 -40.84
N ALA A 479 39.66 5.39 -41.01
CA ALA A 479 40.34 4.57 -40.01
C ALA A 479 41.84 4.93 -39.92
N CYS A 480 42.36 5.09 -38.71
CA CYS A 480 43.73 5.48 -38.43
C CYS A 480 44.62 4.26 -38.17
N THR A 481 45.82 4.22 -38.74
CA THR A 481 46.85 3.26 -38.31
C THR A 481 47.86 3.96 -37.42
N CYS A 482 48.00 3.49 -36.19
CA CYS A 482 48.83 4.17 -35.20
C CYS A 482 50.32 3.86 -35.37
N ALA A 483 51.16 4.86 -35.09
CA ALA A 483 52.59 4.68 -34.87
C ALA A 483 52.84 4.03 -33.49
N GLU A 484 54.08 3.63 -33.23
CA GLU A 484 54.48 3.17 -31.91
C GLU A 484 54.19 4.23 -30.84
N GLY A 485 53.47 3.84 -29.77
CA GLY A 485 53.00 4.74 -28.72
C GLY A 485 51.60 5.35 -28.93
N GLY A 486 50.98 5.16 -30.10
CA GLY A 486 49.59 5.55 -30.35
C GLY A 486 48.58 4.48 -29.93
N HIS A 487 47.48 4.90 -29.28
CA HIS A 487 46.47 4.02 -28.71
C HIS A 487 45.05 4.38 -29.16
N GLY A 488 44.24 3.35 -29.43
CA GLY A 488 42.82 3.47 -29.83
C GLY A 488 42.61 4.00 -31.26
N ASP A 489 41.35 4.17 -31.65
CA ASP A 489 40.96 4.51 -33.03
C ASP A 489 41.50 5.85 -33.53
N ALA A 490 41.76 6.78 -32.60
CA ALA A 490 42.30 8.11 -32.92
C ALA A 490 43.82 8.23 -32.68
N CYS A 491 44.50 7.12 -32.34
CA CYS A 491 45.94 7.08 -32.07
C CYS A 491 46.41 8.06 -31.00
N LEU A 492 45.72 8.11 -29.86
CA LEU A 492 46.04 8.99 -28.74
C LEU A 492 47.33 8.55 -28.03
N PRO A 493 48.04 9.46 -27.33
CA PRO A 493 49.32 9.13 -26.70
C PRO A 493 49.18 8.21 -25.48
N VAL A 494 47.95 8.00 -24.99
CA VAL A 494 47.62 7.15 -23.84
C VAL A 494 46.34 6.39 -24.14
N ALA A 495 46.26 5.12 -23.73
CA ALA A 495 45.05 4.34 -23.83
C ALA A 495 43.94 4.94 -22.96
N VAL A 496 42.76 5.17 -23.56
CA VAL A 496 41.57 5.64 -22.86
C VAL A 496 40.80 4.40 -22.38
N PRO A 497 40.56 4.24 -21.06
CA PRO A 497 39.77 3.14 -20.55
C PRO A 497 38.36 3.14 -21.18
N GLU A 498 37.92 2.00 -21.70
CA GLU A 498 36.60 1.87 -22.32
C GLU A 498 35.48 2.04 -21.28
N PRO A 499 34.35 2.64 -21.66
CA PRO A 499 33.18 2.68 -20.78
C PRO A 499 32.73 1.26 -20.47
N PRO A 500 32.31 0.94 -19.24
CA PRO A 500 31.67 -0.33 -18.94
C PRO A 500 30.48 -0.51 -19.89
N SER A 501 30.37 -1.69 -20.51
CA SER A 501 29.18 -2.06 -21.28
C SER A 501 27.95 -1.97 -20.37
N THR A 502 26.97 -1.15 -20.72
CA THR A 502 25.70 -1.05 -19.98
C THR A 502 24.83 -2.31 -20.11
N ASP A 503 25.20 -3.27 -20.96
CA ASP A 503 24.44 -4.49 -21.24
C ASP A 503 24.38 -5.51 -20.09
N GLY A 504 25.10 -5.29 -18.99
CA GLY A 504 25.06 -6.16 -17.80
C GLY A 504 24.65 -5.47 -16.50
N ALA A 505 24.50 -4.13 -16.50
CA ALA A 505 24.14 -3.38 -15.30
C ALA A 505 22.63 -3.47 -15.08
N ASP A 506 22.23 -3.71 -13.84
CA ASP A 506 20.85 -3.73 -13.41
C ASP A 506 20.20 -2.35 -13.64
N LEU A 507 19.41 -2.23 -14.72
CA LEU A 507 18.81 -0.97 -15.20
C LEU A 507 17.70 -0.43 -14.26
N CYS A 508 17.43 -1.10 -13.15
CA CYS A 508 16.37 -0.75 -12.22
C CYS A 508 16.80 0.34 -11.23
N VAL A 509 16.01 1.41 -11.13
CA VAL A 509 16.09 2.37 -10.03
C VAL A 509 15.50 1.71 -8.79
N ARG A 510 16.26 1.62 -7.69
CA ARG A 510 15.81 0.96 -6.46
C ARG A 510 15.74 1.85 -5.24
N ASP A 511 14.72 1.68 -4.42
CA ASP A 511 14.64 2.19 -3.03
C ASP A 511 14.91 3.70 -2.87
N VAL A 512 14.53 4.47 -3.89
CA VAL A 512 14.66 5.94 -3.92
C VAL A 512 13.30 6.60 -3.67
N ARG A 513 13.31 7.80 -3.07
CA ARG A 513 12.16 8.69 -3.04
C ARG A 513 12.25 9.72 -4.17
N VAL A 514 11.16 9.88 -4.93
CA VAL A 514 11.07 10.77 -6.07
C VAL A 514 9.89 11.72 -5.86
N ASP A 515 10.19 12.99 -5.61
CA ASP A 515 9.18 14.03 -5.34
C ASP A 515 8.86 14.90 -6.58
N VAL A 516 9.38 14.53 -7.76
CA VAL A 516 9.17 15.24 -9.04
C VAL A 516 8.52 14.29 -10.04
N GLU A 517 7.68 14.84 -10.92
CA GLU A 517 7.01 14.08 -11.96
C GLU A 517 8.02 13.33 -12.85
N VAL A 518 7.79 12.03 -13.06
CA VAL A 518 8.65 11.19 -13.88
C VAL A 518 7.97 10.92 -15.21
N ASN A 519 8.59 11.37 -16.31
CA ASN A 519 8.14 11.06 -17.66
C ASN A 519 9.06 9.98 -18.27
N VAL A 520 8.57 8.75 -18.31
CA VAL A 520 9.18 7.63 -19.04
C VAL A 520 8.70 7.70 -20.48
N GLY A 521 9.59 8.04 -21.41
CA GLY A 521 9.25 8.09 -22.82
C GLY A 521 10.46 8.29 -23.72
N LEU A 522 11.32 9.27 -23.46
CA LEU A 522 12.30 9.66 -24.47
C LEU A 522 13.59 8.82 -24.45
N GLY A 523 13.81 8.06 -25.53
CA GLY A 523 15.10 7.46 -25.88
C GLY A 523 15.40 6.08 -25.29
N THR A 524 14.59 5.56 -24.35
CA THR A 524 14.83 4.26 -23.71
C THR A 524 13.85 3.18 -24.16
N SER A 525 14.34 1.94 -24.26
CA SER A 525 13.54 0.73 -24.52
C SER A 525 13.13 -0.01 -23.24
N VAL A 526 13.83 0.26 -22.12
CA VAL A 526 13.58 -0.36 -20.82
C VAL A 526 13.44 0.72 -19.75
N ALA A 527 12.43 0.60 -18.90
CA ALA A 527 12.28 1.38 -17.68
C ALA A 527 11.98 0.43 -16.51
N CYS A 528 12.75 0.51 -15.43
CA CYS A 528 12.57 -0.36 -14.28
C CYS A 528 12.69 0.41 -12.96
N TYR A 529 11.72 0.23 -12.08
CA TYR A 529 11.68 0.81 -10.74
C TYR A 529 11.30 -0.27 -9.73
N VAL A 530 12.05 -0.39 -8.64
CA VAL A 530 11.80 -1.39 -7.58
C VAL A 530 11.88 -0.72 -6.21
N GLY A 531 10.86 -0.80 -5.35
CA GLY A 531 10.92 -0.20 -4.01
C GLY A 531 10.89 1.34 -3.99
N VAL A 532 10.62 1.97 -5.13
CA VAL A 532 10.65 3.45 -5.27
C VAL A 532 9.39 4.08 -4.69
N THR A 533 9.55 5.15 -3.93
CA THR A 533 8.45 5.96 -3.39
C THR A 533 8.27 7.23 -4.22
N PHE A 534 7.13 7.39 -4.88
CA PHE A 534 6.78 8.56 -5.68
C PHE A 534 5.83 9.47 -4.91
N ALA A 535 6.20 10.74 -4.74
CA ALA A 535 5.30 11.78 -4.22
C ALA A 535 4.79 12.73 -5.33
N ALA A 536 5.09 12.41 -6.58
CA ALA A 536 4.60 13.08 -7.78
C ALA A 536 4.26 12.06 -8.87
N ASP A 537 3.50 12.50 -9.88
CA ASP A 537 2.97 11.63 -10.93
C ASP A 537 4.07 10.92 -11.73
N VAL A 538 3.78 9.69 -12.16
CA VAL A 538 4.66 8.91 -13.05
C VAL A 538 3.90 8.67 -14.34
N VAL A 539 4.42 9.19 -15.44
CA VAL A 539 3.85 9.05 -16.78
C VAL A 539 4.74 8.13 -17.59
N VAL A 540 4.23 6.94 -17.89
CA VAL A 540 4.81 5.99 -18.83
C VAL A 540 4.11 6.15 -20.17
N ASP A 541 4.70 6.98 -21.02
CA ASP A 541 4.29 7.11 -22.42
C ASP A 541 5.01 6.05 -23.25
N VAL A 542 4.32 4.92 -23.43
CA VAL A 542 4.86 3.78 -24.16
C VAL A 542 5.07 4.15 -25.62
N GLU A 543 4.30 5.06 -26.20
CA GLU A 543 4.45 5.49 -27.61
C GLU A 543 5.79 6.19 -27.83
N LEU A 544 6.24 7.01 -26.88
CA LEU A 544 7.50 7.75 -26.95
C LEU A 544 8.77 6.89 -26.76
N MET A 545 8.65 5.72 -26.12
CA MET A 545 9.78 4.80 -25.89
C MET A 545 10.41 4.30 -27.20
N SER A 546 11.71 3.98 -27.14
CA SER A 546 12.48 3.49 -28.29
C SER A 546 12.50 1.95 -28.38
N GLY A 547 12.79 1.39 -29.56
CA GLY A 547 12.91 -0.05 -29.77
C GLY A 547 11.62 -0.77 -30.19
N SER A 548 11.78 -1.99 -30.72
CA SER A 548 10.68 -2.87 -31.15
C SER A 548 10.01 -3.60 -29.99
N VAL A 549 10.74 -3.83 -28.89
CA VAL A 549 10.23 -4.38 -27.63
C VAL A 549 10.48 -3.36 -26.53
N ARG A 550 9.40 -2.88 -25.91
CA ARG A 550 9.43 -1.85 -24.86
C ARG A 550 9.06 -2.49 -23.53
N ASN A 551 9.96 -2.49 -22.57
CA ASN A 551 9.76 -3.14 -21.27
C ASN A 551 9.66 -2.11 -20.15
N VAL A 552 8.59 -2.17 -19.38
CA VAL A 552 8.38 -1.31 -18.22
C VAL A 552 8.05 -2.17 -17.01
N THR A 553 8.81 -2.00 -15.94
CA THR A 553 8.58 -2.71 -14.68
C THR A 553 8.53 -1.73 -13.51
N LEU A 554 7.43 -1.73 -12.77
CA LEU A 554 7.33 -1.07 -11.47
C LEU A 554 7.01 -2.16 -10.43
N ALA A 555 7.93 -2.43 -9.52
CA ALA A 555 7.81 -3.49 -8.52
C ALA A 555 7.89 -2.92 -7.09
N ASN A 556 6.91 -3.20 -6.23
CA ASN A 556 6.86 -2.76 -4.84
C ASN A 556 7.05 -1.23 -4.68
N CYS A 557 6.46 -0.45 -5.59
CA CYS A 557 6.52 1.01 -5.53
C CYS A 557 5.38 1.58 -4.69
N THR A 558 5.60 2.73 -4.08
CA THR A 558 4.61 3.41 -3.23
C THR A 558 4.33 4.80 -3.74
N PHE A 559 3.05 5.20 -3.81
CA PHE A 559 2.62 6.52 -4.25
C PHE A 559 2.01 7.29 -3.07
N LEU A 560 2.55 8.48 -2.82
CA LEU A 560 2.21 9.37 -1.71
C LEU A 560 1.67 10.71 -2.23
N ASP A 561 1.06 11.49 -1.32
CA ASP A 561 0.63 12.87 -1.57
C ASP A 561 -0.22 13.10 -2.84
N GLY A 562 -1.06 12.11 -3.21
CA GLY A 562 -1.93 12.18 -4.39
C GLY A 562 -1.27 11.83 -5.72
N ALA A 563 -0.01 11.38 -5.71
CA ALA A 563 0.70 10.94 -6.90
C ALA A 563 -0.03 9.79 -7.61
N SER A 564 -0.06 9.83 -8.94
CA SER A 564 -0.71 8.82 -9.77
C SER A 564 0.20 8.28 -10.87
N LEU A 565 -0.02 7.02 -11.25
CA LEU A 565 0.69 6.36 -12.36
C LEU A 565 -0.17 6.40 -13.63
N TYR A 566 0.41 6.82 -14.75
CA TYR A 566 -0.24 6.85 -16.05
C TYR A 566 0.53 5.95 -17.01
N VAL A 567 -0.07 4.87 -17.49
CA VAL A 567 0.49 4.03 -18.56
C VAL A 567 -0.31 4.29 -19.82
N VAL A 568 0.34 4.95 -20.77
CA VAL A 568 -0.30 5.49 -21.96
C VAL A 568 0.25 4.78 -23.19
N GLY A 569 -0.65 4.17 -23.97
CA GLY A 569 -0.35 3.66 -25.30
C GLY A 569 -0.72 4.65 -26.42
N TRP A 570 -0.71 4.17 -27.65
CA TRP A 570 -0.95 4.94 -28.87
C TRP A 570 -2.38 5.43 -28.96
N ARG A 571 -2.57 6.70 -29.28
CA ARG A 571 -3.90 7.28 -29.56
C ARG A 571 -4.47 6.79 -30.89
N SER A 572 -3.60 6.59 -31.87
CA SER A 572 -3.89 6.03 -33.20
C SER A 572 -3.49 4.56 -33.29
N ASP A 573 -3.70 3.93 -34.45
CA ASP A 573 -3.32 2.52 -34.61
C ASP A 573 -1.80 2.34 -34.46
N PRO A 574 -1.36 1.46 -33.54
CA PRO A 574 0.04 1.25 -33.27
C PRO A 574 0.75 0.56 -34.46
N PRO A 575 2.04 0.84 -34.68
CA PRO A 575 2.82 0.23 -35.75
C PRO A 575 2.92 -1.29 -35.59
N ALA A 576 2.90 -2.00 -36.73
CA ALA A 576 3.05 -3.45 -36.76
C ALA A 576 4.48 -3.89 -36.39
N GLY A 577 4.61 -5.11 -35.84
CA GLY A 577 5.91 -5.71 -35.51
C GLY A 577 6.57 -5.18 -34.24
N GLN A 578 5.88 -4.33 -33.47
CA GLN A 578 6.33 -3.84 -32.17
C GLN A 578 5.52 -4.49 -31.04
N CYS A 579 6.03 -4.47 -29.80
CA CYS A 579 5.26 -4.85 -28.62
C CYS A 579 5.74 -4.12 -27.36
N ALA A 580 4.85 -4.04 -26.37
CA ALA A 580 5.15 -3.49 -25.06
C ALA A 580 4.82 -4.52 -23.96
N VAL A 581 5.71 -4.67 -22.98
CA VAL A 581 5.49 -5.48 -21.79
C VAL A 581 5.58 -4.56 -20.58
N VAL A 582 4.42 -4.25 -19.99
CA VAL A 582 4.32 -3.42 -18.79
C VAL A 582 3.90 -4.31 -17.63
N LEU A 583 4.72 -4.35 -16.58
CA LEU A 583 4.46 -5.06 -15.35
C LEU A 583 4.47 -4.09 -14.17
N ILE A 584 3.31 -3.91 -13.55
CA ILE A 584 3.14 -3.17 -12.30
C ILE A 584 2.80 -4.21 -11.25
N SER A 585 3.72 -4.46 -10.31
CA SER A 585 3.60 -5.48 -9.29
C SER A 585 3.78 -4.86 -7.92
N GLY A 586 2.95 -5.16 -6.93
CA GLY A 586 3.16 -4.66 -5.57
C GLY A 586 2.98 -3.15 -5.40
N LEU A 587 2.25 -2.47 -6.30
CA LEU A 587 2.05 -1.02 -6.21
C LEU A 587 1.11 -0.67 -5.05
N GLU A 588 1.49 0.30 -4.22
CA GLU A 588 0.68 0.78 -3.11
C GLU A 588 0.38 2.28 -3.26
N SER A 589 -0.90 2.65 -3.28
CA SER A 589 -1.35 4.06 -3.27
C SER A 589 -2.47 4.24 -2.27
N ARG A 590 -2.25 5.09 -1.26
CA ARG A 590 -3.21 5.31 -0.16
C ARG A 590 -3.73 6.73 -0.03
N SER A 591 -3.00 7.72 -0.54
CA SER A 591 -3.25 9.14 -0.25
C SER A 591 -3.95 9.86 -1.42
N GLY A 592 -4.98 9.23 -2.01
CA GLY A 592 -5.76 9.83 -3.11
C GLY A 592 -5.07 9.80 -4.48
N GLY A 593 -4.02 8.99 -4.64
CA GLY A 593 -3.45 8.65 -5.93
C GLY A 593 -4.14 7.47 -6.58
N GLY A 594 -3.87 7.24 -7.87
CA GLY A 594 -4.41 6.07 -8.57
C GLY A 594 -3.61 5.67 -9.81
N VAL A 595 -4.19 4.82 -10.64
CA VAL A 595 -3.54 4.27 -11.84
C VAL A 595 -4.43 4.48 -13.06
N VAL A 596 -3.85 4.96 -14.16
CA VAL A 596 -4.51 5.04 -15.47
C VAL A 596 -3.81 4.09 -16.44
N VAL A 597 -4.57 3.28 -17.16
CA VAL A 597 -4.09 2.53 -18.34
C VAL A 597 -4.92 2.98 -19.53
N ALA A 598 -4.27 3.50 -20.58
CA ALA A 598 -4.96 4.22 -21.65
C ALA A 598 -4.60 3.77 -23.08
N ASN A 599 -5.59 3.91 -23.96
CA ASN A 599 -5.49 3.82 -25.42
C ASN A 599 -5.16 2.42 -25.98
N ARG A 600 -4.31 2.34 -27.01
CA ARG A 600 -4.00 1.14 -27.79
C ARG A 600 -2.58 0.67 -27.54
N TYR A 601 -2.37 -0.63 -27.66
CA TYR A 601 -1.04 -1.25 -27.64
C TYR A 601 -0.85 -2.11 -28.89
N PRO A 602 0.39 -2.23 -29.41
CA PRO A 602 0.68 -3.10 -30.55
C PRO A 602 0.26 -4.56 -30.29
N PRO A 603 -0.08 -5.33 -31.33
CA PRO A 603 -0.34 -6.76 -31.19
C PRO A 603 0.82 -7.49 -30.51
N GLY A 604 0.51 -8.41 -29.59
CA GLY A 604 1.51 -9.12 -28.78
C GLY A 604 1.91 -8.42 -27.47
N SER A 605 1.46 -7.17 -27.26
CA SER A 605 1.72 -6.43 -26.03
C SER A 605 0.95 -6.98 -24.82
N ARG A 606 1.52 -6.82 -23.63
CA ARG A 606 0.95 -7.23 -22.34
C ARG A 606 1.10 -6.10 -21.34
N VAL A 607 0.00 -5.68 -20.74
CA VAL A 607 -0.02 -4.74 -19.62
C VAL A 607 -0.62 -5.46 -18.43
N THR A 608 0.11 -5.54 -17.32
CA THR A 608 -0.30 -6.27 -16.12
C THR A 608 -0.19 -5.37 -14.90
N VAL A 609 -1.29 -5.22 -14.17
CA VAL A 609 -1.32 -4.67 -12.80
C VAL A 609 -1.60 -5.84 -11.88
N VAL A 610 -0.67 -6.14 -10.98
CA VAL A 610 -0.75 -7.33 -10.13
C VAL A 610 -0.30 -7.05 -8.70
N ASP A 611 -0.86 -7.77 -7.73
CA ASP A 611 -0.45 -7.71 -6.32
C ASP A 611 -0.47 -6.28 -5.73
N SER A 612 -1.37 -5.42 -6.22
CA SER A 612 -1.38 -3.98 -5.92
C SER A 612 -2.54 -3.59 -4.99
N VAL A 613 -2.39 -2.48 -4.27
CA VAL A 613 -3.38 -1.93 -3.33
C VAL A 613 -3.60 -0.45 -3.65
N LEU A 614 -4.80 -0.09 -4.11
CA LEU A 614 -5.16 1.29 -4.47
C LEU A 614 -6.39 1.75 -3.67
N ILE A 615 -6.21 2.78 -2.84
CA ILE A 615 -7.24 3.28 -1.92
C ILE A 615 -7.55 4.74 -2.25
N ALA A 616 -8.80 5.00 -2.62
CA ALA A 616 -9.35 6.32 -2.82
C ALA A 616 -10.06 6.79 -1.53
N GLU A 617 -9.27 7.21 -0.54
CA GLU A 617 -9.77 7.84 0.69
C GLU A 617 -10.08 9.34 0.54
N ALA A 618 -9.43 9.97 -0.43
CA ALA A 618 -9.69 11.31 -0.92
C ALA A 618 -10.00 11.24 -2.42
N ARG A 619 -10.47 12.35 -3.00
CA ARG A 619 -10.69 12.45 -4.45
C ARG A 619 -9.40 12.14 -5.18
N VAL A 620 -9.43 11.16 -6.09
CA VAL A 620 -8.35 10.87 -7.01
C VAL A 620 -8.49 11.79 -8.21
N ALA A 621 -7.61 12.79 -8.29
CA ALA A 621 -7.65 13.83 -9.31
C ALA A 621 -6.59 13.57 -10.40
N TYR A 622 -6.95 12.78 -11.41
CA TYR A 622 -6.12 12.60 -12.60
C TYR A 622 -6.05 13.89 -13.42
N ARG A 623 -4.92 14.12 -14.09
CA ARG A 623 -4.63 15.38 -14.79
C ARG A 623 -4.54 15.22 -16.31
N GLY A 624 -4.51 16.36 -16.99
CA GLY A 624 -4.29 16.43 -18.43
C GLY A 624 -5.43 15.81 -19.24
N ALA A 625 -5.09 14.96 -20.21
CA ALA A 625 -6.08 14.33 -21.10
C ALA A 625 -6.95 13.27 -20.41
N TYR A 626 -6.67 12.95 -19.14
CA TYR A 626 -7.35 11.91 -18.36
C TYR A 626 -8.11 12.48 -17.16
N ASP A 627 -8.31 13.80 -17.11
CA ASP A 627 -9.17 14.44 -16.13
C ASP A 627 -10.60 13.85 -16.21
N LEU A 628 -11.12 13.44 -15.06
CA LEU A 628 -12.43 12.83 -14.92
C LEU A 628 -13.51 13.86 -14.55
N GLY A 629 -13.16 15.14 -14.49
CA GLY A 629 -14.02 16.16 -13.91
C GLY A 629 -14.34 15.78 -12.47
N ASP A 630 -15.62 15.81 -12.08
CA ASP A 630 -16.06 15.50 -10.70
C ASP A 630 -16.03 14.03 -10.31
N ALA A 631 -15.78 13.12 -11.25
CA ALA A 631 -15.63 11.70 -10.96
C ALA A 631 -14.25 11.38 -10.34
N SER A 632 -14.18 10.25 -9.63
CA SER A 632 -12.99 9.78 -8.91
C SER A 632 -12.91 8.26 -8.99
N ALA A 633 -11.72 7.69 -9.22
CA ALA A 633 -11.56 6.24 -9.27
C ALA A 633 -10.16 5.76 -8.89
N CYS A 634 -10.05 4.57 -8.27
CA CYS A 634 -8.75 3.99 -7.90
C CYS A 634 -7.95 3.55 -9.13
N LEU A 635 -8.60 2.88 -10.08
CA LEU A 635 -8.04 2.41 -11.34
C LEU A 635 -8.90 2.89 -12.51
N VAL A 636 -8.28 3.51 -13.51
CA VAL A 636 -8.95 4.02 -14.70
C VAL A 636 -8.45 3.29 -15.93
N LEU A 637 -9.40 2.75 -16.73
CA LEU A 637 -9.13 2.23 -18.07
C LEU A 637 -9.69 3.22 -19.09
N HIS A 638 -8.84 3.96 -19.78
CA HIS A 638 -9.27 5.08 -20.60
C HIS A 638 -9.13 4.79 -22.11
N ASN A 639 -10.23 4.75 -22.85
CA ASN A 639 -10.29 4.46 -24.29
C ASN A 639 -9.51 3.19 -24.69
N VAL A 640 -9.63 2.12 -23.90
CA VAL A 640 -8.85 0.90 -24.10
C VAL A 640 -9.32 0.15 -25.35
N ASN A 641 -8.44 0.04 -26.34
CA ASN A 641 -8.69 -0.72 -27.57
C ASN A 641 -7.52 -1.68 -27.83
N LEU A 642 -7.74 -2.97 -27.57
CA LEU A 642 -6.73 -4.02 -27.63
C LEU A 642 -6.91 -4.87 -28.87
N THR A 643 -5.98 -4.77 -29.80
CA THR A 643 -5.95 -5.57 -31.03
C THR A 643 -4.82 -6.58 -30.93
N GLY A 644 -5.14 -7.82 -30.54
CA GLY A 644 -4.14 -8.86 -30.27
C GLY A 644 -3.23 -8.56 -29.07
N SER A 645 -3.64 -7.67 -28.16
CA SER A 645 -2.92 -7.30 -26.94
C SER A 645 -3.73 -7.71 -25.71
N VAL A 646 -3.06 -7.86 -24.57
CA VAL A 646 -3.68 -8.31 -23.32
C VAL A 646 -3.47 -7.29 -22.20
N LEU A 647 -4.56 -6.91 -21.54
CA LEU A 647 -4.56 -6.18 -20.28
C LEU A 647 -5.02 -7.12 -19.17
N ASN A 648 -4.23 -7.22 -18.10
CA ASN A 648 -4.53 -8.06 -16.96
C ASN A 648 -4.49 -7.25 -15.66
N VAL A 649 -5.55 -7.33 -14.87
CA VAL A 649 -5.62 -6.78 -13.51
C VAL A 649 -5.81 -7.96 -12.58
N ALA A 650 -4.77 -8.34 -11.85
CA ALA A 650 -4.79 -9.56 -11.06
C ALA A 650 -4.43 -9.34 -9.59
N ARG A 651 -5.01 -10.11 -8.67
CA ARG A 651 -4.69 -10.07 -7.22
C ARG A 651 -4.58 -8.64 -6.67
N THR A 652 -5.46 -7.75 -7.12
CA THR A 652 -5.38 -6.31 -6.85
C THR A 652 -6.54 -5.91 -5.96
N GLN A 653 -6.27 -5.07 -4.96
CA GLN A 653 -7.25 -4.62 -3.98
C GLN A 653 -7.54 -3.15 -4.16
N LEU A 654 -8.82 -2.82 -4.31
CA LEU A 654 -9.30 -1.46 -4.51
C LEU A 654 -10.29 -1.12 -3.41
N ALA A 655 -10.16 0.05 -2.81
CA ALA A 655 -11.18 0.59 -1.92
C ALA A 655 -11.52 2.03 -2.29
N ALA A 656 -12.74 2.22 -2.78
CA ALA A 656 -13.27 3.52 -3.13
C ALA A 656 -14.29 3.96 -2.08
N VAL A 657 -13.80 4.66 -1.07
CA VAL A 657 -14.56 5.03 0.14
C VAL A 657 -14.90 6.52 0.18
N PHE A 658 -14.26 7.33 -0.65
CA PHE A 658 -14.55 8.75 -0.78
C PHE A 658 -15.76 9.00 -1.68
N ARG A 659 -16.87 9.53 -1.13
CA ARG A 659 -18.07 9.96 -1.88
C ARG A 659 -18.55 8.89 -2.87
N ASP A 660 -18.74 9.27 -4.14
CA ASP A 660 -19.13 8.43 -5.27
C ASP A 660 -17.92 7.84 -6.02
N ALA A 661 -16.76 7.70 -5.37
CA ALA A 661 -15.58 7.12 -6.02
C ALA A 661 -15.84 5.68 -6.48
N VAL A 662 -15.24 5.33 -7.60
CA VAL A 662 -15.39 4.04 -8.27
C VAL A 662 -14.13 3.20 -8.06
N GLY A 663 -14.26 1.89 -7.89
CA GLY A 663 -13.10 1.00 -7.84
C GLY A 663 -12.32 1.03 -9.17
N VAL A 664 -12.95 0.49 -10.22
CA VAL A 664 -12.46 0.53 -11.60
C VAL A 664 -13.41 1.34 -12.46
N LEU A 665 -12.93 2.44 -13.02
CA LEU A 665 -13.69 3.26 -13.98
C LEU A 665 -13.15 3.06 -15.38
N VAL A 666 -13.99 2.59 -16.30
CA VAL A 666 -13.65 2.52 -17.72
C VAL A 666 -14.29 3.70 -18.43
N VAL A 667 -13.47 4.59 -18.96
CA VAL A 667 -13.89 5.79 -19.69
C VAL A 667 -13.79 5.53 -21.18
N GLY A 668 -14.87 5.77 -21.93
CA GLY A 668 -14.92 5.57 -23.39
C GLY A 668 -15.12 4.11 -23.83
N GLY A 669 -15.20 3.17 -22.87
CA GLY A 669 -15.47 1.76 -23.12
C GLY A 669 -14.22 0.91 -23.40
N VAL A 670 -14.47 -0.36 -23.74
CA VAL A 670 -13.43 -1.34 -24.09
C VAL A 670 -13.73 -1.95 -25.45
N ALA A 671 -12.75 -1.94 -26.35
CA ALA A 671 -12.80 -2.66 -27.61
C ALA A 671 -11.69 -3.72 -27.67
N LEU A 672 -12.06 -4.97 -27.93
CA LEU A 672 -11.16 -6.11 -28.06
C LEU A 672 -11.32 -6.70 -29.46
N SER A 673 -10.23 -6.82 -30.20
CA SER A 673 -10.25 -7.40 -31.54
C SER A 673 -9.04 -8.29 -31.79
N SER A 674 -9.15 -9.18 -32.78
CA SER A 674 -8.05 -10.03 -33.25
C SER A 674 -7.32 -10.76 -32.11
N ARG A 675 -8.06 -11.45 -31.24
CA ARG A 675 -7.55 -12.14 -30.04
C ARG A 675 -7.03 -11.20 -28.94
N GLY A 676 -7.61 -10.01 -28.82
CA GLY A 676 -7.39 -9.10 -27.70
C GLY A 676 -8.07 -9.61 -26.43
N ALA A 677 -7.53 -9.27 -25.26
CA ALA A 677 -8.13 -9.70 -23.99
C ALA A 677 -8.03 -8.69 -22.85
N LEU A 678 -9.09 -8.64 -22.05
CA LEU A 678 -9.13 -7.99 -20.74
C LEU A 678 -9.41 -9.06 -19.68
N TYR A 679 -8.43 -9.31 -18.82
CA TYR A 679 -8.57 -10.21 -17.68
C TYR A 679 -8.59 -9.43 -16.38
N VAL A 680 -9.55 -9.77 -15.53
CA VAL A 680 -9.67 -9.30 -14.16
C VAL A 680 -9.73 -10.53 -13.27
N ASP A 681 -8.65 -10.85 -12.58
CA ASP A 681 -8.44 -12.14 -11.93
C ASP A 681 -8.03 -11.97 -10.46
N GLY A 682 -8.92 -12.27 -9.51
CA GLY A 682 -8.66 -11.97 -8.10
C GLY A 682 -8.70 -10.47 -7.80
N LEU A 683 -9.64 -9.74 -8.40
CA LEU A 683 -9.89 -8.34 -8.06
C LEU A 683 -10.77 -8.27 -6.80
N PHE A 684 -10.31 -7.54 -5.80
CA PHE A 684 -11.06 -7.27 -4.57
C PHE A 684 -11.46 -5.81 -4.56
N VAL A 685 -12.76 -5.51 -4.57
CA VAL A 685 -13.24 -4.13 -4.55
C VAL A 685 -14.18 -3.92 -3.37
N GLN A 686 -13.87 -2.93 -2.55
CA GLN A 686 -14.77 -2.41 -1.52
C GLN A 686 -15.24 -1.01 -1.90
N THR A 687 -16.52 -0.71 -1.73
CA THR A 687 -17.01 0.67 -1.81
C THR A 687 -17.98 1.00 -0.68
N ALA A 688 -18.38 2.27 -0.59
CA ALA A 688 -19.42 2.75 0.31
C ALA A 688 -20.81 2.78 -0.35
N LEU A 689 -21.28 1.62 -0.82
CA LEU A 689 -22.49 1.49 -1.66
C LEU A 689 -22.36 2.27 -2.99
N GLY A 690 -21.11 2.39 -3.48
CA GLY A 690 -20.75 3.03 -4.75
C GLY A 690 -20.61 2.02 -5.90
N LEU A 691 -20.02 2.42 -7.02
CA LEU A 691 -19.81 1.51 -8.15
C LEU A 691 -18.45 0.81 -8.01
N CYS A 692 -18.43 -0.52 -8.05
CA CYS A 692 -17.17 -1.26 -7.98
C CYS A 692 -16.44 -1.24 -9.33
N VAL A 693 -17.11 -1.68 -10.40
CA VAL A 693 -16.65 -1.52 -11.79
C VAL A 693 -17.73 -0.78 -12.57
N SER A 694 -17.39 0.38 -13.11
CA SER A 694 -18.28 1.14 -14.00
C SER A 694 -17.66 1.30 -15.38
N VAL A 695 -18.41 0.94 -16.41
CA VAL A 695 -18.03 1.15 -17.81
C VAL A 695 -18.89 2.27 -18.41
N GLU A 696 -18.31 3.46 -18.48
CA GLU A 696 -18.85 4.65 -19.13
C GLU A 696 -18.53 4.59 -20.63
N GLY A 697 -19.22 3.68 -21.31
CA GLY A 697 -19.03 3.35 -22.71
C GLY A 697 -19.54 1.95 -23.03
N GLY A 698 -19.28 1.47 -24.25
CA GLY A 698 -19.63 0.11 -24.67
C GLY A 698 -18.51 -0.90 -24.40
N VAL A 699 -18.85 -2.19 -24.50
CA VAL A 699 -17.87 -3.28 -24.53
C VAL A 699 -18.04 -4.03 -25.84
N ALA A 700 -17.01 -4.01 -26.69
CA ALA A 700 -17.01 -4.73 -27.95
C ALA A 700 -15.91 -5.79 -27.94
N ALA A 701 -16.23 -7.04 -28.25
CA ALA A 701 -15.27 -8.13 -28.38
C ALA A 701 -15.51 -8.89 -29.69
N ILE A 702 -14.53 -8.88 -30.58
CA ILE A 702 -14.61 -9.52 -31.89
C ILE A 702 -13.37 -10.35 -32.23
N GLY A 703 -13.50 -11.32 -33.14
CA GLY A 703 -12.35 -12.04 -33.71
C GLY A 703 -11.60 -12.91 -32.71
N GLY A 704 -12.33 -13.69 -31.89
CA GLY A 704 -11.74 -14.60 -30.91
C GLY A 704 -11.14 -13.89 -29.71
N SER A 705 -11.77 -12.81 -29.24
CA SER A 705 -11.33 -12.01 -28.09
C SER A 705 -12.02 -12.43 -26.77
N VAL A 706 -11.48 -11.98 -25.63
CA VAL A 706 -12.00 -12.38 -24.30
C VAL A 706 -12.06 -11.19 -23.33
N ALA A 707 -13.21 -10.98 -22.70
CA ALA A 707 -13.33 -10.17 -21.50
C ALA A 707 -13.74 -11.08 -20.33
N ALA A 708 -12.92 -11.19 -19.29
CA ALA A 708 -13.14 -12.15 -18.21
C ALA A 708 -12.93 -11.55 -16.83
N PHE A 709 -13.88 -11.82 -15.94
CA PHE A 709 -13.77 -11.66 -14.49
C PHE A 709 -13.70 -13.05 -13.87
N VAL A 710 -12.65 -13.29 -13.09
CA VAL A 710 -12.36 -14.59 -12.47
C VAL A 710 -12.00 -14.34 -11.00
N ASP A 711 -12.50 -15.17 -10.10
CA ASP A 711 -12.13 -15.17 -8.67
C ASP A 711 -12.20 -13.79 -7.99
N SER A 712 -13.11 -12.94 -8.45
CA SER A 712 -13.18 -11.54 -8.02
C SER A 712 -14.26 -11.36 -6.95
N HIS A 713 -14.00 -10.50 -5.96
CA HIS A 713 -14.88 -10.27 -4.83
C HIS A 713 -15.26 -8.80 -4.72
N PHE A 714 -16.56 -8.53 -4.70
CA PHE A 714 -17.13 -7.19 -4.72
C PHE A 714 -17.96 -6.99 -3.46
N LEU A 715 -17.54 -6.08 -2.59
CA LEU A 715 -18.14 -5.86 -1.28
C LEU A 715 -18.77 -4.46 -1.19
N LEU A 716 -20.03 -4.42 -0.76
CA LEU A 716 -20.76 -3.18 -0.45
C LEU A 716 -20.82 -2.23 -1.66
N CYS A 717 -21.02 -2.77 -2.86
CA CYS A 717 -21.20 -1.98 -4.08
C CYS A 717 -22.68 -1.76 -4.37
N LYS A 718 -23.09 -0.63 -4.94
CA LYS A 718 -24.38 -0.51 -5.63
C LYS A 718 -24.49 -1.55 -6.76
N HIS A 719 -23.46 -1.60 -7.60
CA HIS A 719 -23.27 -2.63 -8.63
C HIS A 719 -21.83 -3.13 -8.57
N ALA A 720 -21.64 -4.45 -8.66
CA ALA A 720 -20.31 -5.03 -8.80
C ALA A 720 -19.72 -4.68 -10.17
N VAL A 721 -20.50 -4.89 -11.23
CA VAL A 721 -20.16 -4.51 -12.60
C VAL A 721 -21.33 -3.81 -13.25
N SER A 722 -21.12 -2.61 -13.78
CA SER A 722 -22.13 -1.87 -14.52
C SER A 722 -21.58 -1.39 -15.86
N VAL A 723 -22.38 -1.53 -16.91
CA VAL A 723 -22.02 -1.10 -18.27
C VAL A 723 -23.13 -0.22 -18.83
N ARG A 724 -22.77 1.02 -19.17
CA ARG A 724 -23.72 2.02 -19.66
C ARG A 724 -24.02 1.87 -21.14
N GLY A 725 -23.00 1.59 -21.96
CA GLY A 725 -23.13 1.43 -23.40
C GLY A 725 -23.51 0.01 -23.83
N ALA A 726 -23.64 -0.19 -25.14
CA ALA A 726 -23.97 -1.49 -25.71
C ALA A 726 -22.83 -2.50 -25.52
N VAL A 727 -23.20 -3.77 -25.32
CA VAL A 727 -22.26 -4.88 -25.29
C VAL A 727 -22.42 -5.67 -26.60
N SER A 728 -21.35 -5.79 -27.37
CA SER A 728 -21.34 -6.49 -28.67
C SER A 728 -20.24 -7.53 -28.72
N VAL A 729 -20.62 -8.80 -28.77
CA VAL A 729 -19.70 -9.93 -28.76
C VAL A 729 -19.91 -10.73 -30.04
N SER A 730 -18.90 -10.79 -30.92
CA SER A 730 -18.95 -11.56 -32.17
C SER A 730 -17.80 -12.55 -32.27
N GLY A 731 -18.11 -13.85 -32.31
CA GLY A 731 -17.12 -14.93 -32.30
C GLY A 731 -16.11 -14.80 -31.15
N SER A 732 -16.58 -14.37 -29.98
CA SER A 732 -15.75 -14.00 -28.81
C SER A 732 -16.45 -14.38 -27.51
N ALA A 733 -15.78 -14.23 -26.36
CA ALA A 733 -16.33 -14.63 -25.07
C ALA A 733 -16.33 -13.50 -24.03
N VAL A 734 -17.42 -13.41 -23.28
CA VAL A 734 -17.52 -12.62 -22.04
C VAL A 734 -17.79 -13.57 -20.88
N VAL A 735 -16.96 -13.51 -19.84
CA VAL A 735 -16.90 -14.56 -18.82
C VAL A 735 -16.91 -13.95 -17.42
N LEU A 736 -17.77 -14.48 -16.54
CA LEU A 736 -17.89 -14.16 -15.12
C LEU A 736 -17.80 -15.49 -14.35
N VAL A 737 -16.64 -15.76 -13.75
CA VAL A 737 -16.36 -17.06 -13.12
C VAL A 737 -15.95 -16.88 -11.67
N ARG A 738 -16.54 -17.70 -10.78
CA ARG A 738 -16.18 -17.83 -9.36
C ARG A 738 -16.09 -16.49 -8.63
N SER A 739 -16.95 -15.55 -9.00
CA SER A 739 -16.95 -14.19 -8.43
C SER A 739 -18.08 -14.02 -7.40
N ASP A 740 -17.80 -13.27 -6.34
CA ASP A 740 -18.73 -13.02 -5.23
C ASP A 740 -19.22 -11.57 -5.24
N PHE A 741 -20.53 -11.38 -5.22
CA PHE A 741 -21.23 -10.11 -5.16
C PHE A 741 -21.91 -9.97 -3.81
N VAL A 742 -21.20 -9.31 -2.88
CA VAL A 742 -21.53 -9.29 -1.46
C VAL A 742 -22.18 -7.97 -1.06
N SER A 743 -23.39 -8.06 -0.51
CA SER A 743 -24.18 -6.95 0.02
C SER A 743 -24.36 -5.82 -0.99
N THR A 744 -24.74 -6.16 -2.23
CA THR A 744 -24.94 -5.13 -3.23
C THR A 744 -26.20 -4.30 -2.97
N GLY A 745 -26.10 -2.99 -3.16
CA GLY A 745 -27.22 -2.07 -2.96
C GLY A 745 -28.34 -2.24 -3.99
N ASP A 746 -28.02 -2.74 -5.18
CA ASP A 746 -28.91 -2.93 -6.32
C ASP A 746 -28.47 -4.24 -7.05
N TYR A 747 -28.63 -4.34 -8.37
CA TYR A 747 -28.18 -5.48 -9.17
C TYR A 747 -26.66 -5.73 -9.05
N ALA A 748 -26.20 -6.97 -9.02
CA ALA A 748 -24.75 -7.24 -9.04
C ALA A 748 -24.12 -6.87 -10.39
N VAL A 749 -24.70 -7.35 -11.48
CA VAL A 749 -24.27 -7.01 -12.85
C VAL A 749 -25.40 -6.28 -13.58
N ALA A 750 -25.14 -5.05 -14.04
CA ALA A 750 -26.14 -4.20 -14.69
C ALA A 750 -25.71 -3.75 -16.09
N PHE A 751 -26.48 -4.14 -17.12
CA PHE A 751 -26.34 -3.65 -18.48
C PHE A 751 -27.46 -2.63 -18.78
N TYR A 752 -27.10 -1.38 -19.02
CA TYR A 752 -28.10 -0.32 -19.27
C TYR A 752 -28.47 -0.17 -20.76
N SER A 753 -27.86 -0.94 -21.64
CA SER A 753 -28.11 -0.95 -23.09
C SER A 753 -28.27 -2.38 -23.61
N THR A 754 -28.37 -2.53 -24.93
CA THR A 754 -28.53 -3.84 -25.58
C THR A 754 -27.26 -4.68 -25.46
N VAL A 755 -27.44 -5.98 -25.21
CA VAL A 755 -26.38 -6.97 -25.28
C VAL A 755 -26.60 -7.81 -26.53
N SER A 756 -25.61 -7.89 -27.41
CA SER A 756 -25.67 -8.63 -28.66
C SER A 756 -24.57 -9.68 -28.73
N LEU A 757 -24.98 -10.93 -28.96
CA LEU A 757 -24.11 -12.09 -29.12
C LEU A 757 -24.32 -12.66 -30.52
N ALA A 758 -23.27 -12.69 -31.33
CA ALA A 758 -23.33 -13.19 -32.71
C ALA A 758 -22.11 -14.06 -33.05
N GLY A 759 -22.20 -14.81 -34.15
CA GLY A 759 -21.03 -15.48 -34.74
C GLY A 759 -20.38 -16.55 -33.86
N GLY A 760 -21.16 -17.29 -33.06
CA GLY A 760 -20.62 -18.32 -32.17
C GLY A 760 -20.07 -17.78 -30.85
N SER A 761 -20.52 -16.60 -30.41
CA SER A 761 -20.09 -16.00 -29.15
C SER A 761 -20.62 -16.73 -27.92
N MET A 762 -19.99 -16.46 -26.78
CA MET A 762 -20.43 -16.97 -25.48
C MET A 762 -20.50 -15.88 -24.41
N LEU A 763 -21.59 -15.88 -23.66
CA LEU A 763 -21.67 -15.24 -22.34
C LEU A 763 -21.75 -16.33 -21.28
N LEU A 764 -20.73 -16.44 -20.43
CA LEU A 764 -20.63 -17.48 -19.41
C LEU A 764 -20.65 -16.87 -18.02
N ALA A 765 -21.62 -17.26 -17.19
CA ALA A 765 -21.65 -17.00 -15.76
C ALA A 765 -21.54 -18.33 -15.01
N LYS A 766 -20.41 -18.60 -14.35
CA LYS A 766 -20.12 -19.90 -13.73
C LYS A 766 -19.63 -19.76 -12.29
N GLY A 767 -20.33 -20.37 -11.35
CA GLY A 767 -19.86 -20.46 -9.96
C GLY A 767 -19.92 -19.15 -9.18
N ASN A 768 -20.70 -18.16 -9.63
CA ASN A 768 -20.79 -16.87 -8.94
C ASN A 768 -21.78 -16.92 -7.76
N VAL A 769 -21.59 -16.06 -6.77
CA VAL A 769 -22.47 -15.95 -5.60
C VAL A 769 -22.98 -14.52 -5.46
N HIS A 770 -24.29 -14.35 -5.28
CA HIS A 770 -24.95 -13.07 -5.05
C HIS A 770 -25.77 -13.13 -3.77
N ASP A 771 -25.30 -12.47 -2.72
CA ASP A 771 -26.02 -12.39 -1.44
C ASP A 771 -26.72 -11.04 -1.22
N GLY A 772 -26.78 -10.20 -2.26
CA GLY A 772 -27.62 -9.01 -2.24
C GLY A 772 -29.10 -9.37 -2.14
N VAL A 773 -29.80 -8.75 -1.20
CA VAL A 773 -31.25 -8.94 -0.98
C VAL A 773 -32.10 -7.89 -1.67
N SER A 774 -31.49 -6.82 -2.18
CA SER A 774 -32.21 -5.70 -2.78
C SER A 774 -32.79 -6.04 -4.15
N ARG A 775 -32.00 -6.70 -5.01
CA ARG A 775 -32.28 -6.90 -6.44
C ARG A 775 -31.61 -8.17 -6.97
N GLU A 776 -32.05 -8.61 -8.15
CA GLU A 776 -31.55 -9.80 -8.84
C GLU A 776 -30.05 -9.72 -9.17
N MET A 777 -29.43 -10.87 -9.46
CA MET A 777 -27.99 -10.93 -9.75
C MET A 777 -27.63 -10.19 -11.05
N LEU A 778 -28.40 -10.39 -12.12
CA LEU A 778 -28.09 -9.79 -13.42
C LEU A 778 -29.30 -9.06 -13.99
N TYR A 779 -29.06 -7.83 -14.42
CA TYR A 779 -30.04 -6.96 -15.04
C TYR A 779 -29.58 -6.50 -16.42
N ALA A 780 -30.53 -6.47 -17.37
CA ALA A 780 -30.35 -5.80 -18.64
C ALA A 780 -31.59 -4.93 -18.94
N ALA A 781 -31.37 -3.63 -19.10
CA ALA A 781 -32.40 -2.69 -19.49
C ALA A 781 -32.80 -2.88 -20.97
N GLY A 782 -31.82 -3.17 -21.82
CA GLY A 782 -32.04 -3.51 -23.23
C GLY A 782 -32.27 -5.01 -23.45
N ALA A 783 -32.68 -5.36 -24.66
CA ALA A 783 -32.79 -6.77 -25.06
C ALA A 783 -31.41 -7.43 -25.12
N VAL A 784 -31.34 -8.68 -24.67
CA VAL A 784 -30.21 -9.58 -24.84
C VAL A 784 -30.49 -10.42 -26.08
N ASN A 785 -29.89 -10.03 -27.20
CA ASN A 785 -30.08 -10.64 -28.51
C ASN A 785 -28.95 -11.64 -28.76
N ALA A 786 -29.30 -12.90 -29.02
CA ALA A 786 -28.33 -13.92 -29.40
C ALA A 786 -28.69 -14.57 -30.74
N ALA A 787 -27.74 -14.63 -31.66
CA ALA A 787 -27.84 -15.30 -32.94
C ALA A 787 -26.67 -16.28 -33.11
N GLY A 788 -26.96 -17.57 -33.26
CA GLY A 788 -25.93 -18.61 -33.37
C GLY A 788 -24.91 -18.59 -32.21
N SER A 789 -25.33 -18.22 -30.99
CA SER A 789 -24.45 -17.94 -29.85
C SER A 789 -25.03 -18.50 -28.55
N THR A 790 -24.19 -18.69 -27.52
CA THR A 790 -24.58 -19.39 -26.28
C THR A 790 -24.55 -18.47 -25.07
N LEU A 791 -25.63 -18.46 -24.30
CA LEU A 791 -25.64 -17.96 -22.93
C LEU A 791 -25.59 -19.16 -21.99
N SER A 792 -24.65 -19.17 -21.05
CA SER A 792 -24.51 -20.26 -20.10
C SER A 792 -24.45 -19.77 -18.66
N PHE A 793 -25.27 -20.38 -17.80
CA PHE A 793 -25.31 -20.11 -16.37
C PHE A 793 -25.15 -21.41 -15.60
N VAL A 794 -24.04 -21.56 -14.89
CA VAL A 794 -23.68 -22.83 -14.25
C VAL A 794 -23.29 -22.61 -12.79
N ARG A 795 -23.93 -23.30 -11.85
CA ARG A 795 -23.56 -23.27 -10.41
C ARG A 795 -23.52 -21.88 -9.78
N ASN A 796 -24.31 -20.94 -10.30
CA ASN A 796 -24.48 -19.64 -9.66
C ASN A 796 -25.45 -19.76 -8.48
N ARG A 797 -25.26 -18.96 -7.43
CA ARG A 797 -26.12 -18.94 -6.24
C ARG A 797 -26.63 -17.53 -5.98
N ALA A 798 -27.92 -17.39 -5.71
CA ALA A 798 -28.53 -16.12 -5.36
C ALA A 798 -29.51 -16.26 -4.18
N LEU A 799 -29.56 -15.26 -3.30
CA LEU A 799 -30.50 -15.26 -2.16
C LEU A 799 -31.96 -15.04 -2.59
N LEU A 800 -32.18 -14.37 -3.71
CA LEU A 800 -33.53 -14.13 -4.22
C LEU A 800 -34.00 -15.31 -5.08
N PRO A 801 -35.30 -15.69 -5.01
CA PRO A 801 -35.89 -16.71 -5.90
C PRO A 801 -35.78 -16.37 -7.39
N ARG A 802 -35.62 -15.08 -7.70
CA ARG A 802 -35.39 -14.57 -9.06
C ARG A 802 -33.92 -14.16 -9.19
N MET A 803 -33.24 -14.69 -10.22
CA MET A 803 -31.82 -14.43 -10.48
C MET A 803 -31.58 -13.39 -11.57
N LEU A 804 -32.46 -13.35 -12.58
CA LEU A 804 -32.28 -12.53 -13.78
C LEU A 804 -33.47 -11.58 -13.98
N SER A 805 -33.17 -10.34 -14.36
CA SER A 805 -34.15 -9.35 -14.76
C SER A 805 -33.78 -8.78 -16.13
N LEU A 806 -34.17 -9.47 -17.19
CA LEU A 806 -33.82 -9.14 -18.57
C LEU A 806 -34.84 -9.70 -19.58
N SER A 807 -34.74 -9.23 -20.83
CA SER A 807 -35.51 -9.75 -21.97
C SER A 807 -34.58 -10.47 -22.95
N LEU A 808 -34.91 -11.72 -23.31
CA LEU A 808 -34.11 -12.55 -24.21
C LEU A 808 -34.76 -12.63 -25.60
N SER A 809 -33.95 -12.41 -26.63
CA SER A 809 -34.31 -12.64 -28.02
C SER A 809 -33.32 -13.64 -28.62
N LEU A 810 -33.73 -14.91 -28.65
CA LEU A 810 -32.93 -16.01 -29.17
C LEU A 810 -33.37 -16.32 -30.61
N VAL A 811 -32.49 -16.05 -31.57
CA VAL A 811 -32.70 -16.36 -32.99
C VAL A 811 -32.15 -17.76 -33.30
N ALA A 812 -32.41 -18.30 -34.49
CA ALA A 812 -31.99 -19.65 -34.88
C ALA A 812 -30.49 -19.92 -34.57
N GLY A 813 -30.23 -21.06 -33.93
CA GLY A 813 -28.90 -21.49 -33.50
C GLY A 813 -28.39 -20.87 -32.19
N ALA A 814 -29.16 -19.97 -31.55
CA ALA A 814 -28.82 -19.48 -30.21
C ALA A 814 -29.32 -20.44 -29.12
N HIS A 815 -28.54 -20.58 -28.06
CA HIS A 815 -28.81 -21.49 -26.95
C HIS A 815 -28.73 -20.77 -25.60
N LEU A 816 -29.69 -21.03 -24.72
CA LEU A 816 -29.61 -20.69 -23.31
C LEU A 816 -29.46 -21.98 -22.51
N ARG A 817 -28.27 -22.20 -21.95
CA ARG A 817 -27.90 -23.41 -21.23
C ARG A 817 -27.74 -23.13 -19.75
N VAL A 818 -28.30 -24.00 -18.92
CA VAL A 818 -28.30 -23.81 -17.47
C VAL A 818 -27.98 -25.11 -16.75
N ALA A 819 -27.20 -25.04 -15.68
CA ALA A 819 -26.88 -26.21 -14.87
C ALA A 819 -26.68 -25.85 -13.40
N CYS A 820 -27.43 -26.52 -12.52
CA CYS A 820 -27.18 -26.55 -11.08
C CYS A 820 -27.11 -25.16 -10.41
N ASN A 821 -27.96 -24.22 -10.81
CA ASN A 821 -28.03 -22.89 -10.18
C ASN A 821 -28.94 -22.95 -8.94
N ASP A 822 -28.64 -22.16 -7.93
CA ASP A 822 -29.42 -22.04 -6.69
C ASP A 822 -30.05 -20.64 -6.62
N ALA A 823 -31.38 -20.58 -6.53
CA ALA A 823 -32.12 -19.33 -6.40
C ALA A 823 -33.06 -19.41 -5.20
N GLY A 824 -32.90 -18.51 -4.24
CA GLY A 824 -33.74 -18.51 -3.04
C GLY A 824 -33.50 -19.70 -2.11
N GLY A 825 -32.33 -20.34 -2.18
CA GLY A 825 -32.01 -21.55 -1.42
C GLY A 825 -32.57 -22.84 -2.05
N ILE A 826 -33.02 -22.77 -3.31
CA ILE A 826 -33.54 -23.91 -4.06
C ILE A 826 -32.65 -24.15 -5.27
N VAL A 827 -32.09 -25.35 -5.37
CA VAL A 827 -31.36 -25.79 -6.56
C VAL A 827 -32.36 -26.05 -7.68
N LEU A 828 -32.24 -25.27 -8.76
CA LEU A 828 -33.12 -25.34 -9.92
C LEU A 828 -32.76 -26.56 -10.78
N SER A 829 -33.77 -27.30 -11.20
CA SER A 829 -33.63 -28.60 -11.88
C SER A 829 -34.51 -28.76 -13.12
N THR A 830 -35.55 -27.93 -13.27
CA THR A 830 -36.50 -27.97 -14.39
C THR A 830 -36.55 -26.65 -15.16
N ALA A 831 -37.01 -26.69 -16.42
CA ALA A 831 -37.09 -25.49 -17.25
C ALA A 831 -38.11 -24.48 -16.71
N GLU A 832 -39.20 -24.94 -16.09
CA GLU A 832 -40.19 -24.08 -15.45
C GLU A 832 -39.62 -23.32 -14.25
N GLU A 833 -38.82 -23.99 -13.42
CA GLU A 833 -38.12 -23.37 -12.28
C GLU A 833 -37.15 -22.28 -12.76
N TYR A 834 -36.39 -22.55 -13.82
CA TYR A 834 -35.52 -21.54 -14.43
C TYR A 834 -36.29 -20.36 -15.03
N ALA A 835 -37.40 -20.62 -15.73
CA ALA A 835 -38.26 -19.56 -16.26
C ALA A 835 -38.78 -18.65 -15.13
N ALA A 836 -39.22 -19.23 -14.00
CA ALA A 836 -39.64 -18.48 -12.82
C ALA A 836 -38.48 -17.65 -12.21
N ALA A 837 -37.26 -18.17 -12.25
CA ALA A 837 -36.04 -17.48 -11.82
C ALA A 837 -35.58 -16.35 -12.78
N GLY A 838 -36.30 -16.11 -13.88
CA GLY A 838 -36.08 -14.98 -14.79
C GLY A 838 -35.31 -15.32 -16.07
N PHE A 839 -35.09 -16.60 -16.37
CA PHE A 839 -34.34 -17.06 -17.54
C PHE A 839 -35.14 -17.04 -18.86
N GLY A 840 -36.35 -16.49 -18.88
CA GLY A 840 -37.17 -16.36 -20.08
C GLY A 840 -38.17 -17.51 -20.26
N ASP A 841 -38.41 -17.91 -21.51
CA ASP A 841 -39.39 -18.94 -21.86
C ASP A 841 -38.84 -20.35 -21.67
N ALA A 842 -39.52 -21.17 -20.85
CA ALA A 842 -39.13 -22.55 -20.53
C ALA A 842 -38.87 -23.41 -21.79
N GLY A 843 -39.62 -23.21 -22.87
CA GLY A 843 -39.44 -23.97 -24.13
C GLY A 843 -38.13 -23.68 -24.87
N ARG A 844 -37.34 -22.69 -24.41
CA ARG A 844 -36.05 -22.29 -24.99
C ARG A 844 -34.86 -22.52 -24.06
N ILE A 845 -35.08 -23.13 -22.88
CA ILE A 845 -34.05 -23.34 -21.86
C ILE A 845 -33.54 -24.77 -21.94
N ASP A 846 -32.24 -24.94 -22.23
CA ASP A 846 -31.56 -26.22 -22.25
C ASP A 846 -31.02 -26.52 -20.83
N VAL A 847 -31.73 -27.36 -20.06
CA VAL A 847 -31.37 -27.71 -18.68
C VAL A 847 -30.45 -28.93 -18.64
N VAL A 848 -29.32 -28.81 -17.93
CA VAL A 848 -28.37 -29.90 -17.67
C VAL A 848 -28.33 -30.20 -16.16
N GLY A 849 -28.44 -31.48 -15.80
CA GLY A 849 -28.41 -31.92 -14.41
C GLY A 849 -27.09 -31.66 -13.70
N CYS A 850 -27.12 -31.52 -12.36
CA CYS A 850 -25.95 -31.21 -11.53
C CYS A 850 -24.77 -32.19 -11.66
N ASP A 851 -25.05 -33.46 -11.91
CA ASP A 851 -24.04 -34.53 -12.02
C ASP A 851 -23.50 -34.71 -13.44
N ALA A 852 -24.06 -33.99 -14.42
CA ALA A 852 -23.61 -34.02 -15.79
C ALA A 852 -22.51 -32.97 -16.04
N CYS A 853 -21.53 -33.33 -16.87
CA CYS A 853 -20.50 -32.42 -17.36
C CYS A 853 -20.65 -32.28 -18.86
N ASP A 854 -21.54 -31.37 -19.26
CA ASP A 854 -21.78 -31.06 -20.66
C ASP A 854 -20.76 -30.03 -21.17
N ARG A 855 -20.12 -30.35 -22.29
CA ARG A 855 -19.08 -29.53 -22.93
C ARG A 855 -19.60 -28.16 -23.36
N ASP A 856 -20.81 -28.12 -23.92
CA ASP A 856 -21.37 -26.90 -24.52
C ASP A 856 -22.01 -25.98 -23.47
N THR A 857 -22.29 -26.51 -22.28
CA THR A 857 -22.80 -25.78 -21.12
C THR A 857 -21.67 -25.27 -20.24
N HIS A 858 -20.69 -26.11 -19.89
CA HIS A 858 -19.67 -25.76 -18.88
C HIS A 858 -18.45 -25.04 -19.45
N CYS A 859 -18.24 -25.10 -20.76
CA CYS A 859 -17.02 -24.68 -21.44
C CYS A 859 -17.35 -23.84 -22.69
N TYR A 860 -16.37 -23.10 -23.19
CA TYR A 860 -16.44 -22.49 -24.51
C TYR A 860 -16.31 -23.57 -25.59
N ALA A 861 -17.44 -23.96 -26.17
CA ALA A 861 -17.55 -25.13 -27.05
C ALA A 861 -16.50 -25.15 -28.17
N SER A 862 -16.29 -24.02 -28.85
CA SER A 862 -15.34 -23.91 -29.97
C SER A 862 -13.88 -24.13 -29.55
N GLY A 863 -13.52 -23.87 -28.30
CA GLY A 863 -12.18 -24.10 -27.76
C GLY A 863 -12.02 -25.42 -27.01
N THR A 864 -13.09 -26.20 -26.84
CA THR A 864 -13.11 -27.40 -25.98
C THR A 864 -13.08 -28.68 -26.81
N ALA A 865 -12.10 -29.55 -26.56
CA ALA A 865 -11.99 -30.87 -27.18
C ALA A 865 -12.89 -31.92 -26.50
N SER A 866 -12.91 -31.94 -25.17
CA SER A 866 -13.79 -32.81 -24.38
C SER A 866 -14.10 -32.20 -23.01
N ALA A 867 -15.18 -32.65 -22.37
CA ALA A 867 -15.50 -32.29 -21.00
C ALA A 867 -15.84 -33.57 -20.23
N SER A 868 -15.35 -33.68 -18.99
CA SER A 868 -15.61 -34.85 -18.14
C SER A 868 -15.61 -34.48 -16.66
N MET A 869 -16.41 -35.20 -15.87
CA MET A 869 -16.39 -35.05 -14.41
C MET A 869 -15.08 -35.60 -13.84
N ARG A 870 -14.39 -34.79 -13.02
CA ARG A 870 -13.27 -35.21 -12.19
C ARG A 870 -13.48 -34.71 -10.77
N SER A 871 -13.54 -35.63 -9.80
CA SER A 871 -13.71 -35.31 -8.37
C SER A 871 -14.90 -34.38 -8.07
N GLY A 872 -16.04 -34.60 -8.75
CA GLY A 872 -17.24 -33.77 -8.58
C GLY A 872 -17.23 -32.43 -9.32
N VAL A 873 -16.14 -32.07 -10.00
CA VAL A 873 -16.00 -30.85 -10.78
C VAL A 873 -15.95 -31.18 -12.27
N CYS A 874 -16.71 -30.43 -13.07
CA CYS A 874 -16.66 -30.57 -14.53
C CYS A 874 -15.39 -29.90 -15.08
N VAL A 875 -14.49 -30.71 -15.64
CA VAL A 875 -13.21 -30.28 -16.19
C VAL A 875 -13.27 -30.26 -17.71
N CYS A 876 -12.98 -29.10 -18.29
CA CYS A 876 -12.88 -28.88 -19.72
C CYS A 876 -11.45 -29.17 -20.21
N VAL A 877 -11.29 -30.05 -21.19
CA VAL A 877 -10.02 -30.29 -21.87
C VAL A 877 -10.01 -29.45 -23.14
N CYS A 878 -9.12 -28.47 -23.20
CA CYS A 878 -9.07 -27.52 -24.31
C CYS A 878 -8.40 -28.13 -25.55
N GLY A 879 -8.96 -27.85 -26.72
CA GLY A 879 -8.34 -28.15 -28.00
C GLY A 879 -7.31 -27.10 -28.41
N SER A 880 -6.79 -27.21 -29.63
CA SER A 880 -5.91 -26.18 -30.20
C SER A 880 -6.63 -24.83 -30.26
N GLY A 881 -6.17 -23.86 -29.48
CA GLY A 881 -6.71 -22.49 -29.46
C GLY A 881 -7.68 -22.18 -28.32
N GLY A 882 -7.99 -23.14 -27.45
CA GLY A 882 -8.72 -22.90 -26.19
C GLY A 882 -7.77 -22.84 -25.00
N TYR A 883 -8.04 -21.96 -24.03
CA TYR A 883 -7.19 -21.72 -22.87
C TYR A 883 -7.98 -21.58 -21.56
N GLY A 884 -7.34 -21.94 -20.45
CA GLY A 884 -7.92 -21.83 -19.11
C GLY A 884 -9.03 -22.85 -18.81
N GLU A 885 -9.65 -22.75 -17.63
CA GLU A 885 -10.63 -23.72 -17.15
C GLU A 885 -11.93 -23.79 -17.98
N ALA A 886 -12.22 -22.73 -18.73
CA ALA A 886 -13.39 -22.64 -19.60
C ALA A 886 -13.02 -22.75 -21.09
N CYS A 887 -11.75 -23.00 -21.43
CA CYS A 887 -11.26 -23.12 -22.82
C CYS A 887 -11.58 -21.91 -23.72
N VAL A 888 -11.48 -20.71 -23.16
CA VAL A 888 -11.75 -19.45 -23.87
C VAL A 888 -10.72 -19.19 -24.98
N PRO A 889 -11.04 -18.36 -25.99
CA PRO A 889 -10.18 -18.12 -27.15
C PRO A 889 -8.76 -17.63 -26.88
N VAL A 890 -8.54 -16.88 -25.80
CA VAL A 890 -7.25 -16.29 -25.41
C VAL A 890 -6.85 -16.84 -24.05
N GLY A 891 -5.56 -17.01 -23.79
CA GLY A 891 -5.07 -17.45 -22.48
C GLY A 891 -4.80 -16.28 -21.54
N THR A 892 -4.99 -16.51 -20.25
CA THR A 892 -4.46 -15.61 -19.22
C THR A 892 -2.93 -15.59 -19.30
N PRO A 893 -2.27 -14.43 -19.17
CA PRO A 893 -0.82 -14.38 -19.02
C PRO A 893 -0.36 -15.15 -17.79
N VAL A 894 0.83 -15.76 -17.84
CA VAL A 894 1.48 -16.31 -16.64
C VAL A 894 1.81 -15.14 -15.73
N LEU A 895 1.12 -15.07 -14.59
CA LEU A 895 1.37 -14.06 -13.57
C LEU A 895 2.67 -14.39 -12.81
N PRO A 896 3.40 -13.38 -12.31
CA PRO A 896 4.47 -13.63 -11.35
C PRO A 896 3.94 -14.46 -10.17
N PRO A 897 4.76 -15.34 -9.57
CA PRO A 897 4.39 -16.00 -8.33
C PRO A 897 4.01 -14.93 -7.32
N ALA A 898 2.92 -15.16 -6.56
CA ALA A 898 2.54 -14.24 -5.49
C ALA A 898 3.77 -14.03 -4.59
N ALA A 899 4.19 -12.77 -4.43
CA ALA A 899 5.32 -12.45 -3.58
C ALA A 899 5.09 -13.09 -2.20
N GLY A 900 6.12 -13.75 -1.66
CA GLY A 900 6.02 -14.55 -0.44
C GLY A 900 5.35 -13.77 0.69
N THR A 901 4.24 -14.34 1.17
CA THR A 901 3.44 -13.95 2.34
C THR A 901 3.31 -12.44 2.53
N ALA A 902 2.24 -11.84 1.98
CA ALA A 902 1.63 -10.69 2.63
C ALA A 902 1.61 -10.97 4.13
N SER A 903 2.08 -10.01 4.95
CA SER A 903 2.21 -10.22 6.38
C SER A 903 0.92 -10.86 6.90
N SER A 904 1.06 -12.03 7.50
CA SER A 904 -0.07 -12.73 8.15
C SER A 904 -0.71 -11.87 9.24
N VAL A 905 -0.04 -10.78 9.63
CA VAL A 905 -0.46 -9.82 10.64
C VAL A 905 -0.61 -8.43 10.02
N PHE A 906 -1.78 -7.81 10.22
CA PHE A 906 -2.04 -6.39 9.98
C PHE A 906 -2.09 -5.66 11.32
N VAL A 907 -1.26 -4.64 11.51
CA VAL A 907 -1.20 -3.86 12.76
C VAL A 907 -1.40 -2.38 12.50
N ARG A 908 -2.25 -1.74 13.29
CA ARG A 908 -2.31 -0.29 13.46
C ARG A 908 -2.17 0.03 14.94
N GLU A 909 -1.13 0.79 15.28
CA GLU A 909 -0.84 1.14 16.66
C GLU A 909 -0.44 2.60 16.82
N GLY A 910 -1.00 3.28 17.83
CA GLY A 910 -0.60 4.64 18.21
C GLY A 910 -0.94 5.72 17.16
N VAL A 911 -2.00 5.52 16.37
CA VAL A 911 -2.35 6.41 15.25
C VAL A 911 -3.77 6.94 15.32
N THR A 912 -3.98 8.17 14.84
CA THR A 912 -5.31 8.71 14.56
C THR A 912 -5.66 8.47 13.10
N VAL A 913 -6.73 7.73 12.86
CA VAL A 913 -7.23 7.34 11.55
C VAL A 913 -8.39 8.24 11.19
N ARG A 914 -8.16 9.12 10.21
CA ARG A 914 -9.16 10.03 9.63
C ARG A 914 -9.64 9.60 8.25
N SER A 915 -9.07 8.52 7.73
CA SER A 915 -9.45 7.87 6.49
C SER A 915 -9.65 6.37 6.67
N VAL A 916 -10.54 5.76 5.90
CA VAL A 916 -10.81 4.32 6.04
C VAL A 916 -9.62 3.51 5.54
N PHE A 917 -9.13 2.60 6.39
CA PHE A 917 -8.10 1.63 6.00
C PHE A 917 -8.73 0.33 5.48
N VAL A 918 -7.96 -0.40 4.69
CA VAL A 918 -8.31 -1.73 4.16
C VAL A 918 -7.37 -2.75 4.74
N VAL A 919 -7.93 -3.85 5.26
CA VAL A 919 -7.14 -5.02 5.65
C VAL A 919 -6.88 -5.88 4.42
N PRO A 920 -5.60 -6.21 4.11
CA PRO A 920 -5.29 -7.06 2.98
C PRO A 920 -5.92 -8.45 3.06
N ALA A 921 -6.12 -9.08 1.91
CA ALA A 921 -6.65 -10.44 1.86
C ALA A 921 -5.62 -11.44 2.39
N GLY A 922 -6.09 -12.50 3.05
CA GLY A 922 -5.24 -13.56 3.59
C GLY A 922 -4.55 -13.23 4.92
N VAL A 923 -4.83 -12.09 5.54
CA VAL A 923 -4.36 -11.75 6.89
C VAL A 923 -5.01 -12.69 7.92
N SER A 924 -4.20 -13.33 8.77
CA SER A 924 -4.68 -14.19 9.86
C SER A 924 -4.79 -13.46 11.21
N GLU A 925 -4.14 -12.31 11.37
CA GLU A 925 -4.24 -11.49 12.58
C GLU A 925 -4.40 -10.01 12.26
N VAL A 926 -5.43 -9.36 12.83
CA VAL A 926 -5.67 -7.92 12.71
C VAL A 926 -5.58 -7.33 14.11
N THR A 927 -4.68 -6.37 14.32
CA THR A 927 -4.52 -5.70 15.62
C THR A 927 -4.68 -4.20 15.46
N LEU A 928 -5.66 -3.62 16.15
CA LEU A 928 -5.85 -2.18 16.33
C LEU A 928 -5.57 -1.87 17.81
N ARG A 929 -4.53 -1.10 18.10
CA ARG A 929 -4.10 -0.76 19.46
C ARG A 929 -3.87 0.73 19.63
N HIS A 930 -4.41 1.38 20.64
CA HIS A 930 -4.19 2.83 20.85
C HIS A 930 -4.56 3.64 19.58
N VAL A 931 -5.67 3.29 18.94
CA VAL A 931 -6.12 3.89 17.68
C VAL A 931 -7.29 4.83 17.94
N VAL A 932 -7.27 6.02 17.35
CA VAL A 932 -8.43 6.91 17.33
C VAL A 932 -9.06 6.85 15.95
N LEU A 933 -10.27 6.30 15.85
CA LEU A 933 -11.11 6.36 14.64
C LEU A 933 -11.94 7.64 14.70
N ASP A 934 -11.61 8.60 13.86
CA ASP A 934 -12.20 9.94 13.88
C ASP A 934 -13.07 10.14 12.63
N GLY A 935 -14.39 9.99 12.79
CA GLY A 935 -15.38 10.14 11.71
C GLY A 935 -15.33 9.08 10.61
N VAL A 936 -14.59 7.98 10.81
CA VAL A 936 -14.40 6.91 9.81
C VAL A 936 -15.19 5.65 10.14
N SER A 937 -15.57 4.91 9.10
CA SER A 937 -16.31 3.65 9.23
C SER A 937 -15.56 2.47 8.59
N PRO A 938 -14.51 1.92 9.22
CA PRO A 938 -13.77 0.78 8.68
C PRO A 938 -14.59 -0.52 8.74
N VAL A 939 -14.35 -1.39 7.76
CA VAL A 939 -15.00 -2.71 7.63
C VAL A 939 -13.94 -3.80 7.69
N LEU A 940 -14.11 -4.71 8.65
CA LEU A 940 -13.34 -5.94 8.80
C LEU A 940 -14.16 -7.10 8.23
N TYR A 941 -13.96 -7.41 6.95
CA TYR A 941 -14.67 -8.49 6.27
C TYR A 941 -13.93 -9.83 6.44
N VAL A 942 -14.45 -10.67 7.33
CA VAL A 942 -13.84 -11.95 7.73
C VAL A 942 -13.55 -12.87 6.53
N PRO A 943 -14.43 -13.04 5.53
CA PRO A 943 -14.14 -13.96 4.42
C PRO A 943 -12.98 -13.53 3.50
N TRP A 944 -12.51 -12.28 3.58
CA TRP A 944 -11.27 -11.85 2.90
C TRP A 944 -10.01 -12.24 3.64
N MET A 945 -10.12 -12.55 4.92
CA MET A 945 -9.00 -12.88 5.80
C MET A 945 -8.63 -14.37 5.66
N ALA A 946 -7.68 -14.84 6.48
CA ALA A 946 -7.15 -16.19 6.35
C ALA A 946 -8.23 -17.28 6.48
N ARG A 947 -8.17 -18.28 5.58
CA ARG A 947 -9.10 -19.42 5.61
C ARG A 947 -8.93 -20.30 6.83
N ASP A 948 -7.74 -20.40 7.41
CA ASP A 948 -7.48 -21.29 8.55
C ASP A 948 -7.95 -20.71 9.90
N GLY A 949 -8.61 -19.55 9.87
CA GLY A 949 -9.09 -18.82 11.04
C GLY A 949 -8.37 -17.48 11.20
N VAL A 950 -9.00 -16.60 11.97
CA VAL A 950 -8.57 -15.20 12.07
C VAL A 950 -8.66 -14.72 13.50
N ARG A 951 -7.63 -14.01 13.95
CA ARG A 951 -7.62 -13.30 15.23
C ARG A 951 -7.75 -11.79 15.00
N ILE A 952 -8.72 -11.15 15.61
CA ILE A 952 -8.95 -9.71 15.51
C ILE A 952 -8.89 -9.14 16.93
N VAL A 953 -7.94 -8.26 17.19
CA VAL A 953 -7.77 -7.58 18.48
C VAL A 953 -7.99 -6.09 18.28
N VAL A 954 -8.95 -5.54 19.01
CA VAL A 954 -9.27 -4.11 19.04
C VAL A 954 -9.15 -3.67 20.48
N GLN A 955 -8.06 -3.00 20.83
CA GLN A 955 -7.69 -2.69 22.20
C GLN A 955 -7.38 -1.21 22.34
N ASN A 956 -7.98 -0.56 23.33
CA ASN A 956 -7.72 0.86 23.59
C ASN A 956 -8.00 1.72 22.34
N VAL A 957 -9.20 1.58 21.78
CA VAL A 957 -9.61 2.25 20.54
C VAL A 957 -10.72 3.25 20.83
N SER A 958 -10.57 4.48 20.35
CA SER A 958 -11.57 5.53 20.51
C SER A 958 -12.37 5.73 19.21
N LEU A 959 -13.70 5.62 19.29
CA LEU A 959 -14.64 5.88 18.18
C LEU A 959 -15.25 7.28 18.35
N GLN A 960 -14.79 8.26 17.56
CA GLN A 960 -15.19 9.66 17.67
C GLN A 960 -15.93 10.15 16.43
N ASN A 961 -16.68 11.23 16.59
CA ASN A 961 -17.31 11.98 15.48
C ASN A 961 -18.15 11.14 14.51
N GLY A 962 -18.88 10.14 15.01
CA GLY A 962 -19.69 9.27 14.14
C GLY A 962 -18.98 8.03 13.64
N ALA A 963 -17.78 7.72 14.13
CA ALA A 963 -17.02 6.54 13.69
C ALA A 963 -17.73 5.23 14.03
N VAL A 964 -17.72 4.28 13.09
CA VAL A 964 -18.38 2.98 13.24
C VAL A 964 -17.45 1.85 12.83
N LEU A 965 -17.13 0.94 13.75
CA LEU A 965 -16.34 -0.24 13.43
C LEU A 965 -17.28 -1.38 13.03
N TYR A 966 -17.16 -1.84 11.78
CA TYR A 966 -17.93 -2.98 11.27
C TYR A 966 -17.06 -4.24 11.28
N VAL A 967 -17.55 -5.31 11.89
CA VAL A 967 -17.00 -6.67 11.72
C VAL A 967 -18.05 -7.52 11.02
N MET A 968 -17.75 -7.89 9.78
CA MET A 968 -18.67 -8.55 8.88
C MET A 968 -18.24 -10.01 8.65
N GLY A 969 -19.08 -10.94 9.08
CA GLY A 969 -19.03 -12.34 8.66
C GLY A 969 -19.44 -12.52 7.20
N GLY A 970 -19.39 -13.75 6.71
CA GLY A 970 -19.76 -14.07 5.33
C GLY A 970 -21.26 -14.18 5.08
N GLY A 971 -21.63 -14.23 3.80
CA GLY A 971 -22.99 -14.47 3.37
C GLY A 971 -23.48 -15.90 3.65
N ALA A 972 -24.78 -16.06 3.89
CA ALA A 972 -25.41 -17.34 4.23
C ALA A 972 -25.28 -18.42 3.12
N LEU A 973 -25.07 -18.02 1.86
CA LEU A 973 -25.13 -18.92 0.69
C LEU A 973 -24.01 -19.96 0.60
N ARG A 974 -22.83 -19.74 1.20
CA ARG A 974 -21.83 -20.83 1.27
C ARG A 974 -22.26 -21.95 2.23
N GLY A 975 -23.08 -21.64 3.23
CA GLY A 975 -23.44 -22.59 4.29
C GLY A 975 -24.75 -23.37 4.08
N ALA A 976 -25.64 -22.96 3.17
CA ALA A 976 -26.98 -23.55 3.09
C ALA A 976 -27.06 -24.88 2.30
N GLY A 977 -26.11 -25.19 1.41
CA GLY A 977 -26.13 -26.42 0.59
C GLY A 977 -24.94 -27.35 0.76
N ALA A 978 -23.83 -26.89 1.35
CA ALA A 978 -22.70 -27.73 1.68
C ALA A 978 -22.81 -28.11 3.16
N ALA A 979 -23.30 -29.31 3.45
CA ALA A 979 -23.39 -29.90 4.78
C ALA A 979 -22.01 -30.17 5.45
N GLY A 980 -21.01 -29.32 5.23
CA GLY A 980 -19.65 -29.55 5.74
C GLY A 980 -18.55 -28.65 5.18
N SER A 981 -18.83 -27.49 4.54
CA SER A 981 -17.75 -26.54 4.28
C SER A 981 -17.45 -25.71 5.54
N ASP A 982 -16.97 -26.39 6.57
CA ASP A 982 -16.10 -25.84 7.63
C ASP A 982 -14.74 -25.37 7.03
N GLU A 983 -14.72 -24.89 5.78
CA GLU A 983 -13.48 -24.50 5.08
C GLU A 983 -12.91 -23.17 5.60
N SER A 984 -13.70 -22.41 6.36
CA SER A 984 -13.20 -21.25 7.10
C SER A 984 -13.03 -21.64 8.57
N GLY A 985 -11.81 -21.49 9.08
CA GLY A 985 -11.50 -21.60 10.49
C GLY A 985 -12.21 -20.52 11.31
N PRO A 986 -12.23 -20.71 12.64
CA PRO A 986 -12.95 -19.85 13.57
C PRO A 986 -12.34 -18.44 13.64
N VAL A 987 -13.17 -17.47 13.99
CA VAL A 987 -12.76 -16.10 14.30
C VAL A 987 -12.64 -15.92 15.80
N GLU A 988 -11.50 -15.43 16.28
CA GLU A 988 -11.33 -14.89 17.63
C GLU A 988 -11.36 -13.36 17.53
N LEU A 989 -12.48 -12.73 17.87
CA LEU A 989 -12.60 -11.27 17.96
C LEU A 989 -12.54 -10.87 19.44
N SER A 990 -11.58 -10.01 19.79
CA SER A 990 -11.45 -9.42 21.13
C SER A 990 -11.46 -7.90 21.03
N VAL A 991 -12.57 -7.29 21.46
CA VAL A 991 -12.75 -5.85 21.57
C VAL A 991 -12.68 -5.49 23.05
N CYS A 992 -11.70 -4.71 23.48
CA CYS A 992 -11.61 -4.23 24.86
C CYS A 992 -11.11 -2.81 24.97
N ASP A 993 -11.37 -2.15 26.10
CA ASP A 993 -10.96 -0.78 26.36
C ASP A 993 -11.40 0.17 25.22
N VAL A 994 -12.58 -0.07 24.63
CA VAL A 994 -13.11 0.77 23.55
C VAL A 994 -13.97 1.87 24.14
N GLU A 995 -13.66 3.11 23.77
CA GLU A 995 -14.45 4.28 24.14
C GLU A 995 -15.13 4.86 22.90
N ALA A 996 -16.44 5.04 22.92
CA ALA A 996 -17.17 5.66 21.82
C ALA A 996 -17.96 6.88 22.29
N LEU A 997 -17.82 8.00 21.57
CA LEU A 997 -18.68 9.18 21.71
C LEU A 997 -19.37 9.46 20.39
N ASN A 998 -20.66 9.11 20.31
CA ASN A 998 -21.44 9.06 19.08
C ASN A 998 -20.85 8.10 18.03
N GLY A 999 -20.23 7.01 18.48
CA GLY A 999 -19.75 5.93 17.62
C GLY A 999 -20.51 4.63 17.87
N ALA A 1000 -20.27 3.61 17.05
CA ALA A 1000 -20.90 2.30 17.21
C ALA A 1000 -19.99 1.13 16.82
N LEU A 1001 -20.28 -0.04 17.40
CA LEU A 1001 -19.76 -1.33 16.98
C LEU A 1001 -20.87 -2.11 16.27
N VAL A 1002 -20.57 -2.65 15.09
CA VAL A 1002 -21.53 -3.41 14.28
C VAL A 1002 -21.00 -4.80 14.01
N LEU A 1003 -21.76 -5.83 14.39
CA LEU A 1003 -21.52 -7.22 14.05
C LEU A 1003 -22.62 -7.69 13.10
N THR A 1004 -22.25 -8.27 11.96
CA THR A 1004 -23.23 -8.67 10.94
C THR A 1004 -22.75 -9.88 10.13
N GLY A 1005 -23.68 -10.60 9.50
CA GLY A 1005 -23.40 -11.75 8.65
C GLY A 1005 -23.24 -13.07 9.42
N THR A 1006 -22.73 -14.09 8.74
CA THR A 1006 -22.52 -15.43 9.28
C THR A 1006 -21.07 -15.62 9.71
N PHE A 1007 -20.87 -15.97 10.99
CA PHE A 1007 -19.53 -16.29 11.49
C PHE A 1007 -19.25 -17.80 11.38
N PRO A 1008 -18.01 -18.20 11.05
CA PRO A 1008 -17.61 -19.60 10.99
C PRO A 1008 -17.82 -20.32 12.31
N ALA A 1009 -18.04 -21.62 12.27
CA ALA A 1009 -18.31 -22.37 13.48
C ALA A 1009 -17.11 -22.39 14.43
N GLY A 1010 -17.38 -22.37 15.74
CA GLY A 1010 -16.33 -22.28 16.77
C GLY A 1010 -15.78 -20.87 16.97
N SER A 1011 -16.27 -19.85 16.26
CA SER A 1011 -15.87 -18.45 16.49
C SER A 1011 -16.25 -17.96 17.89
N VAL A 1012 -15.41 -17.10 18.44
CA VAL A 1012 -15.54 -16.48 19.76
C VAL A 1012 -15.39 -14.97 19.60
N LEU A 1013 -16.45 -14.23 19.92
CA LEU A 1013 -16.52 -12.77 19.81
C LEU A 1013 -16.70 -12.20 21.22
N THR A 1014 -15.78 -11.35 21.67
CA THR A 1014 -15.83 -10.74 23.01
C THR A 1014 -15.76 -9.23 22.91
N VAL A 1015 -16.60 -8.55 23.69
CA VAL A 1015 -16.56 -7.10 23.90
C VAL A 1015 -16.51 -6.84 25.40
N THR A 1016 -15.38 -6.34 25.89
CA THR A 1016 -15.07 -6.23 27.32
C THR A 1016 -14.63 -4.83 27.70
N ASP A 1017 -14.83 -4.43 28.96
CA ASP A 1017 -14.21 -3.25 29.58
C ASP A 1017 -14.31 -1.97 28.71
N SER A 1018 -15.50 -1.69 28.15
CA SER A 1018 -15.70 -0.66 27.13
C SER A 1018 -16.80 0.32 27.51
N LEU A 1019 -16.68 1.59 27.10
CA LEU A 1019 -17.64 2.65 27.39
C LEU A 1019 -18.15 3.26 26.08
N LEU A 1020 -19.39 2.98 25.71
CA LEU A 1020 -20.01 3.54 24.51
C LEU A 1020 -21.14 4.48 24.90
N VAL A 1021 -21.03 5.73 24.46
CA VAL A 1021 -22.00 6.80 24.76
C VAL A 1021 -22.44 7.47 23.47
N ALA A 1022 -23.74 7.69 23.32
CA ALA A 1022 -24.28 8.47 22.21
C ALA A 1022 -25.24 9.57 22.70
N ALA A 1023 -25.01 10.79 22.22
CA ALA A 1023 -25.88 11.95 22.43
C ALA A 1023 -26.49 12.45 21.10
N ARG A 1024 -26.09 11.85 19.97
CA ARG A 1024 -26.53 12.19 18.62
C ARG A 1024 -26.66 10.92 17.77
N LEU A 1025 -27.34 11.05 16.64
CA LEU A 1025 -27.52 9.97 15.67
C LEU A 1025 -26.17 9.46 15.14
N THR A 1026 -26.04 8.13 15.09
CA THR A 1026 -24.88 7.44 14.52
C THR A 1026 -25.17 7.08 13.05
N PRO A 1027 -24.37 7.55 12.08
CA PRO A 1027 -24.58 7.25 10.67
C PRO A 1027 -24.15 5.82 10.32
N LEU A 1028 -25.11 4.90 10.17
CA LEU A 1028 -24.84 3.53 9.74
C LEU A 1028 -24.77 3.44 8.21
N VAL A 1029 -23.62 3.78 7.63
CA VAL A 1029 -23.41 3.88 6.17
C VAL A 1029 -23.74 2.57 5.42
N TYR A 1030 -23.29 1.43 5.95
CA TYR A 1030 -23.40 0.13 5.28
C TYR A 1030 -24.67 -0.66 5.63
N LEU A 1031 -25.53 -0.09 6.47
CA LEU A 1031 -26.83 -0.66 6.82
C LEU A 1031 -27.93 0.37 6.51
N PRO A 1032 -28.15 0.73 5.23
CA PRO A 1032 -29.06 1.80 4.84
C PRO A 1032 -30.51 1.53 5.27
N GLY A 1033 -30.91 0.25 5.38
CA GLY A 1033 -32.21 -0.13 5.95
C GLY A 1033 -32.44 0.44 7.36
N LEU A 1034 -31.38 0.52 8.19
CA LEU A 1034 -31.44 1.14 9.53
C LEU A 1034 -31.37 2.66 9.51
N GLN A 1035 -30.83 3.31 8.46
CA GLN A 1035 -30.71 4.78 8.42
C GLN A 1035 -32.08 5.46 8.54
N SER A 1036 -33.15 4.75 8.17
CA SER A 1036 -34.54 5.20 8.35
C SER A 1036 -34.96 5.31 9.82
N SER A 1037 -34.16 4.84 10.78
CA SER A 1037 -34.54 4.68 12.19
C SER A 1037 -33.60 5.49 13.13
N PRO A 1038 -34.04 6.64 13.68
CA PRO A 1038 -33.19 7.62 14.36
C PRO A 1038 -32.87 7.27 15.82
N HIS A 1039 -32.06 6.22 16.07
CA HIS A 1039 -31.93 5.65 17.42
C HIS A 1039 -30.55 5.69 18.07
N ALA A 1040 -29.53 6.30 17.44
CA ALA A 1040 -28.17 6.39 17.99
C ALA A 1040 -27.67 5.09 18.64
N PRO A 1041 -27.62 3.98 17.88
CA PRO A 1041 -27.21 2.69 18.41
C PRO A 1041 -25.74 2.67 18.78
N LEU A 1042 -25.39 1.87 19.80
CA LEU A 1042 -24.02 1.69 20.26
C LEU A 1042 -23.47 0.31 19.87
N LEU A 1043 -24.29 -0.73 20.03
CA LEU A 1043 -24.00 -2.08 19.55
C LEU A 1043 -25.11 -2.54 18.60
N VAL A 1044 -24.75 -2.90 17.37
CA VAL A 1044 -25.70 -3.36 16.35
C VAL A 1044 -25.39 -4.80 15.97
N LEU A 1045 -26.38 -5.68 16.08
CA LEU A 1045 -26.35 -7.07 15.62
C LEU A 1045 -27.31 -7.19 14.43
N SER A 1046 -26.78 -7.17 13.20
CA SER A 1046 -27.61 -7.11 11.99
C SER A 1046 -27.51 -8.39 11.17
N GLY A 1047 -28.62 -9.11 10.98
CA GLY A 1047 -28.65 -10.35 10.19
C GLY A 1047 -27.60 -11.37 10.64
N LEU A 1048 -27.32 -11.40 11.95
CA LEU A 1048 -26.20 -12.14 12.53
C LEU A 1048 -26.56 -13.62 12.68
N ARG A 1049 -25.66 -14.50 12.23
CA ARG A 1049 -25.80 -15.95 12.37
C ARG A 1049 -24.57 -16.54 13.05
N LEU A 1050 -24.79 -17.16 14.21
CA LEU A 1050 -23.75 -17.81 15.02
C LEU A 1050 -24.03 -19.31 15.10
N VAL A 1051 -23.15 -20.11 14.50
CA VAL A 1051 -23.26 -21.57 14.49
C VAL A 1051 -22.16 -22.14 15.38
N ARG A 1052 -22.49 -22.73 16.53
CA ARG A 1052 -21.50 -23.20 17.53
C ARG A 1052 -20.48 -22.11 17.88
N SER A 1053 -20.95 -20.86 17.93
CA SER A 1053 -20.14 -19.66 18.17
C SER A 1053 -20.76 -18.83 19.28
N VAL A 1054 -19.93 -18.04 19.96
CA VAL A 1054 -20.38 -17.21 21.08
C VAL A 1054 -20.06 -15.74 20.87
N LEU A 1055 -20.98 -14.88 21.28
CA LEU A 1055 -20.77 -13.45 21.50
C LEU A 1055 -20.94 -13.16 22.99
N VAL A 1056 -19.91 -12.62 23.63
CA VAL A 1056 -19.93 -12.26 25.05
C VAL A 1056 -19.63 -10.77 25.20
N VAL A 1057 -20.53 -10.04 25.85
CA VAL A 1057 -20.38 -8.64 26.23
C VAL A 1057 -20.39 -8.57 27.75
N SER A 1058 -19.33 -8.06 28.36
CA SER A 1058 -19.13 -8.06 29.82
C SER A 1058 -18.31 -6.84 30.24
N GLY A 1059 -18.64 -6.16 31.35
CA GLY A 1059 -17.88 -4.96 31.76
C GLY A 1059 -18.05 -3.79 30.79
N VAL A 1060 -19.17 -3.75 30.05
CA VAL A 1060 -19.44 -2.71 29.05
C VAL A 1060 -20.56 -1.79 29.53
N ALA A 1061 -20.36 -0.48 29.44
CA ALA A 1061 -21.40 0.51 29.69
C ALA A 1061 -21.92 1.06 28.35
N LEU A 1062 -23.22 0.88 28.08
CA LEU A 1062 -23.92 1.37 26.89
C LEU A 1062 -24.95 2.43 27.31
N VAL A 1063 -24.71 3.69 26.96
CA VAL A 1063 -25.59 4.79 27.37
C VAL A 1063 -25.92 5.72 26.21
N THR A 1064 -27.21 5.88 25.93
CA THR A 1064 -27.72 6.89 24.99
C THR A 1064 -28.53 7.96 25.72
N VAL A 1065 -28.21 9.21 25.44
CA VAL A 1065 -28.77 10.41 26.11
C VAL A 1065 -29.62 11.21 25.11
N MET A 1066 -30.40 10.51 24.29
CA MET A 1066 -31.35 11.12 23.37
C MET A 1066 -32.68 10.36 23.32
N THR A 1067 -33.75 11.08 23.06
CA THR A 1067 -35.08 10.49 22.84
C THR A 1067 -35.05 9.56 21.63
N GLY A 1068 -35.65 8.39 21.77
CA GLY A 1068 -35.61 7.29 20.82
C GLY A 1068 -34.30 6.49 20.88
N GLY A 1069 -33.35 6.81 21.75
CA GLY A 1069 -32.07 6.14 21.88
C GLY A 1069 -32.20 4.63 22.19
N ARG A 1070 -31.57 3.78 21.38
CA ARG A 1070 -31.53 2.32 21.59
C ARG A 1070 -30.09 1.89 21.82
N THR A 1071 -29.74 1.35 22.98
CA THR A 1071 -28.35 0.96 23.27
C THR A 1071 -27.88 -0.22 22.42
N VAL A 1072 -28.67 -1.30 22.40
CA VAL A 1072 -28.43 -2.48 21.56
C VAL A 1072 -29.55 -2.61 20.54
N VAL A 1073 -29.20 -2.79 19.27
CA VAL A 1073 -30.16 -2.99 18.18
C VAL A 1073 -29.91 -4.34 17.52
N VAL A 1074 -30.95 -5.16 17.43
CA VAL A 1074 -30.95 -6.42 16.66
C VAL A 1074 -31.87 -6.26 15.45
N ASP A 1075 -31.28 -6.22 14.26
CA ASP A 1075 -32.01 -5.94 13.02
C ASP A 1075 -31.65 -6.94 11.90
N GLY A 1076 -32.17 -6.73 10.69
CA GLY A 1076 -32.17 -7.71 9.62
C GLY A 1076 -33.35 -8.69 9.71
N ALA A 1077 -33.28 -9.77 8.92
CA ALA A 1077 -34.36 -10.76 8.88
C ALA A 1077 -34.43 -11.60 10.16
N VAL A 1078 -33.29 -12.13 10.62
CA VAL A 1078 -33.19 -13.06 11.75
C VAL A 1078 -31.84 -12.86 12.46
N LEU A 1079 -31.85 -12.90 13.79
CA LEU A 1079 -30.68 -13.25 14.62
C LEU A 1079 -30.77 -14.75 14.91
N GLU A 1080 -29.87 -15.54 14.31
CA GLU A 1080 -29.93 -17.00 14.36
C GLU A 1080 -28.76 -17.57 15.17
N LEU A 1081 -29.09 -18.29 16.24
CA LEU A 1081 -28.16 -18.99 17.12
C LEU A 1081 -28.39 -20.50 16.99
N VAL A 1082 -27.36 -21.24 16.58
CA VAL A 1082 -27.42 -22.70 16.37
C VAL A 1082 -26.33 -23.36 17.21
N GLY A 1083 -26.66 -23.92 18.37
CA GLY A 1083 -25.70 -24.50 19.32
C GLY A 1083 -24.64 -23.52 19.83
N GLY A 1084 -24.91 -22.22 19.70
CA GLY A 1084 -24.04 -21.11 20.11
C GLY A 1084 -24.76 -20.17 21.07
N GLY A 1085 -24.12 -19.07 21.45
CA GLY A 1085 -24.65 -18.19 22.50
C GLY A 1085 -24.41 -16.71 22.30
N VAL A 1086 -25.31 -15.89 22.83
CA VAL A 1086 -25.12 -14.45 22.99
C VAL A 1086 -25.35 -14.13 24.47
N ALA A 1087 -24.33 -13.59 25.14
CA ALA A 1087 -24.41 -13.08 26.50
C ALA A 1087 -24.18 -11.57 26.48
N LEU A 1088 -25.20 -10.79 26.80
CA LEU A 1088 -25.15 -9.32 26.88
C LEU A 1088 -25.19 -8.90 28.35
N ASP A 1089 -24.14 -9.26 29.09
CA ASP A 1089 -23.99 -9.02 30.52
C ASP A 1089 -23.27 -7.67 30.75
N ALA A 1090 -23.86 -6.61 30.22
CA ALA A 1090 -23.33 -5.25 30.31
C ALA A 1090 -23.40 -4.72 31.75
N ASP A 1091 -22.52 -3.80 32.14
CA ASP A 1091 -22.60 -3.15 33.45
C ASP A 1091 -23.81 -2.23 33.52
N VAL A 1092 -24.05 -1.46 32.44
CA VAL A 1092 -25.14 -0.49 32.35
C VAL A 1092 -25.76 -0.48 30.95
N PHE A 1093 -27.09 -0.53 30.89
CA PHE A 1093 -27.90 -0.14 29.74
C PHE A 1093 -28.67 1.14 30.09
N GLY A 1094 -28.38 2.25 29.40
CA GLY A 1094 -29.07 3.53 29.60
C GLY A 1094 -29.65 4.07 28.30
N GLY A 1095 -30.94 4.42 28.26
CA GLY A 1095 -31.56 4.97 27.03
C GLY A 1095 -33.08 4.91 27.00
N ASP A 1096 -33.69 5.08 25.83
CA ASP A 1096 -35.12 4.78 25.68
C ASP A 1096 -35.36 3.27 25.60
N TYR A 1097 -34.43 2.51 25.02
CA TYR A 1097 -34.48 1.05 24.97
C TYR A 1097 -33.12 0.46 25.34
N ALA A 1098 -33.09 -0.46 26.31
CA ALA A 1098 -31.90 -1.23 26.66
C ALA A 1098 -31.51 -2.23 25.54
N LEU A 1099 -32.51 -2.85 24.93
CA LEU A 1099 -32.33 -3.63 23.71
C LEU A 1099 -33.60 -3.56 22.88
N TYR A 1100 -33.45 -3.38 21.57
CA TYR A 1100 -34.56 -3.45 20.63
C TYR A 1100 -34.24 -4.42 19.50
N ALA A 1101 -34.98 -5.53 19.44
CA ALA A 1101 -34.90 -6.52 18.38
C ALA A 1101 -36.10 -6.39 17.43
N SER A 1102 -35.89 -5.74 16.30
CA SER A 1102 -36.81 -5.74 15.15
C SER A 1102 -36.72 -7.07 14.39
N ALA A 1103 -35.54 -7.67 14.34
CA ALA A 1103 -35.37 -9.00 13.76
C ALA A 1103 -35.99 -10.09 14.64
N ARG A 1104 -36.41 -11.19 14.00
CA ARG A 1104 -36.82 -12.40 14.73
C ARG A 1104 -35.59 -13.04 15.35
N VAL A 1105 -35.67 -13.43 16.62
CA VAL A 1105 -34.57 -14.11 17.31
C VAL A 1105 -34.85 -15.60 17.39
N VAL A 1106 -33.95 -16.42 16.85
CA VAL A 1106 -34.11 -17.88 16.77
C VAL A 1106 -32.92 -18.55 17.44
N ALA A 1107 -33.18 -19.25 18.54
CA ALA A 1107 -32.21 -20.06 19.26
C ALA A 1107 -32.57 -21.55 19.08
N SER A 1108 -31.64 -22.35 18.57
CA SER A 1108 -31.85 -23.77 18.28
C SER A 1108 -30.62 -24.62 18.59
N GLY A 1109 -30.82 -25.93 18.75
CA GLY A 1109 -29.73 -26.88 18.87
C GLY A 1109 -28.88 -26.71 20.13
N GLY A 1110 -29.49 -26.32 21.25
CA GLY A 1110 -28.75 -26.03 22.48
C GLY A 1110 -28.15 -24.63 22.52
N ALA A 1111 -28.82 -23.61 21.98
CA ALA A 1111 -28.34 -22.24 21.99
C ALA A 1111 -28.75 -21.47 23.26
N VAL A 1112 -28.08 -20.33 23.52
CA VAL A 1112 -28.35 -19.47 24.69
C VAL A 1112 -28.42 -18.00 24.30
N LEU A 1113 -29.44 -17.29 24.78
CA LEU A 1113 -29.46 -15.82 24.83
C LEU A 1113 -29.55 -15.38 26.29
N ARG A 1114 -28.56 -14.64 26.80
CA ARG A 1114 -28.48 -14.23 28.20
C ARG A 1114 -28.30 -12.71 28.36
N VAL A 1115 -28.99 -12.15 29.34
CA VAL A 1115 -28.72 -10.82 29.93
C VAL A 1115 -28.71 -10.99 31.44
N SER A 1116 -27.54 -10.85 32.06
CA SER A 1116 -27.37 -11.13 33.48
C SER A 1116 -26.53 -10.08 34.20
N GLY A 1117 -26.94 -9.73 35.43
CA GLY A 1117 -26.12 -8.87 36.30
C GLY A 1117 -26.06 -7.40 35.89
N SER A 1118 -26.90 -6.95 34.95
CA SER A 1118 -26.83 -5.61 34.38
C SER A 1118 -27.64 -4.57 35.15
N GLN A 1119 -27.19 -3.32 35.14
CA GLN A 1119 -27.98 -2.17 35.56
C GLN A 1119 -28.76 -1.59 34.39
N VAL A 1120 -30.09 -1.65 34.44
CA VAL A 1120 -30.98 -1.20 33.37
C VAL A 1120 -31.70 0.09 33.77
N TYR A 1121 -31.28 1.21 33.19
CA TYR A 1121 -31.87 2.53 33.39
C TYR A 1121 -32.44 3.06 32.07
N ALA A 1122 -33.61 2.55 31.68
CA ALA A 1122 -34.15 2.83 30.36
C ALA A 1122 -35.66 3.10 30.36
N ALA A 1123 -36.19 3.73 29.32
CA ALA A 1123 -37.65 3.86 29.18
C ALA A 1123 -38.32 2.50 28.91
N HIS A 1124 -37.62 1.58 28.28
CA HIS A 1124 -38.02 0.20 28.01
C HIS A 1124 -36.81 -0.73 28.17
N GLY A 1125 -37.02 -1.94 28.70
CA GLY A 1125 -35.97 -2.94 28.85
C GLY A 1125 -35.60 -3.61 27.51
N LEU A 1126 -35.64 -4.94 27.51
CA LEU A 1126 -35.32 -5.81 26.39
C LEU A 1126 -36.58 -6.09 25.56
N VAL A 1127 -36.70 -5.46 24.39
CA VAL A 1127 -37.89 -5.55 23.55
C VAL A 1127 -37.63 -6.44 22.34
N PHE A 1128 -38.33 -7.57 22.27
CA PHE A 1128 -38.33 -8.48 21.12
C PHE A 1128 -39.60 -8.28 20.30
N ASP A 1129 -39.50 -7.33 19.37
CA ASP A 1129 -40.62 -6.92 18.51
C ASP A 1129 -40.82 -7.93 17.36
N GLY A 1130 -39.73 -8.41 16.75
CA GLY A 1130 -39.74 -9.43 15.70
C GLY A 1130 -40.12 -10.85 16.16
N GLY A 1131 -40.21 -11.07 17.47
CA GLY A 1131 -40.53 -12.36 18.09
C GLY A 1131 -39.31 -13.21 18.42
N VAL A 1132 -39.55 -14.25 19.23
CA VAL A 1132 -38.52 -15.15 19.79
C VAL A 1132 -38.94 -16.61 19.61
N VAL A 1133 -38.03 -17.43 19.11
CA VAL A 1133 -38.17 -18.88 19.05
C VAL A 1133 -37.00 -19.55 19.76
N ALA A 1134 -37.29 -20.45 20.69
CA ALA A 1134 -36.28 -21.29 21.32
C ALA A 1134 -36.64 -22.77 21.16
N ASN A 1135 -35.77 -23.54 20.53
CA ASN A 1135 -35.92 -24.99 20.38
C ASN A 1135 -34.76 -25.72 21.06
N ALA A 1136 -35.05 -26.47 22.13
CA ALA A 1136 -34.05 -27.10 23.00
C ALA A 1136 -32.96 -26.10 23.44
N SER A 1137 -33.36 -24.88 23.78
CA SER A 1137 -32.46 -23.72 23.97
C SER A 1137 -32.93 -22.85 25.13
N ALA A 1138 -32.10 -21.93 25.61
CA ALA A 1138 -32.40 -21.09 26.77
C ALA A 1138 -32.38 -19.60 26.46
N VAL A 1139 -33.35 -18.87 27.00
CA VAL A 1139 -33.38 -17.39 27.08
C VAL A 1139 -33.38 -17.02 28.56
N VAL A 1140 -32.40 -16.25 29.00
CA VAL A 1140 -32.08 -16.07 30.42
C VAL A 1140 -31.92 -14.58 30.73
N VAL A 1141 -32.79 -14.03 31.57
CA VAL A 1141 -32.76 -12.62 31.98
C VAL A 1141 -32.75 -12.56 33.51
N ASN A 1142 -31.55 -12.52 34.11
CA ASN A 1142 -31.39 -12.79 35.53
C ASN A 1142 -30.53 -11.78 36.28
N ASP A 1143 -30.80 -11.61 37.57
CA ASP A 1143 -29.94 -10.84 38.49
C ASP A 1143 -29.71 -9.38 38.02
N ASN A 1144 -30.61 -8.80 37.22
CA ASN A 1144 -30.53 -7.42 36.74
C ASN A 1144 -31.21 -6.46 37.72
N ALA A 1145 -30.71 -5.23 37.83
CA ALA A 1145 -31.28 -4.19 38.68
C ALA A 1145 -31.45 -2.86 37.93
N GLY A 1146 -32.23 -1.92 38.47
CA GLY A 1146 -32.37 -0.58 37.87
C GLY A 1146 -33.81 -0.06 37.88
N ALA A 1147 -34.12 0.83 36.95
CA ALA A 1147 -35.41 1.51 36.89
C ALA A 1147 -35.89 1.70 35.45
N LEU A 1148 -37.18 1.46 35.23
CA LEU A 1148 -37.84 1.68 33.96
C LEU A 1148 -38.90 2.76 34.08
N THR A 1149 -38.93 3.72 33.16
CA THR A 1149 -39.99 4.74 33.13
C THR A 1149 -41.24 4.27 32.37
N GLY A 1150 -41.12 3.21 31.57
CA GLY A 1150 -42.21 2.57 30.84
C GLY A 1150 -41.92 1.09 30.51
N GLY A 1151 -42.92 0.40 29.95
CA GLY A 1151 -42.77 -1.00 29.52
C GLY A 1151 -42.41 -1.98 30.65
N ALA A 1152 -41.59 -2.98 30.31
CA ALA A 1152 -41.11 -4.02 31.22
C ALA A 1152 -39.63 -4.34 30.96
N LEU A 1153 -38.98 -5.04 31.90
CA LEU A 1153 -37.60 -5.51 31.75
C LEU A 1153 -37.46 -6.43 30.54
N LEU A 1154 -38.37 -7.38 30.36
CA LEU A 1154 -38.45 -8.24 29.18
C LEU A 1154 -39.81 -8.09 28.51
N VAL A 1155 -39.82 -7.75 27.23
CA VAL A 1155 -41.04 -7.55 26.43
C VAL A 1155 -40.99 -8.46 25.20
N LEU A 1156 -41.94 -9.37 25.08
CA LEU A 1156 -42.13 -10.24 23.91
C LEU A 1156 -43.42 -9.79 23.19
N ARG A 1157 -43.31 -9.11 22.05
CA ARG A 1157 -44.49 -8.62 21.28
C ARG A 1157 -44.83 -9.51 20.09
N GLY A 1158 -43.81 -9.95 19.36
CA GLY A 1158 -43.95 -10.86 18.23
C GLY A 1158 -44.36 -12.28 18.64
N SER A 1159 -44.25 -13.24 17.73
CA SER A 1159 -44.46 -14.65 18.08
C SER A 1159 -43.44 -15.09 19.13
N ALA A 1160 -43.89 -15.65 20.25
CA ALA A 1160 -43.02 -16.20 21.30
C ALA A 1160 -43.29 -17.70 21.45
N LEU A 1161 -42.34 -18.52 20.97
CA LEU A 1161 -42.50 -19.97 20.91
C LEU A 1161 -41.28 -20.68 21.52
N PHE A 1162 -41.52 -21.45 22.58
CA PHE A 1162 -40.50 -22.24 23.27
C PHE A 1162 -40.87 -23.71 23.14
N VAL A 1163 -40.00 -24.55 22.60
CA VAL A 1163 -40.28 -25.98 22.34
C VAL A 1163 -39.13 -26.88 22.75
N SER A 1164 -39.41 -28.18 22.88
CA SER A 1164 -38.40 -29.25 23.06
C SER A 1164 -37.54 -29.05 24.32
N GLY A 1165 -38.14 -28.75 25.46
CA GLY A 1165 -37.38 -28.57 26.70
C GLY A 1165 -36.69 -27.21 26.83
N SER A 1166 -37.00 -26.24 25.96
CA SER A 1166 -36.50 -24.86 26.09
C SER A 1166 -36.85 -24.21 27.43
N TRP A 1167 -36.07 -23.20 27.80
CA TRP A 1167 -36.22 -22.50 29.08
C TRP A 1167 -36.24 -20.98 28.88
N LEU A 1168 -37.30 -20.32 29.35
CA LEU A 1168 -37.32 -18.88 29.57
C LEU A 1168 -37.17 -18.62 31.07
N SER A 1169 -36.03 -18.08 31.49
CA SER A 1169 -35.71 -17.77 32.88
C SER A 1169 -35.72 -16.26 33.11
N VAL A 1170 -36.61 -15.78 33.99
CA VAL A 1170 -36.64 -14.40 34.47
C VAL A 1170 -36.53 -14.46 35.99
N ARG A 1171 -35.32 -14.40 36.54
CA ARG A 1171 -35.07 -14.67 37.96
C ARG A 1171 -34.13 -13.67 38.63
N GLY A 1172 -34.36 -13.36 39.90
CA GLY A 1172 -33.43 -12.54 40.69
C GLY A 1172 -33.37 -11.06 40.30
N ASN A 1173 -34.27 -10.57 39.44
CA ASN A 1173 -34.22 -9.20 38.95
C ASN A 1173 -34.89 -8.22 39.94
N SER A 1174 -34.32 -7.04 40.13
CA SER A 1174 -34.84 -5.99 41.01
C SER A 1174 -35.01 -4.67 40.25
N ILE A 1175 -36.17 -4.49 39.61
CA ILE A 1175 -36.46 -3.36 38.72
C ILE A 1175 -37.55 -2.49 39.31
N SER A 1176 -37.31 -1.17 39.38
CA SER A 1176 -38.40 -0.22 39.57
C SER A 1176 -39.19 -0.09 38.27
N GLY A 1177 -40.14 -1.02 38.07
CA GLY A 1177 -41.01 -1.13 36.91
C GLY A 1177 -41.58 -2.54 36.77
N ARG A 1178 -42.25 -2.82 35.64
CA ARG A 1178 -42.73 -4.17 35.31
C ARG A 1178 -41.56 -5.08 34.91
N LEU A 1179 -41.67 -6.37 35.20
CA LEU A 1179 -40.60 -7.34 34.93
C LEU A 1179 -40.80 -8.07 33.61
N LEU A 1180 -42.02 -8.53 33.32
CA LEU A 1180 -42.29 -9.34 32.14
C LEU A 1180 -43.55 -8.87 31.41
N SER A 1181 -43.47 -8.72 30.09
CA SER A 1181 -44.61 -8.42 29.24
C SER A 1181 -44.66 -9.40 28.07
N LEU A 1182 -45.76 -10.13 27.97
CA LEU A 1182 -45.98 -11.15 26.94
C LEU A 1182 -47.09 -10.74 25.96
N PRO A 1183 -47.22 -11.42 24.81
CA PRO A 1183 -48.33 -11.18 23.90
C PRO A 1183 -49.66 -11.36 24.62
N SER A 1184 -50.59 -10.42 24.41
CA SER A 1184 -51.94 -10.47 24.97
C SER A 1184 -52.88 -11.30 24.10
N TYR A 1185 -53.85 -11.97 24.74
CA TYR A 1185 -54.88 -12.77 24.06
C TYR A 1185 -55.53 -12.01 22.89
N PRO A 1186 -55.79 -12.66 21.72
CA PRO A 1186 -55.66 -14.08 21.45
C PRO A 1186 -54.24 -14.58 21.16
N ARG A 1187 -53.25 -13.69 21.11
CA ARG A 1187 -51.84 -14.11 21.06
C ARG A 1187 -51.38 -14.55 22.45
N SER A 1188 -50.38 -15.41 22.49
CA SER A 1188 -49.79 -15.87 23.75
C SER A 1188 -48.33 -16.24 23.53
N ALA A 1189 -47.56 -16.28 24.62
CA ALA A 1189 -46.29 -17.00 24.61
C ALA A 1189 -46.56 -18.50 24.80
N GLU A 1190 -46.14 -19.31 23.82
CA GLU A 1190 -46.41 -20.74 23.77
C GLU A 1190 -45.22 -21.55 24.29
N PHE A 1191 -45.46 -22.43 25.26
CA PHE A 1191 -44.42 -23.26 25.88
C PHE A 1191 -44.67 -24.76 25.63
N VAL A 1192 -44.17 -25.26 24.52
CA VAL A 1192 -43.90 -26.62 24.02
C VAL A 1192 -43.12 -27.67 24.83
N GLN A 1193 -43.63 -28.27 25.93
CA GLN A 1193 -42.78 -29.08 26.83
C GLN A 1193 -41.57 -28.29 27.34
N SER A 1194 -41.82 -27.03 27.68
CA SER A 1194 -40.80 -26.03 28.04
C SER A 1194 -41.16 -25.37 29.36
N THR A 1195 -40.18 -24.71 29.95
CA THR A 1195 -40.32 -24.07 31.26
C THR A 1195 -40.26 -22.55 31.14
N LEU A 1196 -41.22 -21.88 31.77
CA LEU A 1196 -41.16 -20.45 32.06
C LEU A 1196 -40.93 -20.29 33.56
N THR A 1197 -39.86 -19.62 33.96
CA THR A 1197 -39.52 -19.37 35.36
C THR A 1197 -39.61 -17.87 35.63
N LEU A 1198 -40.46 -17.48 36.59
CA LEU A 1198 -40.56 -16.13 37.11
C LEU A 1198 -40.33 -16.18 38.64
N HIS A 1199 -39.08 -16.11 39.08
CA HIS A 1199 -38.73 -16.38 40.47
C HIS A 1199 -37.75 -15.39 41.10
N GLY A 1200 -38.03 -14.93 42.32
CA GLY A 1200 -37.08 -14.09 43.08
C GLY A 1200 -36.96 -12.67 42.53
N ASN A 1201 -38.00 -12.13 41.89
CA ASN A 1201 -37.96 -10.82 41.27
C ASN A 1201 -38.70 -9.77 42.11
N ALA A 1202 -38.15 -8.55 42.16
CA ALA A 1202 -38.78 -7.38 42.76
C ALA A 1202 -39.13 -6.36 41.67
N GLY A 1203 -40.41 -5.99 41.59
CA GLY A 1203 -40.96 -5.02 40.63
C GLY A 1203 -41.64 -3.83 41.32
N SER A 1204 -42.06 -2.84 40.54
CA SER A 1204 -42.93 -1.75 40.98
C SER A 1204 -44.00 -1.42 39.93
N GLY A 1205 -45.09 -0.78 40.35
CA GLY A 1205 -46.25 -0.47 39.52
C GLY A 1205 -47.48 -1.32 39.86
N ALA A 1206 -48.41 -1.45 38.90
CA ALA A 1206 -49.69 -2.14 39.11
C ALA A 1206 -49.58 -3.67 39.04
N VAL A 1207 -48.67 -4.19 38.22
CA VAL A 1207 -48.50 -5.63 37.97
C VAL A 1207 -47.02 -5.96 37.80
N VAL A 1208 -46.63 -7.17 38.19
CA VAL A 1208 -45.29 -7.72 37.94
C VAL A 1208 -45.17 -8.17 36.49
N MET A 1209 -46.27 -8.69 35.93
CA MET A 1209 -46.33 -9.29 34.61
C MET A 1209 -47.65 -8.93 33.90
N ASP A 1210 -47.64 -8.86 32.58
CA ASP A 1210 -48.84 -8.87 31.75
C ASP A 1210 -48.70 -9.78 30.51
N GLY A 1211 -49.81 -9.99 29.81
CA GLY A 1211 -49.92 -10.90 28.66
C GLY A 1211 -50.40 -12.30 29.03
N THR A 1212 -50.39 -13.22 28.05
CA THR A 1212 -50.99 -14.54 28.17
C THR A 1212 -49.96 -15.65 27.93
N VAL A 1213 -49.93 -16.64 28.82
CA VAL A 1213 -49.09 -17.85 28.69
C VAL A 1213 -49.98 -19.02 28.23
N ALA A 1214 -49.57 -19.70 27.16
CA ALA A 1214 -50.24 -20.90 26.67
C ALA A 1214 -49.38 -22.16 26.89
N LEU A 1215 -49.90 -23.07 27.72
CA LEU A 1215 -49.27 -24.34 28.05
C LEU A 1215 -49.98 -25.50 27.31
N GLY A 1216 -49.61 -25.76 26.06
CA GLY A 1216 -50.30 -26.74 25.20
C GLY A 1216 -50.10 -28.25 25.47
N GLY A 1217 -50.21 -28.79 26.69
CA GLY A 1217 -50.12 -30.26 26.93
C GLY A 1217 -49.20 -30.69 28.09
N ALA A 1218 -49.14 -32.00 28.37
CA ALA A 1218 -48.45 -32.57 29.53
C ALA A 1218 -46.95 -32.23 29.59
N SER A 1219 -46.40 -32.14 30.82
CA SER A 1219 -44.99 -31.87 31.18
C SER A 1219 -44.46 -30.42 31.06
N ARG A 1220 -45.33 -29.40 31.05
CA ARG A 1220 -44.95 -27.97 31.04
C ARG A 1220 -44.96 -27.36 32.44
N ARG A 1221 -44.14 -26.33 32.65
CA ARG A 1221 -44.02 -25.71 33.97
C ARG A 1221 -43.90 -24.20 33.83
N PHE A 1222 -44.97 -23.49 34.17
CA PHE A 1222 -44.86 -22.07 34.53
C PHE A 1222 -44.60 -22.01 36.04
N VAL A 1223 -43.35 -21.74 36.43
CA VAL A 1223 -42.91 -21.75 37.82
C VAL A 1223 -42.79 -20.32 38.32
N VAL A 1224 -43.47 -20.02 39.43
CA VAL A 1224 -43.55 -18.67 39.99
C VAL A 1224 -43.21 -18.71 41.46
N GLY A 1225 -42.42 -17.76 41.96
CA GLY A 1225 -42.10 -17.71 43.38
C GLY A 1225 -41.31 -16.48 43.80
N CYS A 1226 -41.35 -16.12 45.08
CA CYS A 1226 -40.54 -15.04 45.65
C CYS A 1226 -40.62 -13.72 44.91
N LEU A 1227 -41.84 -13.29 44.61
CA LEU A 1227 -42.06 -12.02 43.97
C LEU A 1227 -42.27 -10.93 45.00
N ALA A 1228 -41.76 -9.74 44.71
CA ALA A 1228 -42.10 -8.53 45.45
C ALA A 1228 -42.65 -7.47 44.47
N LEU A 1229 -43.67 -6.73 44.89
CA LEU A 1229 -44.25 -5.63 44.13
C LEU A 1229 -44.37 -4.41 45.06
N ASN A 1230 -43.84 -3.27 44.63
CA ASN A 1230 -43.84 -2.02 45.42
C ASN A 1230 -43.21 -2.18 46.82
N GLY A 1231 -42.16 -3.00 46.91
CA GLY A 1231 -41.45 -3.29 48.16
C GLY A 1231 -42.14 -4.29 49.09
N GLN A 1232 -43.33 -4.81 48.73
CA GLN A 1232 -44.02 -5.84 49.49
C GLN A 1232 -43.81 -7.21 48.86
N ALA A 1233 -43.43 -8.20 49.67
CA ALA A 1233 -43.38 -9.59 49.22
C ALA A 1233 -44.80 -10.12 48.98
N LEU A 1234 -45.01 -10.80 47.85
CA LEU A 1234 -46.29 -11.35 47.45
C LEU A 1234 -46.43 -12.79 47.91
N GLU A 1235 -47.57 -13.13 48.51
CA GLU A 1235 -47.93 -14.53 48.76
C GLU A 1235 -48.49 -15.17 47.47
N PRO A 1236 -48.47 -16.51 47.33
CA PRO A 1236 -48.98 -17.18 46.13
C PRO A 1236 -50.43 -16.81 45.73
N MET A 1237 -51.26 -16.42 46.70
CA MET A 1237 -52.62 -15.94 46.44
C MET A 1237 -52.66 -14.58 45.73
N ASP A 1238 -51.64 -13.74 45.93
CA ASP A 1238 -51.54 -12.39 45.34
C ASP A 1238 -50.92 -12.40 43.93
N TYR A 1239 -50.40 -13.53 43.46
CA TYR A 1239 -49.77 -13.60 42.13
C TYR A 1239 -50.75 -13.25 41.00
N ARG A 1240 -52.03 -13.63 41.15
CA ARG A 1240 -53.07 -13.29 40.16
C ARG A 1240 -53.36 -11.79 40.11
N SER A 1241 -53.40 -11.10 41.25
CA SER A 1241 -53.60 -9.63 41.28
C SER A 1241 -52.36 -8.90 40.76
N ALA A 1242 -51.17 -9.49 40.89
CA ALA A 1242 -49.93 -9.01 40.27
C ALA A 1242 -49.82 -9.29 38.75
N GLY A 1243 -50.91 -9.73 38.10
CA GLY A 1243 -51.00 -9.90 36.65
C GLY A 1243 -50.60 -11.29 36.13
N ILE A 1244 -50.30 -12.24 37.00
CA ILE A 1244 -49.91 -13.60 36.63
C ILE A 1244 -51.17 -14.43 36.37
N ILE A 1245 -51.55 -14.50 35.09
CA ILE A 1245 -52.76 -15.17 34.60
C ILE A 1245 -52.39 -16.49 33.93
N GLY A 1246 -53.08 -17.57 34.29
CA GLY A 1246 -52.85 -18.93 33.80
C GLY A 1246 -52.70 -19.97 34.90
N GLU A 1247 -52.35 -21.20 34.52
CA GLU A 1247 -51.91 -22.26 35.43
C GLU A 1247 -50.41 -22.13 35.70
N PHE A 1248 -50.03 -22.06 36.98
CA PHE A 1248 -48.64 -21.97 37.41
C PHE A 1248 -48.41 -22.82 38.66
N ARG A 1249 -47.15 -23.24 38.86
CA ARG A 1249 -46.66 -23.95 40.04
C ARG A 1249 -45.94 -22.95 40.96
N PRO A 1250 -46.50 -22.62 42.14
CA PRO A 1250 -45.81 -21.77 43.10
C PRO A 1250 -44.63 -22.52 43.74
N VAL A 1251 -43.49 -21.84 43.89
CA VAL A 1251 -42.32 -22.32 44.64
C VAL A 1251 -42.01 -21.32 45.76
N ALA A 1252 -41.90 -21.82 46.99
CA ALA A 1252 -41.64 -21.01 48.16
C ALA A 1252 -40.18 -20.53 48.23
N CYS A 1253 -39.95 -19.42 48.92
CA CYS A 1253 -38.61 -18.85 49.04
C CYS A 1253 -37.63 -19.71 49.81
N GLY A 1254 -36.40 -19.78 49.28
CA GLY A 1254 -35.33 -20.62 49.81
C GLY A 1254 -35.44 -22.10 49.48
N MET A 1255 -36.52 -22.55 48.82
CA MET A 1255 -36.60 -23.94 48.35
C MET A 1255 -35.80 -24.13 47.06
N CYS A 1256 -35.01 -25.19 47.02
CA CYS A 1256 -34.29 -25.58 45.81
C CYS A 1256 -35.24 -26.30 44.86
N ASP A 1257 -35.47 -25.72 43.70
CA ASP A 1257 -36.22 -26.33 42.61
C ASP A 1257 -35.38 -26.34 41.31
N ALA A 1258 -35.27 -27.50 40.67
CA ALA A 1258 -34.49 -27.63 39.45
C ALA A 1258 -35.07 -26.80 38.31
N ASP A 1259 -36.40 -26.63 38.25
CA ASP A 1259 -37.08 -25.79 37.26
C ASP A 1259 -36.91 -24.28 37.54
N VAL A 1260 -36.37 -23.92 38.71
CA VAL A 1260 -36.03 -22.53 39.08
C VAL A 1260 -34.56 -22.23 38.82
N HIS A 1261 -33.68 -23.14 39.22
CA HIS A 1261 -32.24 -22.88 39.25
C HIS A 1261 -31.46 -23.43 38.06
N CYS A 1262 -32.00 -24.41 37.34
CA CYS A 1262 -31.23 -25.19 36.38
C CYS A 1262 -31.94 -25.33 35.03
N PHE A 1263 -31.17 -25.37 33.95
CA PHE A 1263 -31.67 -25.81 32.66
C PHE A 1263 -31.89 -27.33 32.70
N ALA A 1264 -33.15 -27.73 32.82
CA ALA A 1264 -33.54 -29.11 33.10
C ALA A 1264 -32.94 -30.14 32.12
N ALA A 1265 -32.89 -29.81 30.82
CA ALA A 1265 -32.40 -30.72 29.79
C ALA A 1265 -30.90 -31.06 29.93
N ALA A 1266 -30.10 -30.21 30.57
CA ALA A 1266 -28.67 -30.43 30.79
C ALA A 1266 -28.32 -30.54 32.28
N THR A 1267 -29.29 -30.87 33.14
CA THR A 1267 -29.08 -31.03 34.59
C THR A 1267 -29.21 -32.51 34.99
N ARG A 1268 -28.19 -33.05 35.66
CA ARG A 1268 -28.18 -34.43 36.16
C ARG A 1268 -28.79 -34.55 37.56
N ALA A 1269 -28.44 -33.62 38.45
CA ALA A 1269 -28.92 -33.58 39.83
C ALA A 1269 -28.81 -32.15 40.39
N MET A 1270 -29.49 -31.87 41.50
CA MET A 1270 -29.37 -30.60 42.23
C MET A 1270 -29.04 -30.89 43.69
N SER A 1271 -28.12 -30.12 44.28
CA SER A 1271 -27.78 -30.23 45.70
C SER A 1271 -28.84 -29.58 46.59
N GLY A 1272 -28.82 -29.89 47.89
CA GLY A 1272 -29.61 -29.18 48.89
C GLY A 1272 -29.23 -27.69 49.08
N SER A 1273 -28.14 -27.23 48.45
CA SER A 1273 -27.72 -25.81 48.39
C SER A 1273 -28.12 -25.13 47.08
N CYS A 1274 -29.05 -25.72 46.34
CA CYS A 1274 -29.57 -25.25 45.06
C CYS A 1274 -28.49 -25.09 43.98
N ARG A 1275 -27.41 -25.87 44.06
CA ARG A 1275 -26.40 -25.93 42.99
C ARG A 1275 -26.75 -27.04 42.00
N CYS A 1276 -26.75 -26.70 40.73
CA CYS A 1276 -26.98 -27.64 39.64
C CYS A 1276 -25.70 -28.46 39.39
N ARG A 1277 -25.84 -29.78 39.27
CA ARG A 1277 -24.81 -30.66 38.72
C ARG A 1277 -25.17 -30.96 37.27
N CYS A 1278 -24.34 -30.49 36.36
CA CYS A 1278 -24.63 -30.56 34.94
C CYS A 1278 -24.44 -31.96 34.37
N ALA A 1279 -25.31 -32.32 33.43
CA ALA A 1279 -25.08 -33.45 32.54
C ALA A 1279 -24.00 -33.07 31.51
N GLU A 1280 -23.57 -34.04 30.70
CA GLU A 1280 -22.68 -33.77 29.58
C GLU A 1280 -23.35 -32.77 28.62
N GLY A 1281 -22.61 -31.74 28.19
CA GLY A 1281 -23.14 -30.62 27.41
C GLY A 1281 -23.76 -29.47 28.22
N GLY A 1282 -23.80 -29.55 29.56
CA GLY A 1282 -24.25 -28.45 30.42
C GLY A 1282 -23.09 -27.69 31.07
N TYR A 1283 -23.18 -26.36 31.12
CA TYR A 1283 -22.11 -25.47 31.58
C TYR A 1283 -22.58 -24.41 32.58
N GLY A 1284 -21.67 -24.01 33.47
CA GLY A 1284 -21.92 -22.96 34.46
C GLY A 1284 -22.85 -23.37 35.60
N ARG A 1285 -23.23 -22.38 36.43
CA ARG A 1285 -24.07 -22.59 37.62
C ARG A 1285 -25.47 -23.12 37.30
N ASP A 1286 -25.99 -22.73 36.14
CA ASP A 1286 -27.36 -23.01 35.71
C ASP A 1286 -27.42 -24.19 34.72
N CYS A 1287 -26.28 -24.84 34.43
CA CYS A 1287 -26.16 -25.92 33.44
C CYS A 1287 -26.70 -25.56 32.05
N LEU A 1288 -26.36 -24.36 31.55
CA LEU A 1288 -26.76 -23.91 30.22
C LEU A 1288 -26.11 -24.78 29.13
N PRO A 1289 -26.76 -24.97 27.97
CA PRO A 1289 -26.27 -25.86 26.92
C PRO A 1289 -25.05 -25.31 26.14
N VAL A 1290 -24.57 -24.11 26.49
CA VAL A 1290 -23.42 -23.45 25.85
C VAL A 1290 -22.43 -22.99 26.92
N TYR A 1291 -21.14 -23.22 26.69
CA TYR A 1291 -20.08 -22.62 27.48
C TYR A 1291 -19.94 -21.14 27.10
N LEU A 1292 -20.30 -20.26 28.04
CA LEU A 1292 -20.12 -18.82 27.91
C LEU A 1292 -18.86 -18.43 28.70
N PRO A 1293 -17.72 -18.15 28.03
CA PRO A 1293 -16.48 -17.82 28.69
C PRO A 1293 -16.58 -16.48 29.43
N HIS A 1294 -15.81 -16.35 30.51
CA HIS A 1294 -15.51 -15.07 31.13
C HIS A 1294 -14.12 -14.65 30.68
N VAL A 1295 -13.99 -13.42 30.19
CA VAL A 1295 -12.74 -12.86 29.65
C VAL A 1295 -12.48 -11.53 30.33
N ASP A 1296 -11.30 -11.40 30.93
CA ASP A 1296 -10.82 -10.15 31.52
C ASP A 1296 -10.03 -9.37 30.44
N GLY A 1297 -10.46 -8.16 30.08
CA GLY A 1297 -9.83 -7.33 29.06
C GLY A 1297 -9.74 -8.01 27.69
N CYS A 1298 -8.63 -7.79 26.99
CA CYS A 1298 -8.31 -8.41 25.69
C CYS A 1298 -7.50 -9.72 25.82
N ASN A 1299 -7.51 -10.37 26.98
CA ASN A 1299 -6.82 -11.66 27.12
C ASN A 1299 -7.40 -12.69 26.15
N ARG A 1300 -6.55 -13.61 25.68
CA ARG A 1300 -7.02 -14.72 24.84
C ARG A 1300 -8.13 -15.47 25.56
N THR A 1301 -9.18 -15.82 24.83
CA THR A 1301 -10.33 -16.46 25.44
C THR A 1301 -9.90 -17.84 25.94
N PRO A 1302 -10.13 -18.18 27.22
CA PRO A 1302 -9.80 -19.52 27.71
C PRO A 1302 -10.55 -20.56 26.89
N GLY A 1303 -9.82 -21.58 26.46
CA GLY A 1303 -10.40 -22.73 25.78
C GLY A 1303 -11.45 -23.39 26.66
N MET A 1304 -12.43 -24.02 26.01
CA MET A 1304 -13.44 -24.82 26.70
C MET A 1304 -12.76 -25.78 27.67
N PRO A 1305 -13.06 -25.72 28.99
CA PRO A 1305 -12.42 -26.61 29.94
C PRO A 1305 -12.72 -28.05 29.54
N LEU A 1306 -11.67 -28.87 29.38
CA LEU A 1306 -11.83 -30.32 29.26
C LEU A 1306 -12.67 -30.76 30.46
N LEU A 1307 -13.78 -31.45 30.19
CA LEU A 1307 -14.62 -32.06 31.21
C LEU A 1307 -13.69 -32.90 32.09
N SER A 1308 -13.32 -32.37 33.26
CA SER A 1308 -12.61 -33.18 34.23
C SER A 1308 -13.60 -34.27 34.59
N HIS A 1309 -13.27 -35.50 34.20
CA HIS A 1309 -13.83 -36.69 34.83
C HIS A 1309 -13.72 -36.40 36.31
N THR A 1310 -14.85 -36.04 36.90
CA THR A 1310 -14.91 -35.63 38.29
C THR A 1310 -14.39 -36.84 39.01
N ALA A 1311 -13.17 -36.72 39.52
CA ALA A 1311 -12.49 -37.79 40.22
C ALA A 1311 -13.51 -38.32 41.22
N THR A 1312 -13.90 -39.57 41.03
CA THR A 1312 -14.68 -40.31 42.01
C THR A 1312 -13.93 -40.15 43.32
N LEU A 1313 -14.40 -39.23 44.17
CA LEU A 1313 -14.05 -39.19 45.56
C LEU A 1313 -14.55 -40.53 46.08
N THR A 1314 -13.68 -41.52 46.04
CA THR A 1314 -13.88 -42.81 46.66
C THR A 1314 -14.16 -42.52 48.12
N GLU A 1315 -15.43 -42.61 48.48
CA GLU A 1315 -15.86 -42.64 49.86
C GLU A 1315 -15.00 -43.67 50.57
N THR A 1316 -14.31 -43.20 51.59
CA THR A 1316 -13.57 -43.98 52.58
C THR A 1316 -14.57 -44.82 53.36
N HIS A 1317 -15.12 -45.87 52.74
CA HIS A 1317 -15.81 -46.94 53.43
C HIS A 1317 -14.77 -47.98 53.81
N SER A 1318 -14.37 -47.88 55.08
CA SER A 1318 -13.64 -48.87 55.85
C SER A 1318 -14.29 -50.25 55.74
N LEU A 1319 -13.71 -51.13 54.91
CA LEU A 1319 -13.98 -52.57 54.93
C LEU A 1319 -12.64 -53.30 55.05
N THR A 1320 -12.18 -53.43 56.29
CA THR A 1320 -11.13 -54.34 56.75
C THR A 1320 -11.64 -55.80 56.74
N PRO A 1321 -10.77 -56.83 56.67
CA PRO A 1321 -10.40 -57.45 55.40
C PRO A 1321 -10.64 -58.98 55.40
N THR A 1322 -11.12 -59.53 54.28
CA THR A 1322 -11.07 -60.99 54.03
C THR A 1322 -9.81 -61.35 53.25
N TRP A 1323 -8.89 -61.97 53.98
CA TRP A 1323 -7.68 -62.61 53.49
C TRP A 1323 -8.00 -63.81 52.59
N THR A 1324 -7.43 -63.84 51.39
CA THR A 1324 -7.06 -65.10 50.71
C THR A 1324 -5.78 -64.88 49.90
N PRO A 1325 -4.68 -65.61 50.20
CA PRO A 1325 -3.39 -65.45 49.56
C PRO A 1325 -3.27 -66.36 48.32
N SER A 1326 -2.82 -65.81 47.20
CA SER A 1326 -2.25 -66.61 46.11
C SER A 1326 -1.07 -65.88 45.49
N LEU A 1327 0.08 -66.53 45.58
CA LEU A 1327 1.38 -66.13 45.04
C LEU A 1327 1.37 -66.09 43.51
N SER A 1328 1.88 -65.01 42.92
CA SER A 1328 2.73 -65.10 41.72
C SER A 1328 3.57 -63.83 41.58
N THR A 1329 4.86 -64.02 41.79
CA THR A 1329 6.01 -63.15 41.59
C THR A 1329 6.22 -62.78 40.11
N ALA A 1330 6.31 -61.49 39.79
CA ALA A 1330 7.07 -61.02 38.63
C ALA A 1330 7.55 -59.58 38.89
N HIS A 1331 8.87 -59.44 39.02
CA HIS A 1331 9.62 -58.22 39.24
C HIS A 1331 9.53 -57.25 38.06
N TYR A 1332 9.12 -56.00 38.29
CA TYR A 1332 9.60 -54.87 37.51
C TYR A 1332 10.15 -53.80 38.46
N SER A 1333 11.43 -53.51 38.28
CA SER A 1333 12.27 -52.61 39.07
C SER A 1333 11.85 -51.14 38.90
N PRO A 1334 11.86 -50.34 39.99
CA PRO A 1334 11.40 -48.95 39.99
C PRO A 1334 12.52 -48.00 39.54
N THR A 1335 12.19 -47.12 38.58
CA THR A 1335 13.04 -45.99 38.18
C THR A 1335 12.97 -44.88 39.23
N GLN A 1336 14.17 -44.45 39.64
CA GLN A 1336 14.45 -43.53 40.74
C GLN A 1336 13.77 -42.16 40.57
N HIS A 1337 13.07 -41.73 41.62
CA HIS A 1337 12.64 -40.35 41.82
C HIS A 1337 13.81 -39.50 42.33
N GLY A 1338 14.17 -38.45 41.59
CA GLY A 1338 14.97 -37.34 42.09
C GLY A 1338 14.06 -36.25 42.66
N PRO A 1339 14.34 -35.69 43.86
CA PRO A 1339 13.45 -34.77 44.55
C PRO A 1339 13.56 -33.36 43.96
N THR A 1340 12.43 -32.74 43.65
CA THR A 1340 12.34 -31.34 43.24
C THR A 1340 12.28 -30.48 44.50
N GLU A 1341 13.34 -29.71 44.76
CA GLU A 1341 13.42 -28.76 45.87
C GLU A 1341 12.36 -27.66 45.74
N THR A 1342 11.44 -27.61 46.68
CA THR A 1342 10.52 -26.48 46.89
C THR A 1342 11.24 -25.38 47.65
N LEU A 1343 11.54 -24.27 46.97
CA LEU A 1343 12.03 -23.03 47.57
C LEU A 1343 10.95 -22.39 48.45
N GLN A 1344 11.17 -22.40 49.76
CA GLN A 1344 10.43 -21.58 50.73
C GLN A 1344 10.82 -20.12 50.53
N VAL A 1345 9.87 -19.30 50.07
CA VAL A 1345 9.93 -17.84 50.22
C VAL A 1345 9.30 -17.51 51.56
N THR A 1346 10.12 -17.01 52.48
CA THR A 1346 9.71 -16.36 53.74
C THR A 1346 8.91 -15.09 53.50
#